data_AF-A0A1H8W0W3-F1
#
_entry.id   AF-A0A1H8W0W3-F1
#
_cell.length_a   1.000
_cell.length_b   1.000
_cell.length_c   1.000
_cell.angle_alpha   90.00
_cell.angle_beta   90.00
_cell.angle_gamma   90.00
#
_symmetry.space_group_name_H-M   'P 1'
#
loop_
_entity.id
_entity.type
_entity.pdbx_description
1 polymer ?
#
loop_
_entity_poly.entity_id
_entity_poly.type
_entity_poly.pdbx_seq_one_letter_code
_entity_poly.pdbx_strand_id
1 'polypeptide(L)'
;MTAGIRSSNLPLGVLVEVLGHAEAGNGQRNLVRAPLDALADAVRGIVVNDPSGVANLRVALEALSNVVNGKASQGDLATVQQALAPLQQAVGGKADASAVADLLARILRIYAGLYPAERPGDNPVAFTASRAGGDPDTLSPLDTVVYPIRVVGDGFGVEISGSREVWERTLHAAETTRLWRGRWRYVRTAPSQDPSGDSIVALVQWYGADRSLIGSPVQVDAATPAVGTPREFSAFIGISGVTGVTVSRPAGAVYFRVGLKSYGVEGRTVLTDLHAGDISDIDDAIRRLVPPDAFPALSARIDEVVGDLADEVAAARQAESALGVRIDNIDDRGDQFTQAIGNLQTEIFDGRGGYANLATRLAASDRAGGLTAGASFLARVSAQAQAFNGATLSPYQSKPDFSVSIPAGSSGAGTYVAAMRSFTPDEIAALVGQVVVFRTVYGVSRPDFLAEKPLDLAVRVLRSGTYVNDGIVLSTRQDGLFITRVCAYRVTAADSLIGPIIQIGSTSTANAHVIRIESVNFRVETTDNDSRTGSDILLDRRFAEATPGIGPVYDVLVPAPQLRAGAAGYVEGQPPGFGLRIPAGQTGSGSVLSFGVKVDPADAPLLAGRTVLVTATFTSTTARSITIGMVTTPMADAPRQVAVTPLADAQVSSFRRVVQFEATLTGDEIVLAPYYGLLSDAVASAEEHLILTQLTARIVASPSDAMTLAEENALIAARRLAARAAVTIPAAADTYAVTLKVRQDGTGDFASVKAAAFSIRDSSAFKRYAIDFIGTYDEISIRLPRFTDLVGHGIARSWLRGYQAPSTPIDQVNNNSTVDVDVTCRFLDCRITCQNMRYPVHSETNGAVPDIDERVFDCEFENFGNDEVRAYVSSQGGDPNTVFATLSPWGYGCSSGQTLLIERCTMRGENGFYVHDNKDFTRPSKHVVRNSKLIGRSEYGTGIIVQPLGGGEPLVVELIGNQISGHFLLSPFPWLTADPALQLADRAFQLRVSGYGNTPFAYDCQDLGARALRIESASTAAGTAIAVSGSAVAAIFGAVTVDRSGGGLRGAVYGAWEVAGIPFGLSQTAGLTTLGQRLGDCRTTPKTLVVQVNGGTSYTVTFSADHRAQSNATVLGIINGALGSAATASLMDVTERWRPAMRDEEIEVYNGGATAIRRKRAVAYASSQRTCRPMSADDPASVFAGIAYEDIPPGMTGRVKKGGFVRVGTDLVRGDNAGFIRGDSFGLDANGLWIKNATTPLLWAVNELDVALPDLGRIAALRDQLNSSF
;
A
#
# COMPACT_ATOMS: atom_id res chain seq x y z
N MET A 1 20.51 14.06 75.09
CA MET A 1 19.61 12.98 74.62
C MET A 1 20.23 12.45 73.34
N THR A 2 21.34 11.72 73.36
CA THR A 2 21.53 10.36 73.89
C THR A 2 20.43 9.39 73.44
N ALA A 3 20.88 8.43 72.60
CA ALA A 3 20.50 7.02 72.53
C ALA A 3 19.60 6.56 71.36
N GLY A 4 20.18 5.63 70.58
CA GLY A 4 19.52 4.41 70.14
C GLY A 4 18.90 4.45 68.74
N ILE A 5 19.61 3.91 67.75
CA ILE A 5 19.22 2.70 67.01
C ILE A 5 20.50 2.13 66.37
N ARG A 6 20.90 0.94 66.83
CA ARG A 6 21.89 0.09 66.17
C ARG A 6 21.15 -0.83 65.20
N SER A 7 21.75 -1.04 64.03
CA SER A 7 21.68 -2.21 63.15
C SER A 7 20.46 -3.14 63.29
N SER A 8 19.53 -3.03 62.34
CA SER A 8 18.84 -4.19 61.76
C SER A 8 18.34 -3.83 60.35
N ASN A 9 18.33 -4.83 59.47
CA ASN A 9 17.98 -4.76 58.05
C ASN A 9 16.68 -3.97 57.81
N LEU A 10 16.80 -2.79 57.20
CA LEU A 10 15.68 -2.13 56.56
C LEU A 10 15.79 -2.35 55.04
N PRO A 11 14.73 -2.87 54.38
CA PRO A 11 14.69 -2.98 52.93
C PRO A 11 14.79 -1.59 52.29
N LEU A 12 15.50 -1.50 51.17
CA LEU A 12 15.73 -0.26 50.41
C LEU A 12 14.44 0.51 50.04
N GLY A 13 13.27 -0.15 50.11
CA GLY A 13 11.95 0.47 49.93
C GLY A 13 11.63 1.57 50.95
N VAL A 14 12.13 1.49 52.19
CA VAL A 14 11.85 2.50 53.23
C VAL A 14 12.69 3.78 53.05
N LEU A 15 13.86 3.70 52.39
CA LEU A 15 14.66 4.89 52.10
C LEU A 15 14.06 5.72 50.94
N VAL A 16 13.35 5.05 50.03
CA VAL A 16 12.59 5.70 48.94
C VAL A 16 11.30 6.32 49.49
N GLU A 17 10.68 5.74 50.52
CA GLU A 17 9.48 6.28 51.16
C GLU A 17 9.77 7.48 52.07
N VAL A 18 10.90 7.49 52.79
CA VAL A 18 11.30 8.62 53.66
C VAL A 18 11.82 9.83 52.86
N LEU A 19 12.28 9.63 51.62
CA LEU A 19 12.57 10.73 50.68
C LEU A 19 11.35 11.17 49.86
N GLY A 20 10.22 10.45 49.98
CA GLY A 20 9.01 10.68 49.20
C GLY A 20 7.91 11.49 49.90
N HIS A 21 7.71 11.34 51.21
CA HIS A 21 6.58 12.01 51.87
C HIS A 21 6.86 12.38 53.35
N ALA A 22 6.89 13.69 53.62
CA ALA A 22 6.53 14.23 54.93
C ALA A 22 5.22 15.01 54.77
N GLU A 23 4.15 14.57 55.43
CA GLU A 23 2.90 15.31 55.51
C GLU A 23 3.08 16.51 56.45
N ALA A 24 3.02 17.72 55.90
CA ALA A 24 2.58 18.89 56.66
C ALA A 24 1.11 19.13 56.28
N GLY A 25 0.22 19.07 57.27
CA GLY A 25 -1.21 19.27 57.08
C GLY A 25 -1.52 20.54 56.29
N ASN A 26 -2.49 20.42 55.38
CA ASN A 26 -3.14 21.47 54.56
C ASN A 26 -2.95 21.37 53.02
N GLY A 27 -2.60 20.20 52.47
CA GLY A 27 -3.05 19.82 51.13
C GLY A 27 -2.46 20.57 49.92
N GLN A 28 -1.23 21.11 50.00
CA GLN A 28 -0.47 21.56 48.82
C GLN A 28 0.91 20.87 48.75
N ARG A 29 1.32 20.40 47.56
CA ARG A 29 2.64 19.78 47.30
C ARG A 29 3.59 20.83 46.70
N ASN A 30 4.69 21.15 47.39
CA ASN A 30 5.84 21.88 46.84
C ASN A 30 7.12 21.03 46.98
N LEU A 31 7.90 20.91 45.90
CA LEU A 31 9.20 20.23 45.85
C LEU A 31 10.32 21.18 46.32
N VAL A 32 10.96 20.90 47.46
CA VAL A 32 12.22 21.55 47.87
C VAL A 32 13.35 20.56 47.69
N ARG A 33 14.38 20.92 46.90
CA ARG A 33 15.57 20.10 46.64
C ARG A 33 16.52 20.13 47.85
N ALA A 34 16.96 18.96 48.31
CA ALA A 34 18.07 18.84 49.24
C ALA A 34 19.41 19.21 48.54
N PRO A 35 20.37 19.83 49.26
CA PRO A 35 21.65 20.24 48.69
C PRO A 35 22.60 19.05 48.44
N LEU A 36 23.38 19.17 47.36
CA LEU A 36 24.12 18.10 46.67
C LEU A 36 25.21 17.41 47.54
N ASP A 37 25.68 18.13 48.55
CA ASP A 37 26.67 17.75 49.55
C ASP A 37 26.16 16.67 50.51
N ALA A 38 24.87 16.68 50.87
CA ALA A 38 24.26 15.61 51.68
C ALA A 38 24.14 14.29 50.89
N LEU A 39 23.96 14.38 49.56
CA LEU A 39 23.92 13.23 48.67
C LEU A 39 25.33 12.65 48.45
N ALA A 40 26.34 13.51 48.32
CA ALA A 40 27.73 13.10 48.18
C ALA A 40 28.26 12.35 49.41
N ASP A 41 27.88 12.75 50.61
CA ASP A 41 28.27 12.07 51.86
C ASP A 41 27.54 10.74 52.07
N ALA A 42 26.28 10.62 51.65
CA ALA A 42 25.54 9.35 51.65
C ALA A 42 26.16 8.33 50.67
N VAL A 43 26.59 8.79 49.49
CA VAL A 43 27.24 7.92 48.48
C VAL A 43 28.64 7.49 48.94
N ARG A 44 29.42 8.36 49.59
CA ARG A 44 30.70 7.96 50.20
C ARG A 44 30.54 6.91 51.29
N GLY A 45 29.48 6.98 52.08
CA GLY A 45 29.18 6.00 53.13
C GLY A 45 28.92 4.59 52.60
N ILE A 46 28.31 4.48 51.41
CA ILE A 46 27.98 3.21 50.74
C ILE A 46 29.22 2.60 50.08
N VAL A 47 30.06 3.44 49.43
CA VAL A 47 31.25 2.98 48.69
C VAL A 47 32.36 2.43 49.61
N VAL A 48 32.42 2.87 50.87
CA VAL A 48 33.49 2.43 51.81
C VAL A 48 33.17 1.11 52.51
N ASN A 49 31.90 0.69 52.61
CA ASN A 49 31.51 -0.40 53.51
C ASN A 49 30.75 -1.59 52.87
N ASP A 50 30.38 -1.53 51.58
CA ASP A 50 29.63 -2.61 50.94
C ASP A 50 30.10 -2.88 49.48
N PRO A 51 30.88 -3.95 49.24
CA PRO A 51 31.34 -4.34 47.92
C PRO A 51 30.21 -4.66 46.91
N SER A 52 29.01 -5.01 47.39
CA SER A 52 27.85 -5.28 46.54
C SER A 52 27.15 -4.00 46.04
N GLY A 53 27.33 -2.88 46.76
CA GLY A 53 26.89 -1.55 46.33
C GLY A 53 27.64 -1.03 45.10
N VAL A 54 28.88 -1.45 44.88
CA VAL A 54 29.71 -1.04 43.74
C VAL A 54 29.23 -1.69 42.42
N ALA A 55 28.74 -2.92 42.47
CA ALA A 55 28.18 -3.60 41.30
C ALA A 55 26.84 -2.97 40.86
N ASN A 56 25.98 -2.60 41.80
CA ASN A 56 24.71 -1.94 41.51
C ASN A 56 24.89 -0.49 41.05
N LEU A 57 25.91 0.21 41.56
CA LEU A 57 26.29 1.54 41.08
C LEU A 57 26.84 1.47 39.63
N ARG A 58 27.57 0.40 39.29
CA ARG A 58 28.05 0.15 37.92
C ARG A 58 26.90 -0.09 36.94
N VAL A 59 25.88 -0.86 37.34
CA VAL A 59 24.67 -1.08 36.53
C VAL A 59 23.85 0.21 36.37
N ALA A 60 23.75 1.03 37.42
CA ALA A 60 23.09 2.34 37.35
C ALA A 60 23.86 3.34 36.46
N LEU A 61 25.20 3.29 36.46
CA LEU A 61 26.07 4.09 35.57
C LEU A 61 25.99 3.63 34.11
N GLU A 62 25.88 2.33 33.86
CA GLU A 62 25.64 1.78 32.52
C GLU A 62 24.25 2.14 31.99
N ALA A 63 23.22 2.12 32.85
CA ALA A 63 21.89 2.60 32.50
C ALA A 63 21.88 4.11 32.20
N LEU A 64 22.63 4.91 32.97
CA LEU A 64 22.77 6.36 32.73
C LEU A 64 23.57 6.64 31.45
N SER A 65 24.62 5.86 31.16
CA SER A 65 25.40 5.93 29.93
C SER A 65 24.52 5.65 28.69
N ASN A 66 23.63 4.66 28.79
CA ASN A 66 22.69 4.33 27.72
C ASN A 66 21.59 5.40 27.53
N VAL A 67 21.21 6.12 28.59
CA VAL A 67 20.30 7.27 28.49
C VAL A 67 21.00 8.49 27.86
N VAL A 68 22.27 8.72 28.16
CA VAL A 68 23.09 9.78 27.55
C VAL A 68 23.38 9.49 26.06
N ASN A 69 23.56 8.22 25.69
CA ASN A 69 23.75 7.77 24.30
C ASN A 69 22.49 7.91 23.43
N GLY A 70 21.33 8.22 24.01
CA GLY A 70 20.06 8.32 23.28
C GLY A 70 19.63 9.74 22.89
N LYS A 71 20.04 10.80 23.59
CA LYS A 71 19.47 12.16 23.39
C LYS A 71 20.35 13.32 23.92
N ALA A 72 21.49 13.63 23.30
CA ALA A 72 22.25 14.84 23.66
C ALA A 72 22.45 15.79 22.46
N SER A 73 22.16 17.08 22.67
CA SER A 73 22.46 18.16 21.74
C SER A 73 23.86 18.74 22.00
N GLN A 74 24.45 19.48 21.05
CA GLN A 74 25.82 20.05 21.17
C GLN A 74 26.04 20.92 22.43
N GLY A 75 24.98 21.49 23.02
CA GLY A 75 25.07 22.26 24.27
C GLY A 75 25.31 21.40 25.52
N ASP A 76 24.84 20.15 25.51
CA ASP A 76 24.96 19.23 26.64
C ASP A 76 26.37 18.62 26.76
N LEU A 77 27.12 18.61 25.65
CA LEU A 77 28.48 18.05 25.59
C LEU A 77 29.49 18.86 26.42
N ALA A 78 29.34 20.19 26.49
CA ALA A 78 30.21 21.06 27.28
C ALA A 78 30.00 20.89 28.78
N THR A 79 28.74 20.70 29.21
CA THR A 79 28.38 20.42 30.61
C THR A 79 28.81 19.02 31.05
N VAL A 80 28.72 18.04 30.16
CA VAL A 80 29.23 16.68 30.37
C VAL A 80 30.77 16.67 30.44
N GLN A 81 31.46 17.42 29.58
CA GLN A 81 32.92 17.58 29.63
C GLN A 81 33.40 18.27 30.93
N GLN A 82 32.65 19.26 31.44
CA GLN A 82 32.93 19.90 32.72
C GLN A 82 32.70 18.96 33.92
N ALA A 83 31.73 18.06 33.82
CA ALA A 83 31.43 17.06 34.85
C ALA A 83 32.38 15.84 34.83
N LEU A 84 33.02 15.53 33.69
CA LEU A 84 33.96 14.41 33.55
C LEU A 84 35.40 14.74 33.96
N ALA A 85 35.80 16.02 33.99
CA ALA A 85 37.16 16.43 34.32
C ALA A 85 37.68 15.95 35.70
N PRO A 86 36.87 15.94 36.78
CA PRO A 86 37.29 15.42 38.09
C PRO A 86 37.43 13.89 38.11
N LEU A 87 36.66 13.17 37.29
CA LEU A 87 36.70 11.71 37.14
C LEU A 87 37.92 11.25 36.34
N GLN A 88 38.30 12.00 35.31
CA GLN A 88 39.54 11.78 34.55
C GLN A 88 40.79 11.99 35.42
N GLN A 89 40.73 12.89 36.40
CA GLN A 89 41.80 13.10 37.38
C GLN A 89 41.89 11.98 38.43
N ALA A 90 40.76 11.32 38.74
CA ALA A 90 40.70 10.21 39.71
C ALA A 90 41.14 8.84 39.14
N VAL A 91 41.13 8.68 37.81
CA VAL A 91 41.46 7.42 37.11
C VAL A 91 42.90 7.41 36.57
N GLY A 92 43.71 8.42 36.89
CA GLY A 92 45.07 8.63 36.40
C GLY A 92 46.12 7.58 36.76
N GLY A 93 45.93 6.32 36.39
CA GLY A 93 46.91 5.27 36.64
C GLY A 93 46.89 4.02 35.74
N LYS A 94 45.79 3.61 35.10
CA LYS A 94 45.76 2.27 34.45
C LYS A 94 44.87 2.11 33.20
N ALA A 95 44.90 3.05 32.27
CA ALA A 95 44.51 2.77 30.89
C ALA A 95 45.30 3.67 29.95
N ASP A 96 45.88 3.09 28.90
CA ASP A 96 46.75 3.75 27.94
C ASP A 96 45.99 4.89 27.25
N ALA A 97 46.38 6.12 27.57
CA ALA A 97 45.76 7.34 27.06
C ALA A 97 45.83 7.43 25.52
N SER A 98 46.74 6.68 24.87
CA SER A 98 46.81 6.62 23.41
C SER A 98 45.67 5.80 22.80
N ALA A 99 45.21 4.72 23.45
CA ALA A 99 44.12 3.88 22.96
C ALA A 99 42.77 4.61 23.03
N VAL A 100 42.56 5.43 24.06
CA VAL A 100 41.36 6.26 24.20
C VAL A 100 41.39 7.44 23.23
N ALA A 101 42.56 8.06 23.01
CA ALA A 101 42.72 9.13 22.02
C ALA A 101 42.54 8.62 20.57
N ASP A 102 43.00 7.40 20.27
CA ASP A 102 42.84 6.79 18.96
C ASP A 102 41.39 6.33 18.71
N LEU A 103 40.70 5.83 19.74
CA LEU A 103 39.27 5.51 19.68
C LEU A 103 38.41 6.78 19.53
N LEU A 104 38.74 7.87 20.22
CA LEU A 104 38.11 9.18 20.04
C LEU A 104 38.39 9.76 18.65
N ALA A 105 39.60 9.61 18.10
CA ALA A 105 39.93 10.03 16.74
C ALA A 105 39.24 9.16 15.66
N ARG A 106 38.93 7.89 15.95
CA ARG A 106 38.11 7.03 15.08
C ARG A 106 36.63 7.41 15.15
N ILE A 107 36.10 7.67 16.34
CA ILE A 107 34.70 8.09 16.55
C ILE A 107 34.45 9.49 15.97
N LEU A 108 35.41 10.42 16.12
CA LEU A 108 35.33 11.75 15.51
C LEU A 108 35.45 11.72 13.98
N ARG A 109 36.18 10.74 13.40
CA ARG A 109 36.18 10.51 11.94
C ARG A 109 34.86 9.93 11.43
N ILE A 110 34.23 9.05 12.20
CA ILE A 110 32.89 8.50 11.93
C ILE A 110 31.81 9.58 12.00
N TYR A 111 31.90 10.50 12.97
CA TYR A 111 30.95 11.62 13.12
C TYR A 111 31.22 12.82 12.19
N ALA A 112 32.43 12.96 11.64
CA ALA A 112 32.79 14.03 10.70
C ALA A 112 32.51 13.72 9.22
N GLY A 113 31.87 12.58 8.90
CA GLY A 113 31.53 12.23 7.52
C GLY A 113 32.74 11.90 6.62
N LEU A 114 33.82 11.35 7.19
CA LEU A 114 35.01 10.90 6.47
C LEU A 114 35.25 9.42 6.84
N TYR A 115 34.64 8.43 6.18
CA TYR A 115 34.99 7.87 4.84
C TYR A 115 33.95 6.79 4.42
N PRO A 116 33.89 6.35 3.14
CA PRO A 116 34.50 6.87 1.92
C PRO A 116 33.46 7.20 0.83
N ALA A 117 33.92 7.98 -0.16
CA ALA A 117 33.14 8.44 -1.29
C ALA A 117 32.34 7.32 -1.97
N GLU A 118 31.01 7.43 -1.93
CA GLU A 118 30.16 6.38 -2.46
C GLU A 118 30.34 6.20 -3.98
N ARG A 119 30.77 7.23 -4.72
CA ARG A 119 31.20 7.14 -6.13
C ARG A 119 32.17 8.27 -6.49
N PRO A 120 33.13 8.05 -7.42
CA PRO A 120 33.97 9.12 -7.97
C PRO A 120 33.20 10.30 -8.55
N GLY A 121 31.98 10.07 -9.08
CA GLY A 121 31.11 11.13 -9.58
C GLY A 121 30.41 11.94 -8.49
N ASP A 122 30.15 11.34 -7.32
CA ASP A 122 29.43 11.97 -6.22
C ASP A 122 30.37 12.83 -5.34
N ASN A 123 31.63 12.40 -5.21
CA ASN A 123 32.64 13.09 -4.41
C ASN A 123 34.02 13.07 -5.09
N PRO A 124 34.21 13.85 -6.18
CA PRO A 124 35.48 13.89 -6.90
C PRO A 124 36.66 14.38 -6.05
N VAL A 125 36.41 15.10 -4.93
CA VAL A 125 37.48 15.58 -4.07
C VAL A 125 38.15 14.48 -3.24
N ALA A 126 37.51 13.32 -3.08
CA ALA A 126 38.08 12.13 -2.45
C ALA A 126 39.01 11.33 -3.39
N PHE A 127 39.12 11.72 -4.65
CA PHE A 127 39.93 11.04 -5.67
C PHE A 127 41.01 11.97 -6.23
N THR A 128 42.01 11.39 -6.87
CA THR A 128 43.09 12.13 -7.52
C THR A 128 43.55 11.45 -8.81
N ALA A 129 44.05 12.25 -9.75
CA ALA A 129 44.67 11.79 -10.99
C ALA A 129 46.14 11.36 -10.80
N SER A 130 46.72 11.60 -9.62
CA SER A 130 48.15 11.43 -9.38
C SER A 130 48.46 10.19 -8.53
N ARG A 131 49.33 9.33 -9.05
CA ARG A 131 49.98 8.26 -8.28
C ARG A 131 51.18 8.72 -7.45
N ALA A 132 51.61 9.99 -7.58
CA ALA A 132 52.89 10.48 -7.03
C ALA A 132 53.12 10.13 -5.54
N GLY A 133 54.39 9.96 -5.17
CA GLY A 133 54.79 9.64 -3.81
C GLY A 133 54.69 10.84 -2.87
N GLY A 134 54.41 10.56 -1.61
CA GLY A 134 54.05 11.54 -0.60
C GLY A 134 52.64 11.31 -0.08
N ASP A 135 52.24 12.10 0.91
CA ASP A 135 50.95 11.97 1.58
C ASP A 135 49.78 12.17 0.59
N PRO A 136 48.96 11.14 0.30
CA PRO A 136 47.82 11.27 -0.61
C PRO A 136 46.78 12.32 -0.21
N ASP A 137 46.73 12.68 1.07
CA ASP A 137 45.90 13.78 1.57
C ASP A 137 46.38 15.14 1.04
N THR A 138 47.64 15.25 0.58
CA THR A 138 48.22 16.48 0.00
C THR A 138 48.14 16.56 -1.53
N LEU A 139 47.73 15.48 -2.19
CA LEU A 139 47.57 15.46 -3.65
C LEU A 139 46.36 16.29 -4.08
N SER A 140 46.48 16.97 -5.23
CA SER A 140 45.35 17.70 -5.81
C SER A 140 44.15 16.77 -6.03
N PRO A 141 42.95 17.19 -5.62
CA PRO A 141 41.73 16.44 -5.94
C PRO A 141 41.50 16.34 -7.45
N LEU A 142 40.64 15.39 -7.83
CA LEU A 142 40.31 15.15 -9.23
C LEU A 142 39.71 16.40 -9.88
N ASP A 143 40.34 16.87 -10.96
CA ASP A 143 39.83 18.00 -11.74
C ASP A 143 38.67 17.53 -12.64
N THR A 144 37.45 17.93 -12.31
CA THR A 144 36.24 17.56 -13.03
C THR A 144 36.13 18.18 -14.42
N VAL A 145 36.99 19.14 -14.77
CA VAL A 145 37.12 19.66 -16.15
C VAL A 145 37.89 18.65 -17.01
N VAL A 146 38.91 18.02 -16.44
CA VAL A 146 39.75 17.02 -17.11
C VAL A 146 39.12 15.62 -17.06
N TYR A 147 38.31 15.37 -16.03
CA TYR A 147 37.62 14.12 -15.74
C TYR A 147 36.11 14.38 -15.57
N PRO A 148 35.36 14.57 -16.67
CA PRO A 148 33.98 15.04 -16.59
C PRO A 148 33.07 14.01 -15.93
N ILE A 149 32.14 14.51 -15.10
CA ILE A 149 31.11 13.68 -14.48
C ILE A 149 30.09 13.29 -15.55
N ARG A 150 29.73 12.00 -15.58
CA ARG A 150 28.74 11.42 -16.49
C ARG A 150 27.74 10.58 -15.70
N VAL A 151 26.51 10.58 -16.17
CA VAL A 151 25.47 9.67 -15.68
C VAL A 151 25.49 8.43 -16.56
N VAL A 152 25.71 7.25 -15.98
CA VAL A 152 25.67 5.97 -16.69
C VAL A 152 24.96 4.94 -15.81
N GLY A 153 23.82 4.43 -16.27
CA GLY A 153 22.96 3.55 -15.46
C GLY A 153 22.26 4.31 -14.34
N ASP A 154 22.44 3.84 -13.10
CA ASP A 154 21.79 4.30 -11.86
C ASP A 154 22.69 5.23 -11.00
N GLY A 155 23.75 5.81 -11.57
CA GLY A 155 24.68 6.66 -10.80
C GLY A 155 25.55 7.64 -11.58
N PHE A 156 26.18 8.56 -10.84
CA PHE A 156 27.22 9.47 -11.33
C PHE A 156 28.59 8.79 -11.30
N GLY A 157 29.28 8.79 -12.42
CA GLY A 157 30.65 8.31 -12.55
C GLY A 157 31.56 9.35 -13.18
N VAL A 158 32.86 9.14 -13.06
CA VAL A 158 33.88 9.99 -13.67
C VAL A 158 34.31 9.39 -15.01
N GLU A 159 34.28 10.18 -16.08
CA GLU A 159 34.81 9.77 -17.38
C GLU A 159 36.34 9.94 -17.44
N ILE A 160 37.03 8.82 -17.59
CA ILE A 160 38.45 8.70 -17.87
C ILE A 160 38.61 8.61 -19.39
N SER A 161 39.12 9.67 -19.99
CA SER A 161 39.46 9.71 -21.42
C SER A 161 40.94 9.45 -21.64
N GLY A 162 41.27 8.56 -22.58
CA GLY A 162 42.65 8.25 -22.94
C GLY A 162 43.36 7.35 -21.92
N SER A 163 44.70 7.39 -21.95
CA SER A 163 45.57 6.65 -21.04
C SER A 163 45.76 7.37 -19.70
N ARG A 164 44.69 7.43 -18.88
CA ARG A 164 44.66 8.14 -17.60
C ARG A 164 44.28 7.21 -16.44
N GLU A 165 44.61 7.64 -15.23
CA GLU A 165 44.33 6.92 -13.99
C GLU A 165 43.53 7.78 -13.01
N VAL A 166 42.82 7.10 -12.11
CA VAL A 166 42.09 7.67 -10.98
C VAL A 166 42.40 6.82 -9.76
N TRP A 167 42.76 7.47 -8.66
CA TRP A 167 43.12 6.85 -7.38
C TRP A 167 42.28 7.42 -6.25
N GLU A 168 41.99 6.58 -5.26
CA GLU A 168 41.48 7.04 -3.97
C GLU A 168 42.54 7.91 -3.28
N ARG A 169 42.14 8.99 -2.58
CA ARG A 169 43.04 9.77 -1.73
C ARG A 169 43.18 9.18 -0.33
N THR A 170 42.24 8.33 0.10
CA THR A 170 42.33 7.58 1.35
C THR A 170 43.51 6.62 1.36
N LEU A 171 44.27 6.60 2.44
CA LEU A 171 45.18 5.50 2.77
C LEU A 171 44.50 4.55 3.76
N HIS A 172 44.42 3.28 3.38
CA HIS A 172 43.90 2.20 4.21
C HIS A 172 45.04 1.53 4.96
N ALA A 173 44.86 1.28 6.26
CA ALA A 173 45.87 0.65 7.09
C ALA A 173 45.98 -0.85 6.77
N ALA A 174 47.16 -1.29 6.35
CA ALA A 174 47.48 -2.67 6.05
C ALA A 174 47.93 -3.42 7.32
N GLU A 175 47.08 -3.44 8.36
CA GLU A 175 47.36 -4.06 9.65
C GLU A 175 47.42 -5.59 9.58
N THR A 176 48.08 -6.23 10.56
CA THR A 176 48.29 -7.69 10.58
C THR A 176 47.06 -8.53 10.79
N THR A 177 46.00 -7.94 11.33
CA THR A 177 44.75 -8.61 11.66
C THR A 177 43.62 -8.25 10.70
N ARG A 178 43.88 -7.42 9.67
CA ARG A 178 42.82 -6.90 8.81
C ARG A 178 42.85 -7.45 7.39
N LEU A 179 41.66 -7.78 6.89
CA LEU A 179 41.40 -8.14 5.51
C LEU A 179 40.52 -7.06 4.88
N TRP A 180 40.91 -6.58 3.71
CA TRP A 180 40.18 -5.56 2.98
C TRP A 180 39.62 -6.11 1.68
N ARG A 181 38.47 -5.59 1.23
CA ARG A 181 37.90 -5.88 -0.10
C ARG A 181 37.94 -4.62 -0.95
N GLY A 182 38.80 -4.62 -1.97
CA GLY A 182 38.76 -3.63 -3.04
C GLY A 182 37.64 -3.93 -4.02
N ARG A 183 36.90 -2.89 -4.45
CA ARG A 183 35.82 -2.97 -5.45
C ARG A 183 36.03 -1.90 -6.53
N TRP A 184 35.85 -2.31 -7.78
CA TRP A 184 35.97 -1.46 -8.96
C TRP A 184 34.76 -1.69 -9.87
N ARG A 185 34.00 -0.64 -10.19
CA ARG A 185 32.90 -0.69 -11.16
C ARG A 185 33.06 0.38 -12.22
N TYR A 186 32.99 -0.02 -13.49
CA TYR A 186 33.16 0.89 -14.62
C TYR A 186 32.36 0.46 -15.86
N VAL A 187 32.18 1.38 -16.80
CA VAL A 187 31.56 1.15 -18.11
C VAL A 187 32.44 1.76 -19.20
N ARG A 188 32.82 0.98 -20.22
CA ARG A 188 33.49 1.54 -21.41
C ARG A 188 32.42 2.18 -22.31
N THR A 189 32.49 3.49 -22.54
CA THR A 189 31.50 4.24 -23.34
C THR A 189 31.96 4.50 -24.77
N ALA A 190 33.25 4.40 -25.07
CA ALA A 190 33.78 4.45 -26.44
C ALA A 190 34.96 3.46 -26.62
N PRO A 191 35.06 2.77 -27.77
CA PRO A 191 36.19 1.88 -28.06
C PRO A 191 37.48 2.67 -28.30
N SER A 192 38.64 2.07 -28.00
CA SER A 192 39.94 2.62 -28.42
C SER A 192 40.16 2.37 -29.92
N GLN A 193 40.78 3.32 -30.62
CA GLN A 193 41.28 3.10 -31.99
C GLN A 193 42.45 2.12 -32.08
N ASP A 194 43.14 1.86 -30.96
CA ASP A 194 44.13 0.80 -30.82
C ASP A 194 43.54 -0.31 -29.95
N PRO A 195 42.97 -1.39 -30.55
CA PRO A 195 42.39 -2.51 -29.82
C PRO A 195 43.43 -3.36 -29.10
N SER A 196 44.70 -3.31 -29.55
CA SER A 196 45.81 -4.07 -28.96
C SER A 196 46.31 -3.44 -27.66
N GLY A 197 46.06 -2.15 -27.47
CA GLY A 197 46.29 -1.41 -26.23
C GLY A 197 45.02 -1.08 -25.43
N ASP A 198 43.84 -1.56 -25.84
CA ASP A 198 42.57 -1.28 -25.16
C ASP A 198 42.39 -2.17 -23.92
N SER A 199 42.81 -1.65 -22.77
CA SER A 199 42.64 -2.33 -21.49
C SER A 199 42.22 -1.36 -20.39
N ILE A 200 41.47 -1.89 -19.42
CA ILE A 200 41.23 -1.22 -18.14
C ILE A 200 41.84 -2.09 -17.06
N VAL A 201 42.61 -1.46 -16.18
CA VAL A 201 43.45 -2.15 -15.19
C VAL A 201 43.08 -1.69 -13.79
N ALA A 202 42.70 -2.63 -12.93
CA ALA A 202 42.50 -2.41 -11.50
C ALA A 202 43.85 -2.51 -10.78
N LEU A 203 44.15 -1.54 -9.91
CA LEU A 203 45.46 -1.37 -9.29
C LEU A 203 45.38 -1.21 -7.77
N VAL A 204 46.41 -1.69 -7.07
CA VAL A 204 46.66 -1.44 -5.64
C VAL A 204 48.07 -0.87 -5.49
N GLN A 205 48.21 0.25 -4.78
CA GLN A 205 49.52 0.85 -4.49
C GLN A 205 49.82 0.78 -2.99
N TRP A 206 51.03 0.35 -2.65
CA TRP A 206 51.53 0.21 -1.28
C TRP A 206 52.38 1.40 -0.84
N TYR A 207 52.35 1.68 0.45
CA TYR A 207 53.01 2.81 1.10
C TYR A 207 53.67 2.42 2.41
N GLY A 208 54.81 3.03 2.72
CA GLY A 208 55.54 2.88 3.98
C GLY A 208 54.91 3.65 5.14
N ALA A 209 55.48 3.49 6.35
CA ALA A 209 55.05 4.21 7.55
C ALA A 209 55.12 5.74 7.40
N ASP A 210 56.08 6.21 6.60
CA ASP A 210 56.31 7.62 6.24
C ASP A 210 55.43 8.09 5.06
N ARG A 211 54.46 7.26 4.63
CA ARG A 211 53.62 7.49 3.43
C ARG A 211 54.43 7.60 2.13
N SER A 212 55.67 7.09 2.07
CA SER A 212 56.43 6.95 0.82
C SER A 212 55.94 5.74 0.01
N LEU A 213 56.11 5.77 -1.32
CA LEU A 213 55.71 4.65 -2.20
C LEU A 213 56.59 3.42 -1.97
N ILE A 214 55.97 2.26 -1.82
CA ILE A 214 56.67 0.97 -1.76
C ILE A 214 56.33 0.17 -3.00
N GLY A 215 57.34 0.01 -3.86
CA GLY A 215 57.25 -0.77 -5.09
C GLY A 215 56.32 -0.18 -6.17
N SER A 216 56.24 -0.90 -7.29
CA SER A 216 55.28 -0.64 -8.37
C SER A 216 53.86 -1.04 -7.95
N PRO A 217 52.80 -0.48 -8.57
CA PRO A 217 51.44 -0.80 -8.16
C PRO A 217 51.15 -2.23 -8.62
N VAL A 218 50.47 -2.99 -7.79
CA VAL A 218 50.09 -4.36 -8.11
C VAL A 218 48.86 -4.32 -8.99
N GLN A 219 48.95 -4.93 -10.17
CA GLN A 219 47.82 -5.14 -11.06
C GLN A 219 46.98 -6.29 -10.53
N VAL A 220 45.69 -6.01 -10.33
CA VAL A 220 44.75 -6.96 -9.74
C VAL A 220 43.91 -7.66 -10.81
N ASP A 221 43.52 -6.92 -11.84
CA ASP A 221 42.84 -7.44 -13.02
C ASP A 221 43.13 -6.54 -14.22
N ALA A 222 43.07 -7.11 -15.43
CA ALA A 222 43.09 -6.35 -16.68
C ALA A 222 42.17 -7.00 -17.69
N ALA A 223 41.27 -6.18 -18.25
CA ALA A 223 40.34 -6.65 -19.26
C ALA A 223 40.25 -5.66 -20.42
N THR A 224 40.02 -6.19 -21.62
CA THR A 224 39.50 -5.44 -22.76
C THR A 224 37.97 -5.41 -22.64
N PRO A 225 37.38 -4.27 -22.25
CA PRO A 225 35.95 -4.19 -21.98
C PRO A 225 35.12 -4.10 -23.28
N ALA A 226 33.94 -4.72 -23.30
CA ALA A 226 32.95 -4.45 -24.33
C ALA A 226 32.33 -3.07 -24.11
N VAL A 227 32.10 -2.31 -25.18
CA VAL A 227 31.48 -0.98 -25.11
C VAL A 227 30.02 -1.11 -24.64
N GLY A 228 29.60 -0.28 -23.69
CA GLY A 228 28.24 -0.20 -23.17
C GLY A 228 27.88 -1.24 -22.11
N THR A 229 28.77 -2.19 -21.79
CA THR A 229 28.51 -3.20 -20.75
C THR A 229 29.17 -2.82 -19.43
N PRO A 230 28.42 -2.64 -18.33
CA PRO A 230 29.01 -2.45 -17.01
C PRO A 230 29.83 -3.66 -16.59
N ARG A 231 30.99 -3.40 -15.98
CA ARG A 231 31.84 -4.42 -15.37
C ARG A 231 32.11 -4.09 -13.91
N GLU A 232 32.18 -5.15 -13.11
CA GLU A 232 32.53 -5.08 -11.71
C GLU A 232 33.61 -6.10 -11.40
N PHE A 233 34.62 -5.67 -10.63
CA PHE A 233 35.72 -6.50 -10.16
C PHE A 233 35.89 -6.29 -8.65
N SER A 234 36.28 -7.35 -7.93
CA SER A 234 36.66 -7.23 -6.52
C SER A 234 37.82 -8.15 -6.15
N ALA A 235 38.65 -7.71 -5.21
CA ALA A 235 39.81 -8.46 -4.73
C ALA A 235 40.04 -8.27 -3.24
N PHE A 236 40.64 -9.29 -2.63
CA PHE A 236 41.00 -9.24 -1.22
C PHE A 236 42.44 -8.76 -1.05
N ILE A 237 42.64 -7.76 -0.20
CA ILE A 237 43.93 -7.09 0.02
C ILE A 237 44.31 -7.31 1.49
N GLY A 238 45.50 -7.85 1.74
CA GLY A 238 45.91 -8.24 3.09
C GLY A 238 47.34 -8.78 3.16
N ILE A 239 47.71 -9.39 4.28
CA ILE A 239 49.06 -9.94 4.47
C ILE A 239 49.21 -11.29 3.76
N SER A 240 50.41 -11.52 3.21
CA SER A 240 50.81 -12.82 2.65
C SER A 240 50.68 -13.92 3.70
N GLY A 241 49.95 -15.00 3.37
CA GLY A 241 49.71 -16.15 4.27
C GLY A 241 48.30 -16.25 4.85
N VAL A 242 47.45 -15.24 4.69
CA VAL A 242 46.02 -15.33 5.02
C VAL A 242 45.25 -15.93 3.83
N THR A 243 44.49 -17.01 4.07
CA THR A 243 43.73 -17.73 3.03
C THR A 243 42.72 -16.81 2.33
N GLY A 244 42.82 -16.73 1.00
CA GLY A 244 41.93 -15.93 0.15
C GLY A 244 42.32 -14.47 -0.04
N VAL A 245 43.56 -14.07 0.31
CA VAL A 245 44.14 -12.77 -0.11
C VAL A 245 44.56 -12.83 -1.58
N THR A 246 44.04 -11.91 -2.39
CA THR A 246 44.39 -11.76 -3.82
C THR A 246 45.62 -10.87 -4.02
N VAL A 247 45.80 -9.84 -3.18
CA VAL A 247 46.91 -8.89 -3.26
C VAL A 247 47.63 -8.82 -1.92
N SER A 248 48.86 -9.35 -1.88
CA SER A 248 49.64 -9.47 -0.65
C SER A 248 50.47 -8.21 -0.36
N ARG A 249 50.47 -7.80 0.91
CA ARG A 249 51.28 -6.70 1.45
C ARG A 249 52.79 -7.01 1.33
N PRO A 250 53.58 -6.17 0.61
CA PRO A 250 55.03 -6.33 0.55
C PRO A 250 55.71 -5.91 1.85
N ALA A 251 56.95 -6.37 2.07
CA ALA A 251 57.73 -6.00 3.25
C ALA A 251 57.92 -4.47 3.34
N GLY A 252 57.70 -3.91 4.53
CA GLY A 252 57.80 -2.46 4.79
C GLY A 252 56.53 -1.66 4.52
N ALA A 253 55.50 -2.23 3.87
CA ALA A 253 54.23 -1.54 3.64
C ALA A 253 53.35 -1.50 4.89
N VAL A 254 52.85 -0.30 5.19
CA VAL A 254 51.95 0.01 6.31
C VAL A 254 50.58 0.46 5.82
N TYR A 255 50.51 1.09 4.65
CA TYR A 255 49.26 1.53 4.05
C TYR A 255 49.11 1.08 2.59
N PHE A 256 47.88 1.11 2.09
CA PHE A 256 47.59 0.94 0.67
C PHE A 256 46.44 1.83 0.20
N ARG A 257 46.27 1.95 -1.11
CA ARG A 257 45.06 2.51 -1.74
C ARG A 257 44.77 1.83 -3.07
N VAL A 258 43.54 1.95 -3.54
CA VAL A 258 43.07 1.39 -4.80
C VAL A 258 43.01 2.44 -5.91
N GLY A 259 43.20 2.01 -7.15
CA GLY A 259 43.09 2.85 -8.34
C GLY A 259 42.60 2.10 -9.56
N LEU A 260 42.16 2.83 -10.58
CA LEU A 260 41.81 2.32 -11.89
C LEU A 260 42.60 3.08 -12.95
N LYS A 261 43.19 2.36 -13.91
CA LYS A 261 43.84 2.95 -15.08
C LYS A 261 43.17 2.48 -16.37
N SER A 262 42.75 3.44 -17.18
CA SER A 262 42.26 3.20 -18.54
C SER A 262 43.43 3.32 -19.51
N TYR A 263 43.49 2.44 -20.51
CA TYR A 263 44.40 2.51 -21.65
C TYR A 263 43.61 2.66 -22.97
N GLY A 264 44.30 3.17 -23.99
CA GLY A 264 43.74 3.47 -25.32
C GLY A 264 43.57 4.97 -25.51
N VAL A 265 44.24 5.54 -26.52
CA VAL A 265 44.41 6.98 -26.74
C VAL A 265 43.07 7.73 -26.89
N GLU A 266 42.04 7.04 -27.38
CA GLU A 266 40.70 7.59 -27.60
C GLU A 266 39.60 6.88 -26.80
N GLY A 267 39.97 5.92 -25.95
CA GLY A 267 39.05 5.20 -25.10
C GLY A 267 38.35 6.11 -24.10
N ARG A 268 37.06 5.90 -23.89
CA ARG A 268 36.31 6.57 -22.81
C ARG A 268 35.75 5.53 -21.85
N THR A 269 36.12 5.67 -20.58
CA THR A 269 35.72 4.76 -19.50
C THR A 269 35.06 5.57 -18.41
N VAL A 270 33.82 5.28 -18.05
CA VAL A 270 33.16 5.90 -16.89
C VAL A 270 33.36 5.00 -15.66
N LEU A 271 34.09 5.50 -14.67
CA LEU A 271 34.30 4.85 -13.38
C LEU A 271 33.17 5.23 -12.43
N THR A 272 32.34 4.26 -12.05
CA THR A 272 31.14 4.46 -11.23
C THR A 272 31.32 4.06 -9.77
N ASP A 273 32.32 3.22 -9.45
CA ASP A 273 32.64 2.82 -8.07
C ASP A 273 34.13 2.46 -7.94
N LEU A 274 34.80 2.96 -6.91
CA LEU A 274 36.21 2.69 -6.59
C LEU A 274 36.44 2.87 -5.09
N HIS A 275 36.56 1.77 -4.35
CA HIS A 275 36.77 1.81 -2.91
C HIS A 275 37.36 0.50 -2.35
N ALA A 276 38.06 0.57 -1.21
CA ALA A 276 38.48 -0.59 -0.42
C ALA A 276 37.88 -0.59 1.00
N GLY A 277 36.98 -1.54 1.28
CA GLY A 277 36.30 -1.67 2.58
C GLY A 277 36.97 -2.67 3.52
N ASP A 278 36.99 -2.37 4.82
CA ASP A 278 37.46 -3.27 5.88
C ASP A 278 36.42 -4.37 6.11
N ILE A 279 36.79 -5.64 5.95
CA ILE A 279 35.89 -6.80 6.12
C ILE A 279 36.38 -7.72 7.25
N SER A 280 37.16 -7.16 8.17
CA SER A 280 37.81 -7.92 9.26
C SER A 280 36.88 -8.23 10.43
N ASP A 281 35.61 -7.83 10.37
CA ASP A 281 34.59 -8.08 11.38
C ASP A 281 33.84 -9.40 11.14
N ILE A 282 33.41 -10.01 12.24
CA ILE A 282 33.19 -11.46 12.55
C ILE A 282 32.49 -12.38 11.51
N ASP A 283 31.83 -11.84 10.49
CA ASP A 283 31.01 -12.60 9.52
C ASP A 283 31.81 -13.32 8.43
N ASP A 284 33.02 -12.84 8.09
CA ASP A 284 33.87 -13.50 7.08
C ASP A 284 34.89 -14.48 7.72
N ALA A 285 35.14 -14.35 9.03
CA ALA A 285 35.96 -15.28 9.82
C ALA A 285 35.29 -16.66 9.98
N ILE A 286 33.95 -16.67 10.13
CA ILE A 286 33.12 -17.88 10.18
C ILE A 286 33.16 -18.64 8.84
N ARG A 287 33.34 -17.93 7.72
CA ARG A 287 33.32 -18.52 6.37
C ARG A 287 34.66 -19.15 5.95
N ARG A 288 35.76 -18.92 6.66
CA ARG A 288 37.12 -19.32 6.20
C ARG A 288 37.94 -20.22 7.13
N LEU A 289 37.49 -20.58 8.34
CA LEU A 289 38.33 -21.27 9.33
C LEU A 289 38.22 -22.81 9.42
N VAL A 290 37.44 -23.49 8.56
CA VAL A 290 37.38 -24.97 8.60
C VAL A 290 37.84 -25.58 7.27
N PRO A 291 39.10 -26.05 7.20
CA PRO A 291 39.52 -26.93 6.11
C PRO A 291 38.67 -28.22 6.11
N PRO A 292 38.26 -28.74 4.94
CA PRO A 292 37.41 -29.94 4.81
C PRO A 292 37.91 -31.18 5.56
N ASP A 293 39.21 -31.23 5.81
CA ASP A 293 39.99 -32.28 6.45
C ASP A 293 40.12 -32.15 7.97
N ALA A 294 39.79 -30.98 8.56
CA ALA A 294 39.77 -30.77 10.01
C ALA A 294 38.41 -31.09 10.67
N PHE A 295 37.38 -31.39 9.88
CA PHE A 295 36.01 -31.66 10.35
C PHE A 295 35.88 -32.80 11.37
N PRO A 296 36.63 -33.93 11.27
CA PRO A 296 36.53 -34.99 12.28
C PRO A 296 37.07 -34.57 13.66
N ALA A 297 38.14 -33.77 13.68
CA ALA A 297 38.74 -33.27 14.93
C ALA A 297 37.87 -32.16 15.55
N LEU A 298 37.23 -31.34 14.73
CA LEU A 298 36.27 -30.33 15.18
C LEU A 298 34.98 -30.97 15.69
N SER A 299 34.49 -32.03 15.03
CA SER A 299 33.36 -32.83 15.53
C SER A 299 33.67 -33.44 16.89
N ALA A 300 34.84 -34.06 17.05
CA ALA A 300 35.25 -34.63 18.33
C ALA A 300 35.39 -33.57 19.45
N ARG A 301 35.85 -32.36 19.11
CA ARG A 301 35.96 -31.24 20.06
C ARG A 301 34.58 -30.66 20.41
N ILE A 302 33.64 -30.65 19.46
CA ILE A 302 32.26 -30.25 19.68
C ILE A 302 31.56 -31.28 20.57
N ASP A 303 31.78 -32.57 20.33
CA ASP A 303 31.24 -33.66 21.15
C ASP A 303 31.80 -33.63 22.59
N GLU A 304 33.08 -33.28 22.75
CA GLU A 304 33.74 -33.07 24.05
C GLU A 304 33.14 -31.86 24.81
N VAL A 305 32.97 -30.72 24.15
CA VAL A 305 32.38 -29.51 24.74
C VAL A 305 30.89 -29.69 25.05
N VAL A 306 30.16 -30.46 24.22
CA VAL A 306 28.76 -30.82 24.49
C VAL A 306 28.68 -31.79 25.67
N GLY A 307 29.65 -32.69 25.83
CA GLY A 307 29.77 -33.55 27.01
C GLY A 307 30.02 -32.75 28.29
N ASP A 308 31.00 -31.85 28.29
CA ASP A 308 31.34 -31.00 29.43
C ASP A 308 30.15 -30.12 29.85
N LEU A 309 29.41 -29.58 28.87
CA LEU A 309 28.23 -28.75 29.13
C LEU A 309 27.03 -29.57 29.61
N ALA A 310 26.86 -30.81 29.13
CA ALA A 310 25.84 -31.72 29.63
C ALA A 310 26.11 -32.12 31.09
N ASP A 311 27.38 -32.31 31.46
CA ASP A 311 27.79 -32.58 32.84
C ASP A 311 27.59 -31.35 33.74
N GLU A 312 27.82 -30.13 33.24
CA GLU A 312 27.58 -28.88 33.97
C GLU A 312 26.08 -28.63 34.18
N VAL A 313 25.23 -28.95 33.19
CA VAL A 313 23.77 -28.92 33.32
C VAL A 313 23.27 -30.01 34.26
N ALA A 314 23.88 -31.20 34.26
CA ALA A 314 23.55 -32.25 35.23
C ALA A 314 23.92 -31.87 36.66
N ALA A 315 25.06 -31.19 36.86
CA ALA A 315 25.47 -30.64 38.15
C ALA A 315 24.53 -29.51 38.62
N ALA A 316 24.09 -28.65 37.72
CA ALA A 316 23.10 -27.61 38.01
C ALA A 316 21.74 -28.22 38.41
N ARG A 317 21.29 -29.30 37.75
CA ARG A 317 20.07 -30.05 38.11
C ARG A 317 20.18 -30.76 39.47
N GLN A 318 21.35 -31.29 39.83
CA GLN A 318 21.59 -31.82 41.17
C GLN A 318 21.55 -30.72 42.24
N ALA A 319 22.09 -29.53 41.94
CA ALA A 319 22.03 -28.37 42.83
C ALA A 319 20.58 -27.86 43.01
N GLU A 320 19.77 -27.88 41.95
CA GLU A 320 18.35 -27.47 41.99
C GLU A 320 17.49 -28.45 42.81
N SER A 321 17.72 -29.76 42.66
CA SER A 321 17.11 -30.81 43.49
C SER A 321 17.48 -30.68 44.98
N ALA A 322 18.71 -30.24 45.28
CA ALA A 322 19.16 -30.00 46.65
C ALA A 322 18.60 -28.69 47.26
N LEU A 323 18.22 -27.71 46.44
CA LEU A 323 17.74 -26.38 46.87
C LEU A 323 16.21 -26.23 46.84
N GLY A 324 15.47 -27.11 46.16
CA GLY A 324 14.01 -27.18 46.23
C GLY A 324 13.25 -26.00 45.62
N VAL A 325 13.89 -25.22 44.73
CA VAL A 325 13.30 -24.08 44.03
C VAL A 325 13.48 -24.26 42.52
N ARG A 326 12.39 -24.18 41.77
CA ARG A 326 12.36 -24.29 40.30
C ARG A 326 12.67 -22.93 39.67
N ILE A 327 13.60 -22.86 38.72
CA ILE A 327 13.93 -21.61 38.00
C ILE A 327 13.53 -21.74 36.52
N ASP A 328 12.34 -21.25 36.18
CA ASP A 328 11.67 -21.44 34.88
C ASP A 328 12.40 -20.83 33.65
N ASN A 329 13.45 -20.02 33.84
CA ASN A 329 14.16 -19.33 32.75
C ASN A 329 15.37 -20.08 32.16
N ILE A 330 15.77 -21.22 32.75
CA ILE A 330 16.88 -22.04 32.25
C ILE A 330 16.38 -23.14 31.31
N ASP A 331 15.21 -23.70 31.58
CA ASP A 331 14.60 -24.77 30.78
C ASP A 331 14.28 -24.29 29.34
N ASP A 332 13.68 -23.10 29.21
CA ASP A 332 13.34 -22.54 27.89
C ASP A 332 14.56 -22.21 27.03
N ARG A 333 15.69 -21.83 27.65
CA ARG A 333 16.93 -21.52 26.91
C ARG A 333 17.71 -22.78 26.53
N GLY A 334 17.70 -23.81 27.38
CA GLY A 334 18.30 -25.11 27.09
C GLY A 334 17.59 -25.82 25.93
N ASP A 335 16.26 -25.76 25.91
CA ASP A 335 15.45 -26.39 24.87
C ASP A 335 15.53 -25.62 23.55
N GLN A 336 15.51 -24.29 23.57
CA GLN A 336 15.71 -23.46 22.38
C GLN A 336 17.11 -23.64 21.75
N PHE A 337 18.14 -23.84 22.59
CA PHE A 337 19.50 -24.05 22.10
C PHE A 337 19.72 -25.46 21.54
N THR A 338 19.15 -26.49 22.18
CA THR A 338 19.13 -27.87 21.67
C THR A 338 18.36 -27.96 20.35
N GLN A 339 17.26 -27.22 20.23
CA GLN A 339 16.45 -27.13 19.02
C GLN A 339 17.18 -26.37 17.88
N ALA A 340 17.92 -25.31 18.20
CA ALA A 340 18.74 -24.58 17.22
C ALA A 340 19.88 -25.46 16.66
N ILE A 341 20.50 -26.30 17.50
CA ILE A 341 21.54 -27.26 17.07
C ILE A 341 20.94 -28.41 16.25
N GLY A 342 19.76 -28.91 16.60
CA GLY A 342 19.05 -29.93 15.81
C GLY A 342 18.65 -29.43 14.41
N ASN A 343 18.24 -28.16 14.32
CA ASN A 343 17.92 -27.51 13.05
C ASN A 343 19.18 -27.31 12.19
N LEU A 344 20.30 -26.90 12.81
CA LEU A 344 21.57 -26.77 12.10
C LEU A 344 22.11 -28.12 11.57
N GLN A 345 21.98 -29.20 12.36
CA GLN A 345 22.39 -30.55 11.91
C GLN A 345 21.55 -31.05 10.73
N THR A 346 20.26 -30.72 10.70
CA THR A 346 19.35 -31.12 9.62
C THR A 346 19.60 -30.33 8.34
N GLU A 347 19.90 -29.03 8.43
CA GLU A 347 20.24 -28.20 7.28
C GLU A 347 21.63 -28.50 6.69
N ILE A 348 22.58 -28.96 7.51
CA ILE A 348 23.96 -29.23 7.07
C ILE A 348 24.12 -30.63 6.46
N PHE A 349 23.37 -31.64 6.93
CA PHE A 349 23.61 -33.04 6.52
C PHE A 349 22.64 -33.62 5.47
N ASP A 350 21.43 -33.06 5.27
CA ASP A 350 20.40 -33.69 4.41
C ASP A 350 20.27 -33.12 2.98
N GLY A 351 21.26 -32.36 2.52
CA GLY A 351 21.37 -31.82 1.16
C GLY A 351 21.43 -32.84 0.01
N ARG A 352 21.18 -34.14 0.26
CA ARG A 352 21.03 -35.18 -0.78
C ARG A 352 19.70 -35.95 -0.77
N GLY A 353 18.75 -35.64 0.13
CA GLY A 353 17.45 -36.32 0.20
C GLY A 353 16.31 -35.72 -0.66
N GLY A 354 16.53 -34.53 -1.24
CA GLY A 354 15.47 -33.69 -1.83
C GLY A 354 14.73 -34.22 -3.07
N TYR A 355 15.21 -35.30 -3.71
CA TYR A 355 14.55 -35.84 -4.91
C TYR A 355 13.58 -37.01 -4.63
N ALA A 356 13.64 -37.65 -3.45
CA ALA A 356 12.73 -38.75 -3.13
C ALA A 356 11.38 -38.27 -2.55
N ASN A 357 11.38 -37.17 -1.80
CA ASN A 357 10.17 -36.63 -1.15
C ASN A 357 9.30 -35.73 -2.05
N LEU A 358 9.71 -35.46 -3.30
CA LEU A 358 8.86 -34.77 -4.28
C LEU A 358 7.91 -35.77 -4.97
N ALA A 359 8.36 -37.00 -5.22
CA ALA A 359 7.54 -38.05 -5.84
C ALA A 359 6.41 -38.53 -4.91
N THR A 360 6.66 -38.61 -3.60
CA THR A 360 5.63 -38.99 -2.61
C THR A 360 4.66 -37.85 -2.31
N ARG A 361 5.09 -36.58 -2.42
CA ARG A 361 4.21 -35.40 -2.25
C ARG A 361 3.31 -35.14 -3.46
N LEU A 362 3.74 -35.48 -4.67
CA LEU A 362 2.88 -35.47 -5.87
C LEU A 362 1.79 -36.55 -5.83
N ALA A 363 2.04 -37.70 -5.19
CA ALA A 363 1.04 -38.77 -5.07
C ALA A 363 -0.07 -38.47 -4.03
N ALA A 364 0.18 -37.58 -3.07
CA ALA A 364 -0.80 -37.24 -2.02
C ALA A 364 -1.71 -36.05 -2.39
N SER A 365 -1.29 -35.18 -3.33
CA SER A 365 -2.11 -34.07 -3.84
C SER A 365 -3.26 -34.50 -4.76
N ASP A 366 -3.27 -35.76 -5.21
CA ASP A 366 -4.24 -36.27 -6.21
C ASP A 366 -5.58 -36.76 -5.61
N ARG A 367 -5.85 -36.58 -4.31
CA ARG A 367 -7.07 -37.11 -3.66
C ARG A 367 -8.07 -36.09 -3.10
N ALA A 368 -7.89 -34.78 -3.26
CA ALA A 368 -8.84 -33.80 -2.69
C ALA A 368 -9.23 -32.67 -3.66
N GLY A 369 -10.33 -32.90 -4.41
CA GLY A 369 -11.30 -31.85 -4.78
C GLY A 369 -11.07 -31.05 -6.06
N GLY A 370 -11.91 -31.30 -7.07
CA GLY A 370 -12.14 -30.42 -8.22
C GLY A 370 -11.52 -30.90 -9.53
N LEU A 371 -12.34 -31.35 -10.48
CA LEU A 371 -11.95 -31.83 -11.82
C LEU A 371 -11.31 -30.70 -12.67
N THR A 372 -10.04 -30.40 -12.42
CA THR A 372 -9.13 -29.74 -13.38
C THR A 372 -8.05 -30.74 -13.76
N ALA A 373 -8.34 -31.57 -14.77
CA ALA A 373 -7.44 -32.59 -15.27
C ALA A 373 -6.49 -32.00 -16.34
N GLY A 374 -5.31 -31.54 -15.92
CA GLY A 374 -4.21 -31.19 -16.82
C GLY A 374 -3.16 -32.30 -17.02
N ALA A 375 -3.07 -33.27 -16.11
CA ALA A 375 -2.07 -34.35 -16.19
C ALA A 375 -2.63 -35.79 -16.04
N SER A 376 -3.89 -35.97 -15.61
CA SER A 376 -4.52 -37.30 -15.43
C SER A 376 -5.52 -37.71 -16.53
N PHE A 377 -5.73 -36.88 -17.56
CA PHE A 377 -6.68 -37.21 -18.64
C PHE A 377 -6.21 -38.43 -19.46
N LEU A 378 -4.90 -38.57 -19.73
CA LEU A 378 -4.37 -39.67 -20.54
C LEU A 378 -4.40 -41.05 -19.84
N ALA A 379 -4.60 -41.12 -18.53
CA ALA A 379 -4.63 -42.38 -17.79
C ALA A 379 -5.98 -43.12 -17.89
N ARG A 380 -7.05 -42.47 -18.39
CA ARG A 380 -8.41 -43.03 -18.53
C ARG A 380 -9.05 -42.80 -19.91
N VAL A 381 -8.24 -42.44 -20.90
CA VAL A 381 -8.69 -42.22 -22.28
C VAL A 381 -8.50 -43.50 -23.09
N SER A 382 -9.57 -43.99 -23.71
CA SER A 382 -9.48 -44.97 -24.78
C SER A 382 -9.33 -44.23 -26.10
N ALA A 383 -8.28 -44.53 -26.86
CA ALA A 383 -8.16 -44.00 -28.21
C ALA A 383 -8.83 -44.96 -29.20
N GLN A 384 -9.57 -44.40 -30.14
CA GLN A 384 -10.12 -45.12 -31.28
C GLN A 384 -9.54 -44.54 -32.55
N ALA A 385 -9.01 -45.40 -33.41
CA ALA A 385 -8.51 -44.97 -34.70
C ALA A 385 -8.82 -46.02 -35.74
N GLN A 386 -9.04 -45.56 -36.96
CA GLN A 386 -9.16 -46.42 -38.13
C GLN A 386 -8.51 -45.73 -39.32
N ALA A 387 -7.57 -46.43 -39.96
CA ALA A 387 -6.90 -45.93 -41.14
C ALA A 387 -7.62 -46.37 -42.42
N PHE A 388 -7.70 -45.45 -43.37
CA PHE A 388 -8.29 -45.62 -44.70
C PHE A 388 -7.39 -45.00 -45.77
N ASN A 389 -7.63 -45.37 -47.04
CA ASN A 389 -7.03 -44.71 -48.21
C ASN A 389 -5.50 -44.54 -48.14
N GLY A 390 -4.83 -45.62 -47.75
CA GLY A 390 -3.36 -45.74 -47.73
C GLY A 390 -2.68 -45.18 -46.48
N ALA A 391 -3.42 -44.67 -45.49
CA ALA A 391 -2.86 -44.30 -44.19
C ALA A 391 -2.51 -45.53 -43.34
N THR A 392 -1.61 -45.35 -42.38
CA THR A 392 -1.24 -46.36 -41.38
C THR A 392 -1.33 -45.78 -39.97
N LEU A 393 -1.59 -46.65 -38.98
CA LEU A 393 -1.59 -46.32 -37.56
C LEU A 393 -0.36 -46.93 -36.89
N SER A 394 0.30 -46.20 -36.00
CA SER A 394 1.41 -46.76 -35.22
C SER A 394 0.90 -47.65 -34.06
N PRO A 395 1.53 -48.80 -33.76
CA PRO A 395 1.09 -49.68 -32.68
C PRO A 395 1.37 -49.10 -31.28
N TYR A 396 0.44 -49.36 -30.36
CA TYR A 396 0.44 -48.89 -28.97
C TYR A 396 1.60 -49.50 -28.15
N GLN A 397 2.61 -48.69 -27.78
CA GLN A 397 3.63 -49.08 -26.81
C GLN A 397 3.71 -48.06 -25.67
N SER A 398 3.00 -48.38 -24.58
CA SER A 398 3.11 -47.88 -23.20
C SER A 398 3.04 -46.37 -22.88
N LYS A 399 2.91 -45.47 -23.85
CA LYS A 399 2.41 -44.08 -23.70
C LYS A 399 1.54 -43.75 -24.93
N PRO A 400 0.54 -42.84 -24.86
CA PRO A 400 -0.44 -42.68 -25.93
C PRO A 400 0.16 -41.95 -27.13
N ASP A 401 1.03 -42.61 -27.87
CA ASP A 401 1.65 -42.13 -29.11
C ASP A 401 0.77 -42.53 -30.31
N PHE A 402 -0.53 -42.22 -30.22
CA PHE A 402 -1.47 -42.45 -31.32
C PHE A 402 -1.15 -41.47 -32.45
N SER A 403 -0.51 -41.99 -33.48
CA SER A 403 -0.15 -41.26 -34.68
C SER A 403 -0.77 -41.91 -35.92
N VAL A 404 -1.28 -41.05 -36.80
CA VAL A 404 -1.70 -41.40 -38.15
C VAL A 404 -0.60 -40.97 -39.09
N SER A 405 -0.10 -41.90 -39.90
CA SER A 405 0.85 -41.61 -40.97
C SER A 405 0.16 -41.79 -42.32
N ILE A 406 0.21 -40.77 -43.17
CA ILE A 406 -0.30 -40.76 -44.54
C ILE A 406 0.93 -40.73 -45.45
N PRO A 407 1.30 -41.85 -46.10
CA PRO A 407 2.43 -41.88 -47.03
C PRO A 407 2.22 -40.94 -48.22
N ALA A 408 3.32 -40.49 -48.82
CA ALA A 408 3.26 -39.69 -50.05
C ALA A 408 2.51 -40.47 -51.16
N GLY A 409 1.60 -39.80 -51.85
CA GLY A 409 0.75 -40.42 -52.88
C GLY A 409 -0.53 -41.07 -52.35
N SER A 410 -0.73 -41.14 -51.04
CA SER A 410 -1.99 -41.58 -50.40
C SER A 410 -2.85 -40.36 -50.03
N SER A 411 -4.18 -40.50 -50.09
CA SER A 411 -5.07 -39.42 -49.64
C SER A 411 -5.28 -39.44 -48.14
N GLY A 412 -5.29 -40.63 -47.51
CA GLY A 412 -5.62 -40.78 -46.10
C GLY A 412 -7.06 -40.37 -45.75
N ALA A 413 -7.88 -40.02 -46.76
CA ALA A 413 -9.24 -39.53 -46.57
C ALA A 413 -10.07 -40.50 -45.75
N GLY A 414 -10.90 -40.00 -44.85
CA GLY A 414 -11.73 -40.81 -43.98
C GLY A 414 -11.00 -41.46 -42.80
N THR A 415 -9.65 -41.41 -42.74
CA THR A 415 -8.88 -41.84 -41.58
C THR A 415 -9.22 -40.98 -40.37
N TYR A 416 -9.51 -41.59 -39.23
CA TYR A 416 -9.86 -40.85 -38.02
C TYR A 416 -9.07 -41.31 -36.79
N VAL A 417 -8.91 -40.39 -35.85
CA VAL A 417 -8.42 -40.66 -34.50
C VAL A 417 -9.29 -39.90 -33.50
N ALA A 418 -9.74 -40.60 -32.45
CA ALA A 418 -10.54 -40.07 -31.36
C ALA A 418 -9.89 -40.41 -30.03
N ALA A 419 -9.94 -39.47 -29.08
CA ALA A 419 -9.52 -39.67 -27.70
C ALA A 419 -10.76 -39.59 -26.81
N MET A 420 -11.27 -40.74 -26.36
CA MET A 420 -12.55 -40.84 -25.68
C MET A 420 -12.37 -41.16 -24.20
N ARG A 421 -13.12 -40.47 -23.33
CA ARG A 421 -13.19 -40.77 -21.90
C ARG A 421 -14.51 -41.47 -21.59
N SER A 422 -14.45 -42.52 -20.77
CA SER A 422 -15.64 -43.13 -20.17
C SER A 422 -16.06 -42.34 -18.93
N PHE A 423 -17.35 -42.04 -18.82
CA PHE A 423 -17.96 -41.34 -17.68
C PHE A 423 -18.85 -42.33 -16.91
N THR A 424 -18.87 -42.22 -15.58
CA THR A 424 -19.80 -43.01 -14.75
C THR A 424 -21.24 -42.50 -14.89
N PRO A 425 -22.26 -43.31 -14.58
CA PRO A 425 -23.66 -42.85 -14.60
C PRO A 425 -23.91 -41.60 -13.77
N ASP A 426 -23.26 -41.48 -12.60
CA ASP A 426 -23.38 -40.30 -11.72
C ASP A 426 -22.71 -39.06 -12.32
N GLU A 427 -21.56 -39.22 -12.98
CA GLU A 427 -20.89 -38.13 -13.72
C GLU A 427 -21.76 -37.66 -14.89
N ILE A 428 -22.40 -38.57 -15.62
CA ILE A 428 -23.32 -38.22 -16.70
C ILE A 428 -24.55 -37.50 -16.14
N ALA A 429 -25.16 -38.01 -15.05
CA ALA A 429 -26.29 -37.38 -14.40
C ALA A 429 -25.99 -35.93 -13.97
N ALA A 430 -24.78 -35.66 -13.48
CA ALA A 430 -24.33 -34.32 -13.11
C ALA A 430 -24.06 -33.40 -14.31
N LEU A 431 -23.79 -33.97 -15.49
CA LEU A 431 -23.44 -33.23 -16.69
C LEU A 431 -24.60 -33.08 -17.68
N VAL A 432 -25.72 -33.81 -17.52
CA VAL A 432 -26.86 -33.73 -18.45
C VAL A 432 -27.31 -32.29 -18.62
N GLY A 433 -27.40 -31.85 -19.88
CA GLY A 433 -27.78 -30.48 -20.24
C GLY A 433 -26.64 -29.48 -20.18
N GLN A 434 -25.49 -29.81 -19.58
CA GLN A 434 -24.30 -28.97 -19.58
C GLN A 434 -23.50 -29.10 -20.88
N VAL A 435 -22.72 -28.07 -21.23
CA VAL A 435 -21.84 -28.10 -22.39
C VAL A 435 -20.42 -28.45 -21.94
N VAL A 436 -19.84 -29.49 -22.51
CA VAL A 436 -18.44 -29.87 -22.32
C VAL A 436 -17.63 -29.38 -23.51
N VAL A 437 -16.55 -28.64 -23.23
CA VAL A 437 -15.64 -28.10 -24.23
C VAL A 437 -14.29 -28.80 -24.12
N PHE A 438 -13.84 -29.40 -25.22
CA PHE A 438 -12.56 -30.07 -25.37
C PHE A 438 -11.56 -29.16 -26.09
N ARG A 439 -10.33 -29.08 -25.58
CA ARG A 439 -9.17 -28.50 -26.27
C ARG A 439 -8.14 -29.59 -26.49
N THR A 440 -7.89 -29.92 -27.76
CA THR A 440 -6.92 -30.92 -28.17
C THR A 440 -5.77 -30.27 -28.93
N VAL A 441 -4.55 -30.65 -28.60
CA VAL A 441 -3.35 -30.27 -29.35
C VAL A 441 -2.84 -31.51 -30.08
N TYR A 442 -2.59 -31.36 -31.37
CA TYR A 442 -1.98 -32.36 -32.24
C TYR A 442 -0.61 -31.90 -32.71
N GLY A 443 0.38 -32.77 -32.68
CA GLY A 443 1.66 -32.58 -33.36
C GLY A 443 1.53 -33.05 -34.80
N VAL A 444 2.05 -32.27 -35.75
CA VAL A 444 2.04 -32.60 -37.19
C VAL A 444 3.43 -32.51 -37.79
N SER A 445 3.68 -33.29 -38.84
CA SER A 445 4.99 -33.36 -39.48
C SER A 445 5.35 -32.12 -40.31
N ARG A 446 4.38 -31.24 -40.63
CA ARG A 446 4.60 -30.09 -41.51
C ARG A 446 3.71 -28.89 -41.17
N PRO A 447 4.18 -27.64 -41.41
CA PRO A 447 3.44 -26.42 -41.13
C PRO A 447 2.27 -26.13 -42.09
N ASP A 448 2.19 -26.85 -43.21
CA ASP A 448 1.13 -26.76 -44.23
C ASP A 448 0.05 -27.85 -44.10
N PHE A 449 0.09 -28.66 -43.04
CA PHE A 449 -0.77 -29.84 -42.87
C PHE A 449 -2.27 -29.54 -43.06
N LEU A 450 -2.86 -28.56 -42.36
CA LEU A 450 -4.30 -28.27 -42.45
C LEU A 450 -4.73 -27.78 -43.83
N ALA A 451 -3.82 -27.13 -44.57
CA ALA A 451 -4.12 -26.65 -45.93
C ALA A 451 -4.26 -27.82 -46.91
N GLU A 452 -3.45 -28.87 -46.75
CA GLU A 452 -3.51 -30.07 -47.61
C GLU A 452 -4.51 -31.12 -47.10
N LYS A 453 -4.63 -31.25 -45.78
CA LYS A 453 -5.41 -32.28 -45.07
C LYS A 453 -6.34 -31.63 -44.03
N PRO A 454 -7.43 -30.95 -44.46
CA PRO A 454 -8.44 -30.43 -43.55
C PRO A 454 -8.99 -31.52 -42.64
N LEU A 455 -9.36 -31.13 -41.42
CA LEU A 455 -9.87 -32.05 -40.41
C LEU A 455 -11.39 -31.89 -40.27
N ASP A 456 -12.10 -33.00 -40.35
CA ASP A 456 -13.55 -33.12 -40.14
C ASP A 456 -13.87 -33.73 -38.77
N LEU A 457 -15.16 -33.70 -38.41
CA LEU A 457 -15.75 -34.15 -37.14
C LEU A 457 -15.30 -33.36 -35.89
N ALA A 458 -16.13 -33.36 -34.85
CA ALA A 458 -15.91 -32.54 -33.64
C ALA A 458 -15.74 -33.40 -32.38
N VAL A 459 -16.80 -34.08 -31.95
CA VAL A 459 -16.82 -34.96 -30.79
C VAL A 459 -17.43 -36.30 -31.18
N ARG A 460 -16.89 -37.39 -30.64
CA ARG A 460 -17.48 -38.72 -30.76
C ARG A 460 -18.02 -39.12 -29.41
N VAL A 461 -19.24 -39.67 -29.42
CA VAL A 461 -19.92 -40.14 -28.22
C VAL A 461 -20.42 -41.56 -28.39
N LEU A 462 -20.38 -42.35 -27.32
CA LEU A 462 -21.14 -43.59 -27.22
C LEU A 462 -22.47 -43.25 -26.55
N ARG A 463 -23.55 -43.25 -27.34
CA ARG A 463 -24.90 -42.96 -26.87
C ARG A 463 -25.75 -44.21 -26.96
N SER A 464 -26.27 -44.70 -25.83
CA SER A 464 -27.06 -45.93 -25.74
C SER A 464 -26.40 -47.14 -26.43
N GLY A 465 -25.07 -47.29 -26.32
CA GLY A 465 -24.31 -48.40 -26.91
C GLY A 465 -23.98 -48.25 -28.41
N THR A 466 -24.36 -47.14 -29.06
CA THR A 466 -24.01 -46.85 -30.46
C THR A 466 -23.09 -45.63 -30.55
N TYR A 467 -22.05 -45.70 -31.39
CA TYR A 467 -21.16 -44.55 -31.62
C TYR A 467 -21.83 -43.53 -32.54
N VAL A 468 -21.86 -42.28 -32.10
CA VAL A 468 -22.37 -41.13 -32.85
C VAL A 468 -21.28 -40.06 -32.89
N ASN A 469 -21.11 -39.39 -34.03
CA ASN A 469 -20.28 -38.20 -34.13
C ASN A 469 -21.21 -36.98 -34.02
N ASP A 470 -21.01 -36.15 -33.02
CA ASP A 470 -21.89 -35.04 -32.63
C ASP A 470 -21.05 -33.87 -32.07
N GLY A 471 -21.67 -32.73 -31.79
CA GLY A 471 -20.99 -31.53 -31.30
C GLY A 471 -20.46 -30.62 -32.40
N ILE A 472 -19.84 -29.51 -31.96
CA ILE A 472 -19.42 -28.41 -32.84
C ILE A 472 -17.93 -28.14 -32.70
N VAL A 473 -17.26 -27.80 -33.80
CA VAL A 473 -15.89 -27.30 -33.78
C VAL A 473 -15.97 -25.80 -33.53
N LEU A 474 -15.43 -25.35 -32.41
CA LEU A 474 -15.35 -23.92 -32.07
C LEU A 474 -14.16 -23.25 -32.75
N SER A 475 -13.03 -23.97 -32.84
CA SER A 475 -11.86 -23.48 -33.55
C SER A 475 -10.94 -24.61 -33.99
N THR A 476 -10.21 -24.39 -35.08
CA THR A 476 -9.04 -25.19 -35.45
C THR A 476 -7.98 -24.24 -35.96
N ARG A 477 -6.82 -24.25 -35.32
CA ARG A 477 -5.69 -23.39 -35.67
C ARG A 477 -4.42 -24.22 -35.76
N GLN A 478 -3.67 -24.04 -36.83
CA GLN A 478 -2.31 -24.55 -36.93
C GLN A 478 -1.32 -23.43 -36.62
N ASP A 479 -0.34 -23.74 -35.78
CA ASP A 479 0.80 -22.89 -35.44
C ASP A 479 2.08 -23.72 -35.58
N GLY A 480 2.78 -23.51 -36.70
CA GLY A 480 3.91 -24.35 -37.09
C GLY A 480 3.54 -25.83 -37.12
N LEU A 481 4.25 -26.64 -36.32
CA LEU A 481 4.08 -28.08 -36.23
C LEU A 481 2.99 -28.54 -35.25
N PHE A 482 2.14 -27.62 -34.78
CA PHE A 482 1.06 -27.96 -33.84
C PHE A 482 -0.30 -27.48 -34.35
N ILE A 483 -1.31 -28.33 -34.21
CA ILE A 483 -2.72 -27.98 -34.45
C ILE A 483 -3.44 -27.97 -33.12
N THR A 484 -4.04 -26.83 -32.75
CA THR A 484 -4.98 -26.76 -31.64
C THR A 484 -6.40 -26.83 -32.18
N ARG A 485 -7.18 -27.80 -31.73
CA ARG A 485 -8.60 -27.96 -32.03
C ARG A 485 -9.43 -27.79 -30.77
N VAL A 486 -10.48 -26.97 -30.83
CA VAL A 486 -11.44 -26.79 -29.74
C VAL A 486 -12.81 -27.23 -30.22
N CYS A 487 -13.43 -28.16 -29.50
CA CYS A 487 -14.74 -28.72 -29.83
C CYS A 487 -15.66 -28.62 -28.62
N ALA A 488 -16.97 -28.44 -28.82
CA ALA A 488 -17.96 -28.40 -27.76
C ALA A 488 -19.08 -29.41 -28.01
N TYR A 489 -19.64 -29.96 -26.94
CA TYR A 489 -20.71 -30.94 -26.99
C TYR A 489 -21.63 -30.82 -25.77
N ARG A 490 -22.95 -30.85 -25.97
CA ARG A 490 -23.92 -30.84 -24.88
C ARG A 490 -24.23 -32.26 -24.44
N VAL A 491 -23.98 -32.56 -23.17
CA VAL A 491 -24.12 -33.92 -22.63
C VAL A 491 -25.58 -34.31 -22.49
N THR A 492 -25.91 -35.52 -22.89
CA THR A 492 -27.24 -36.12 -22.78
C THR A 492 -27.23 -37.27 -21.78
N ALA A 493 -28.40 -37.60 -21.22
CA ALA A 493 -28.54 -38.68 -20.25
C ALA A 493 -28.21 -40.08 -20.83
N ALA A 494 -28.15 -40.21 -22.16
CA ALA A 494 -27.87 -41.47 -22.85
C ALA A 494 -26.38 -41.68 -23.16
N ASP A 495 -25.52 -40.72 -22.85
CA ASP A 495 -24.09 -40.78 -23.17
C ASP A 495 -23.32 -41.60 -22.14
N SER A 496 -22.26 -42.29 -22.56
CA SER A 496 -21.39 -43.06 -21.66
C SER A 496 -19.89 -42.95 -21.99
N LEU A 497 -19.53 -42.68 -23.24
CA LEU A 497 -18.19 -42.24 -23.62
C LEU A 497 -18.30 -40.93 -24.39
N ILE A 498 -17.43 -39.97 -24.10
CA ILE A 498 -17.41 -38.66 -24.78
C ILE A 498 -15.95 -38.25 -25.00
N GLY A 499 -15.61 -37.78 -26.19
CA GLY A 499 -14.31 -37.15 -26.43
C GLY A 499 -14.08 -36.65 -27.84
N PRO A 500 -13.05 -35.82 -28.06
CA PRO A 500 -12.76 -35.21 -29.35
C PRO A 500 -12.35 -36.25 -30.39
N ILE A 501 -12.78 -36.02 -31.63
CA ILE A 501 -12.41 -36.81 -32.81
C ILE A 501 -11.92 -35.89 -33.91
N ILE A 502 -10.97 -36.37 -34.70
CA ILE A 502 -10.64 -35.78 -36.00
C ILE A 502 -10.72 -36.85 -37.08
N GLN A 503 -11.16 -36.46 -38.27
CA GLN A 503 -11.11 -37.27 -39.47
C GLN A 503 -10.43 -36.48 -40.59
N ILE A 504 -9.58 -37.13 -41.39
CA ILE A 504 -8.94 -36.48 -42.54
C ILE A 504 -9.97 -36.30 -43.65
N GLY A 505 -10.30 -35.06 -43.98
CA GLY A 505 -11.39 -34.71 -44.90
C GLY A 505 -11.03 -34.70 -46.39
N SER A 506 -9.74 -34.57 -46.72
CA SER A 506 -9.33 -34.42 -48.13
C SER A 506 -9.08 -35.76 -48.85
N THR A 507 -9.65 -35.88 -50.05
CA THR A 507 -9.41 -36.97 -51.01
C THR A 507 -8.20 -36.74 -51.91
N SER A 508 -7.56 -35.57 -51.87
CA SER A 508 -6.36 -35.29 -52.69
C SER A 508 -5.16 -36.08 -52.19
N THR A 509 -4.38 -36.66 -53.11
CA THR A 509 -3.09 -37.29 -52.81
C THR A 509 -2.03 -36.20 -52.66
N ALA A 510 -1.18 -36.30 -51.63
CA ALA A 510 -0.24 -35.24 -51.28
C ALA A 510 1.07 -35.80 -50.72
N ASN A 511 1.90 -34.92 -50.15
CA ASN A 511 3.16 -35.26 -49.47
C ASN A 511 2.94 -36.23 -48.29
N ALA A 512 4.02 -36.85 -47.80
CA ALA A 512 3.94 -37.67 -46.60
C ALA A 512 3.61 -36.79 -45.38
N HIS A 513 2.59 -37.19 -44.63
CA HIS A 513 2.04 -36.45 -43.48
C HIS A 513 1.91 -37.33 -42.25
N VAL A 514 2.20 -36.78 -41.07
CA VAL A 514 1.96 -37.44 -39.78
C VAL A 514 1.18 -36.49 -38.89
N ILE A 515 0.18 -37.01 -38.18
CA ILE A 515 -0.55 -36.30 -37.12
C ILE A 515 -0.64 -37.16 -35.87
N ARG A 516 -0.34 -36.58 -34.71
CA ARG A 516 -0.31 -37.25 -33.39
C ARG A 516 -1.06 -36.42 -32.36
N ILE A 517 -1.76 -37.05 -31.43
CA ILE A 517 -2.36 -36.35 -30.27
C ILE A 517 -1.27 -36.06 -29.24
N GLU A 518 -1.06 -34.79 -28.89
CA GLU A 518 -0.09 -34.35 -27.88
C GLU A 518 -0.77 -34.08 -26.53
N SER A 519 -1.98 -33.50 -26.52
CA SER A 519 -2.76 -33.33 -25.28
C SER A 519 -4.24 -33.18 -25.56
N VAL A 520 -5.09 -33.58 -24.61
CA VAL A 520 -6.53 -33.35 -24.61
C VAL A 520 -6.92 -32.84 -23.23
N ASN A 521 -7.59 -31.69 -23.17
CA ASN A 521 -8.14 -31.09 -21.96
C ASN A 521 -9.64 -30.85 -22.15
N PHE A 522 -10.45 -30.84 -21.09
CA PHE A 522 -11.87 -30.48 -21.18
C PHE A 522 -12.33 -29.60 -20.01
N ARG A 523 -13.41 -28.84 -20.21
CA ARG A 523 -14.12 -28.05 -19.18
C ARG A 523 -15.63 -28.10 -19.36
N VAL A 524 -16.41 -27.76 -18.33
CA VAL A 524 -17.88 -27.70 -18.35
C VAL A 524 -18.33 -26.24 -18.29
N GLU A 525 -19.24 -25.82 -19.16
CA GLU A 525 -19.83 -24.48 -19.17
C GLU A 525 -21.30 -24.54 -18.69
N THR A 526 -21.62 -23.83 -17.60
CA THR A 526 -22.97 -23.75 -17.02
C THR A 526 -23.79 -22.66 -17.69
N THR A 527 -25.07 -22.95 -18.01
CA THR A 527 -26.00 -22.00 -18.66
C THR A 527 -26.91 -21.33 -17.63
N ASP A 528 -26.98 -20.00 -17.67
CA ASP A 528 -27.71 -19.10 -16.77
C ASP A 528 -29.24 -19.14 -16.97
N ASN A 529 -30.00 -19.03 -15.87
CA ASN A 529 -31.38 -18.55 -15.85
C ASN A 529 -31.43 -17.35 -14.89
N ASP A 530 -31.67 -16.16 -15.46
CA ASP A 530 -31.43 -14.83 -14.89
C ASP A 530 -32.64 -14.29 -14.10
N SER A 531 -32.41 -13.78 -12.88
CA SER A 531 -33.43 -13.23 -11.97
C SER A 531 -32.92 -12.00 -11.18
N ARG A 532 -32.14 -11.16 -11.85
CA ARG A 532 -31.43 -10.03 -11.23
C ARG A 532 -32.26 -8.74 -11.10
N THR A 533 -32.17 -8.07 -9.95
CA THR A 533 -32.94 -6.90 -9.48
C THR A 533 -32.12 -5.60 -9.61
N GLY A 534 -32.69 -4.42 -9.31
CA GLY A 534 -32.05 -3.10 -9.53
C GLY A 534 -30.69 -2.85 -8.87
N SER A 535 -30.26 -3.70 -7.93
CA SER A 535 -28.89 -3.74 -7.39
C SER A 535 -27.88 -4.35 -8.36
N ASP A 536 -28.33 -5.22 -9.28
CA ASP A 536 -27.50 -5.87 -10.30
C ASP A 536 -27.17 -4.92 -11.46
N ILE A 537 -27.99 -3.90 -11.71
CA ILE A 537 -27.65 -2.80 -12.62
C ILE A 537 -26.55 -1.90 -12.00
N LEU A 538 -26.52 -1.78 -10.67
CA LEU A 538 -25.43 -1.13 -9.94
C LEU A 538 -24.19 -2.03 -9.84
N LEU A 539 -24.39 -3.35 -9.80
CA LEU A 539 -23.33 -4.36 -9.88
C LEU A 539 -22.71 -4.39 -11.27
N ASP A 540 -23.47 -4.29 -12.37
CA ASP A 540 -22.94 -4.12 -13.73
C ASP A 540 -22.24 -2.77 -13.90
N ARG A 541 -22.68 -1.73 -13.17
CA ARG A 541 -21.99 -0.43 -13.09
C ARG A 541 -20.63 -0.55 -12.38
N ARG A 542 -20.55 -1.35 -11.31
CA ARG A 542 -19.32 -1.60 -10.52
C ARG A 542 -18.42 -2.70 -11.12
N PHE A 543 -18.97 -3.67 -11.84
CA PHE A 543 -18.23 -4.66 -12.62
C PHE A 543 -17.67 -4.03 -13.90
N ALA A 544 -18.33 -3.03 -14.48
CA ALA A 544 -17.71 -2.17 -15.49
C ALA A 544 -16.53 -1.33 -14.93
N GLU A 545 -16.53 -1.02 -13.63
CA GLU A 545 -15.42 -0.37 -12.91
C GLU A 545 -14.32 -1.36 -12.48
N ALA A 546 -14.59 -2.68 -12.48
CA ALA A 546 -13.67 -3.73 -12.02
C ALA A 546 -13.15 -4.68 -13.14
N THR A 547 -13.58 -4.51 -14.39
CA THR A 547 -13.05 -5.25 -15.56
C THR A 547 -11.91 -4.44 -16.19
N PRO A 548 -10.85 -5.03 -16.78
CA PRO A 548 -9.77 -4.27 -17.44
C PRO A 548 -10.35 -3.34 -18.53
N GLY A 549 -10.39 -2.04 -18.24
CA GLY A 549 -10.99 -1.02 -19.09
C GLY A 549 -10.73 0.38 -18.54
N ILE A 550 -10.90 1.40 -19.39
CA ILE A 550 -10.53 2.81 -19.12
C ILE A 550 -11.50 3.46 -18.09
N GLY A 551 -12.54 2.76 -17.63
CA GLY A 551 -13.48 3.25 -16.62
C GLY A 551 -14.36 4.42 -17.11
N PRO A 552 -15.13 5.07 -16.21
CA PRO A 552 -15.81 6.33 -16.53
C PRO A 552 -14.76 7.43 -16.80
N VAL A 553 -14.70 7.92 -18.03
CA VAL A 553 -13.62 8.83 -18.47
C VAL A 553 -13.95 10.32 -18.28
N TYR A 554 -14.89 10.63 -17.38
CA TYR A 554 -15.46 11.99 -17.29
C TYR A 554 -14.44 13.06 -16.91
N ASP A 555 -13.42 12.70 -16.14
CA ASP A 555 -12.44 13.64 -15.57
C ASP A 555 -11.31 14.02 -16.54
N VAL A 556 -11.28 13.44 -17.76
CA VAL A 556 -10.21 13.63 -18.76
C VAL A 556 -10.76 14.15 -20.11
N LEU A 557 -12.05 14.47 -20.21
CA LEU A 557 -12.68 14.87 -21.48
C LEU A 557 -12.25 16.28 -21.90
N VAL A 558 -11.65 16.39 -23.09
CA VAL A 558 -11.49 17.67 -23.79
C VAL A 558 -12.60 17.79 -24.83
N PRO A 559 -13.64 18.62 -24.62
CA PRO A 559 -14.71 18.81 -25.59
C PRO A 559 -14.21 19.62 -26.80
N ALA A 560 -14.50 19.15 -28.01
CA ALA A 560 -14.17 19.83 -29.27
C ALA A 560 -15.40 19.92 -30.18
N PRO A 561 -16.40 20.75 -29.84
CA PRO A 561 -17.61 20.88 -30.66
C PRO A 561 -17.32 21.66 -31.96
N GLN A 562 -17.81 21.15 -33.08
CA GLN A 562 -17.96 21.89 -34.33
C GLN A 562 -19.43 22.30 -34.47
N LEU A 563 -19.72 23.59 -34.31
CA LEU A 563 -21.09 24.09 -34.30
C LEU A 563 -21.43 24.70 -35.67
N ARG A 564 -22.58 24.30 -36.25
CA ARG A 564 -23.07 24.77 -37.55
C ARG A 564 -24.56 25.08 -37.50
N ALA A 565 -25.05 25.80 -38.51
CA ALA A 565 -26.47 26.05 -38.75
C ALA A 565 -27.26 26.51 -37.50
N GLY A 566 -26.67 27.43 -36.74
CA GLY A 566 -27.28 28.08 -35.58
C GLY A 566 -27.19 27.33 -34.25
N ALA A 567 -26.55 26.16 -34.20
CA ALA A 567 -26.27 25.47 -32.93
C ALA A 567 -25.27 26.27 -32.07
N ALA A 568 -25.42 26.17 -30.75
CA ALA A 568 -24.52 26.77 -29.77
C ALA A 568 -24.02 25.70 -28.78
N GLY A 569 -22.81 25.88 -28.24
CA GLY A 569 -22.30 25.02 -27.18
C GLY A 569 -23.10 25.23 -25.88
N TYR A 570 -23.24 24.17 -25.10
CA TYR A 570 -23.93 24.17 -23.82
C TYR A 570 -22.99 23.63 -22.73
N VAL A 571 -22.81 24.39 -21.64
CA VAL A 571 -21.98 24.03 -20.48
C VAL A 571 -22.69 24.54 -19.22
N GLU A 572 -23.31 23.67 -18.42
CA GLU A 572 -23.93 24.04 -17.13
C GLU A 572 -24.14 22.84 -16.19
N GLY A 573 -24.06 23.05 -14.86
CA GLY A 573 -24.33 22.05 -13.79
C GLY A 573 -23.15 21.14 -13.42
N GLN A 574 -23.16 20.51 -12.23
CA GLN A 574 -22.22 19.45 -11.83
C GLN A 574 -22.96 18.11 -11.67
N PRO A 575 -22.45 17.00 -12.27
CA PRO A 575 -21.24 16.96 -13.10
C PRO A 575 -21.44 17.74 -14.41
N PRO A 576 -20.38 18.33 -15.01
CA PRO A 576 -20.51 19.24 -16.15
C PRO A 576 -21.14 18.53 -17.34
N GLY A 577 -22.36 18.92 -17.68
CA GLY A 577 -22.99 18.52 -18.94
C GLY A 577 -22.37 19.32 -20.08
N PHE A 578 -21.56 18.68 -20.92
CA PHE A 578 -21.05 19.27 -22.16
C PHE A 578 -21.95 18.85 -23.31
N GLY A 579 -22.53 19.83 -24.00
CA GLY A 579 -23.53 19.56 -25.03
C GLY A 579 -23.61 20.61 -26.11
N LEU A 580 -24.62 20.45 -26.95
CA LEU A 580 -25.06 21.45 -27.90
C LEU A 580 -26.53 21.78 -27.64
N ARG A 581 -26.89 23.05 -27.89
CA ARG A 581 -28.27 23.52 -27.98
C ARG A 581 -28.56 23.98 -29.41
N ILE A 582 -29.77 23.71 -29.89
CA ILE A 582 -30.31 24.18 -31.16
C ILE A 582 -31.46 25.14 -30.82
N PRO A 583 -31.26 26.46 -30.93
CA PRO A 583 -32.31 27.43 -30.68
C PRO A 583 -33.51 27.23 -31.62
N ALA A 584 -34.70 27.63 -31.17
CA ALA A 584 -35.89 27.65 -32.01
C ALA A 584 -35.62 28.46 -33.29
N GLY A 585 -36.04 27.92 -34.45
CA GLY A 585 -35.79 28.52 -35.77
C GLY A 585 -34.47 28.14 -36.42
N GLN A 586 -33.59 27.37 -35.76
CA GLN A 586 -32.33 26.88 -36.31
C GLN A 586 -32.40 25.38 -36.64
N THR A 587 -31.48 24.89 -37.48
CA THR A 587 -31.46 23.45 -37.86
C THR A 587 -30.38 22.67 -37.12
N GLY A 588 -29.26 23.31 -36.76
CA GLY A 588 -28.11 22.66 -36.13
C GLY A 588 -27.41 21.61 -37.02
N SER A 589 -27.85 21.44 -38.27
CA SER A 589 -27.36 20.43 -39.20
C SER A 589 -25.86 20.55 -39.46
N GLY A 590 -25.17 19.41 -39.47
CA GLY A 590 -23.72 19.32 -39.62
C GLY A 590 -22.92 19.70 -38.37
N SER A 591 -23.56 19.95 -37.23
CA SER A 591 -22.84 20.14 -35.97
C SER A 591 -22.33 18.80 -35.44
N VAL A 592 -21.09 18.78 -34.95
CA VAL A 592 -20.43 17.59 -34.40
C VAL A 592 -19.99 17.86 -32.97
N LEU A 593 -20.26 16.91 -32.08
CA LEU A 593 -19.83 16.90 -30.70
C LEU A 593 -18.80 15.78 -30.52
N SER A 594 -17.53 16.14 -30.30
CA SER A 594 -16.44 15.18 -30.08
C SER A 594 -15.82 15.36 -28.70
N PHE A 595 -15.37 14.24 -28.10
CA PHE A 595 -14.75 14.22 -26.78
C PHE A 595 -13.43 13.45 -26.84
N GLY A 596 -12.31 14.10 -26.54
CA GLY A 596 -11.02 13.42 -26.47
C GLY A 596 -10.81 12.69 -25.15
N VAL A 597 -10.56 11.39 -25.21
CA VAL A 597 -10.09 10.53 -24.12
C VAL A 597 -8.60 10.28 -24.31
N LYS A 598 -7.75 10.73 -23.40
CA LYS A 598 -6.30 10.47 -23.48
C LYS A 598 -6.01 9.03 -23.04
N VAL A 599 -5.17 8.34 -23.82
CA VAL A 599 -4.61 7.03 -23.52
C VAL A 599 -3.14 7.24 -23.19
N ASP A 600 -2.67 6.66 -22.08
CA ASP A 600 -1.24 6.73 -21.75
C ASP A 600 -0.44 6.04 -22.87
N PRO A 601 0.61 6.67 -23.42
CA PRO A 601 1.51 6.05 -24.38
C PRO A 601 2.01 4.65 -23.99
N ALA A 602 2.14 4.36 -22.69
CA ALA A 602 2.54 3.06 -22.17
C ALA A 602 1.41 2.01 -22.20
N ASP A 603 0.15 2.45 -22.16
CA ASP A 603 -1.03 1.59 -22.22
C ASP A 603 -1.44 1.29 -23.67
N ALA A 604 -1.06 2.15 -24.63
CA ALA A 604 -1.45 2.02 -26.04
C ALA A 604 -1.14 0.63 -26.63
N PRO A 605 0.06 0.01 -26.46
CA PRO A 605 0.34 -1.30 -27.03
C PRO A 605 -0.56 -2.43 -26.48
N LEU A 606 -1.13 -2.25 -25.29
CA LEU A 606 -2.03 -3.22 -24.65
C LEU A 606 -3.44 -3.21 -25.27
N LEU A 607 -3.77 -2.14 -25.99
CA LEU A 607 -5.02 -1.99 -26.73
C LEU A 607 -4.94 -2.56 -28.16
N ALA A 608 -3.76 -3.00 -28.60
CA ALA A 608 -3.55 -3.55 -29.93
C ALA A 608 -4.48 -4.74 -30.22
N GLY A 609 -5.33 -4.60 -31.24
CA GLY A 609 -6.29 -5.63 -31.66
C GLY A 609 -7.46 -5.84 -30.70
N ARG A 610 -7.60 -5.01 -29.65
CA ARG A 610 -8.71 -5.07 -28.69
C ARG A 610 -9.91 -4.29 -29.23
N THR A 611 -11.11 -4.83 -29.02
CA THR A 611 -12.36 -4.10 -29.28
C THR A 611 -12.79 -3.36 -28.03
N VAL A 612 -13.07 -2.07 -28.14
CA VAL A 612 -13.67 -1.26 -27.09
C VAL A 612 -15.14 -1.01 -27.39
N LEU A 613 -16.01 -1.23 -26.41
CA LEU A 613 -17.39 -0.79 -26.41
C LEU A 613 -17.46 0.59 -25.77
N VAL A 614 -17.92 1.56 -26.54
CA VAL A 614 -18.19 2.92 -26.08
C VAL A 614 -19.69 3.08 -25.83
N THR A 615 -20.07 3.57 -24.67
CA THR A 615 -21.45 3.92 -24.32
C THR A 615 -21.52 5.38 -23.89
N ALA A 616 -22.28 6.19 -24.62
CA ALA A 616 -22.61 7.55 -24.25
C ALA A 616 -24.07 7.66 -23.83
N THR A 617 -24.33 8.39 -22.76
CA THR A 617 -25.66 8.81 -22.34
C THR A 617 -25.76 10.32 -22.48
N PHE A 618 -26.84 10.78 -23.09
CA PHE A 618 -27.16 12.18 -23.25
C PHE A 618 -28.45 12.53 -22.52
N THR A 619 -28.48 13.71 -21.92
CA THR A 619 -29.73 14.42 -21.71
C THR A 619 -30.14 15.07 -23.02
N SER A 620 -31.25 14.60 -23.62
CA SER A 620 -31.70 15.02 -24.96
C SER A 620 -33.16 15.39 -24.94
N THR A 621 -33.50 16.61 -25.37
CA THR A 621 -34.89 17.00 -25.71
C THR A 621 -35.20 16.79 -27.19
N THR A 622 -34.19 16.42 -27.98
CA THR A 622 -34.33 16.16 -29.42
C THR A 622 -34.43 14.67 -29.75
N ALA A 623 -35.29 14.33 -30.71
CA ALA A 623 -35.38 13.00 -31.32
C ALA A 623 -34.65 12.91 -32.68
N ARG A 624 -33.83 13.92 -33.03
CA ARG A 624 -33.11 13.99 -34.32
C ARG A 624 -32.19 12.79 -34.51
N SER A 625 -32.05 12.34 -35.75
CA SER A 625 -31.04 11.34 -36.13
C SER A 625 -29.63 11.90 -35.95
N ILE A 626 -28.75 11.07 -35.38
CA ILE A 626 -27.33 11.40 -35.16
C ILE A 626 -26.43 10.41 -35.91
N THR A 627 -25.26 10.87 -36.35
CA THR A 627 -24.15 10.00 -36.78
C THR A 627 -23.22 9.75 -35.62
N ILE A 628 -22.58 8.58 -35.62
CA ILE A 628 -21.63 8.18 -34.59
C ILE A 628 -20.32 7.80 -35.28
N GLY A 629 -19.19 8.19 -34.71
CA GLY A 629 -17.88 7.76 -35.17
C GLY A 629 -16.82 7.88 -34.09
N MET A 630 -15.61 7.41 -34.41
CA MET A 630 -14.43 7.55 -33.56
C MET A 630 -13.25 8.01 -34.39
N VAL A 631 -12.52 8.98 -33.88
CA VAL A 631 -11.21 9.39 -34.40
C VAL A 631 -10.17 8.98 -33.38
N THR A 632 -9.04 8.44 -33.80
CA THR A 632 -7.90 8.19 -32.91
C THR A 632 -6.69 9.00 -33.34
N THR A 633 -5.89 9.44 -32.37
CA THR A 633 -4.63 10.13 -32.64
C THR A 633 -3.48 9.23 -32.19
N PRO A 634 -2.61 8.77 -33.10
CA PRO A 634 -1.42 8.01 -32.74
C PRO A 634 -0.29 8.90 -32.16
N MET A 635 0.67 8.29 -31.48
CA MET A 635 1.78 9.00 -30.82
C MET A 635 2.66 9.84 -31.75
N ALA A 636 2.70 9.52 -33.05
CA ALA A 636 3.59 10.14 -34.03
C ALA A 636 2.89 10.45 -35.38
N ASP A 637 1.55 10.47 -35.42
CA ASP A 637 0.82 10.54 -36.70
C ASP A 637 -0.45 11.42 -36.63
N ALA A 638 -1.01 11.77 -37.79
CA ALA A 638 -2.22 12.59 -37.88
C ALA A 638 -3.47 11.84 -37.35
N PRO A 639 -4.52 12.55 -36.88
CA PRO A 639 -5.77 11.91 -36.47
C PRO A 639 -6.36 11.06 -37.59
N ARG A 640 -6.70 9.80 -37.29
CA ARG A 640 -7.31 8.86 -38.24
C ARG A 640 -8.70 8.46 -37.81
N GLN A 641 -9.57 8.23 -38.79
CA GLN A 641 -10.92 7.73 -38.54
C GLN A 641 -10.88 6.23 -38.31
N VAL A 642 -11.50 5.77 -37.23
CA VAL A 642 -11.63 4.35 -36.91
C VAL A 642 -13.04 3.89 -37.28
N ALA A 643 -13.13 2.73 -37.93
CA ALA A 643 -14.41 2.11 -38.23
C ALA A 643 -15.11 1.74 -36.93
N VAL A 644 -16.36 2.15 -36.79
CA VAL A 644 -17.21 1.84 -35.63
C VAL A 644 -18.34 0.92 -36.06
N THR A 645 -18.73 0.00 -35.18
CA THR A 645 -19.92 -0.83 -35.34
C THR A 645 -20.99 -0.30 -34.38
N PRO A 646 -22.04 0.40 -34.87
CA PRO A 646 -23.12 0.85 -34.01
C PRO A 646 -23.86 -0.34 -33.41
N LEU A 647 -24.07 -0.32 -32.09
CA LEU A 647 -24.81 -1.36 -31.38
C LEU A 647 -26.20 -0.89 -30.94
N ALA A 648 -26.32 0.36 -30.48
CA ALA A 648 -27.60 0.91 -30.03
C ALA A 648 -27.65 2.44 -30.16
N ASP A 649 -28.82 2.97 -30.50
CA ASP A 649 -29.20 4.37 -30.35
C ASP A 649 -30.66 4.42 -29.91
N ALA A 650 -30.89 4.68 -28.62
CA ALA A 650 -32.21 4.58 -28.02
C ALA A 650 -32.54 5.81 -27.16
N GLN A 651 -33.71 6.41 -27.41
CA GLN A 651 -34.31 7.38 -26.50
C GLN A 651 -34.99 6.60 -25.36
N VAL A 652 -34.33 6.54 -24.20
CA VAL A 652 -34.75 5.73 -23.04
C VAL A 652 -35.78 6.45 -22.19
N SER A 653 -35.83 7.78 -22.23
CA SER A 653 -36.91 8.61 -21.65
C SER A 653 -37.08 9.92 -22.41
N SER A 654 -38.07 10.75 -22.06
CA SER A 654 -38.29 12.07 -22.70
C SER A 654 -37.09 13.01 -22.63
N PHE A 655 -36.14 12.76 -21.73
CA PHE A 655 -34.93 13.55 -21.58
C PHE A 655 -33.64 12.73 -21.64
N ARG A 656 -33.67 11.42 -21.86
CA ARG A 656 -32.48 10.56 -21.81
C ARG A 656 -32.32 9.75 -23.09
N ARG A 657 -31.16 9.86 -23.73
CA ARG A 657 -30.75 9.06 -24.89
C ARG A 657 -29.49 8.28 -24.58
N VAL A 658 -29.39 7.04 -25.06
CA VAL A 658 -28.21 6.19 -24.89
C VAL A 658 -27.73 5.72 -26.25
N VAL A 659 -26.43 5.85 -26.49
CA VAL A 659 -25.77 5.53 -27.75
C VAL A 659 -24.60 4.61 -27.48
N GLN A 660 -24.51 3.49 -28.19
CA GLN A 660 -23.48 2.47 -28.02
C GLN A 660 -22.88 2.06 -29.36
N PHE A 661 -21.56 1.90 -29.39
CA PHE A 661 -20.84 1.38 -30.55
C PHE A 661 -19.52 0.74 -30.15
N GLU A 662 -19.05 -0.19 -30.98
CA GLU A 662 -17.75 -0.83 -30.82
C GLU A 662 -16.71 -0.25 -31.78
N ALA A 663 -15.45 -0.26 -31.37
CA ALA A 663 -14.32 0.09 -32.22
C ALA A 663 -13.10 -0.76 -31.88
N THR A 664 -12.36 -1.22 -32.89
CA THR A 664 -11.12 -1.97 -32.67
C THR A 664 -9.92 -1.03 -32.70
N LEU A 665 -9.07 -1.12 -31.68
CA LEU A 665 -7.87 -0.29 -31.53
C LEU A 665 -6.65 -1.00 -32.11
N THR A 666 -5.68 -0.26 -32.63
CA THR A 666 -4.47 -0.80 -33.26
C THR A 666 -3.25 -0.78 -32.33
N GLY A 667 -3.36 -0.09 -31.19
CA GLY A 667 -2.42 -0.15 -30.08
C GLY A 667 -1.31 0.92 -30.11
N ASP A 668 -1.50 1.95 -30.91
CA ASP A 668 -0.63 3.12 -31.06
C ASP A 668 -1.37 4.42 -30.69
N GLU A 669 -2.63 4.30 -30.25
CA GLU A 669 -3.49 5.43 -29.89
C GLU A 669 -3.06 6.11 -28.58
N ILE A 670 -2.87 7.43 -28.63
CA ILE A 670 -2.70 8.29 -27.45
C ILE A 670 -3.94 9.13 -27.15
N VAL A 671 -4.89 9.22 -28.10
CA VAL A 671 -6.21 9.83 -27.89
C VAL A 671 -7.28 9.02 -28.62
N LEU A 672 -8.36 8.69 -27.92
CA LEU A 672 -9.61 8.18 -28.47
C LEU A 672 -10.66 9.30 -28.48
N ALA A 673 -11.18 9.67 -29.63
CA ALA A 673 -12.11 10.77 -29.80
C ALA A 673 -13.44 10.29 -30.41
N PRO A 674 -14.35 9.69 -29.61
CA PRO A 674 -15.72 9.47 -30.04
C PRO A 674 -16.37 10.81 -30.46
N TYR A 675 -17.18 10.78 -31.51
CA TYR A 675 -17.95 11.94 -31.96
C TYR A 675 -19.38 11.58 -32.36
N TYR A 676 -20.25 12.59 -32.25
CA TYR A 676 -21.68 12.52 -32.55
C TYR A 676 -22.06 13.70 -33.46
N GLY A 677 -22.62 13.44 -34.64
CA GLY A 677 -22.99 14.46 -35.62
C GLY A 677 -24.50 14.61 -35.79
N LEU A 678 -25.02 15.83 -35.89
CA LEU A 678 -26.42 16.09 -36.27
C LEU A 678 -26.57 16.08 -37.80
N LEU A 679 -27.45 15.22 -38.33
CA LEU A 679 -27.70 15.11 -39.77
C LEU A 679 -29.03 15.74 -40.23
N SER A 680 -29.83 16.27 -39.31
CA SER A 680 -31.19 16.72 -39.64
C SER A 680 -31.22 18.18 -40.07
N ASP A 681 -31.72 18.42 -41.29
CA ASP A 681 -32.02 19.77 -41.80
C ASP A 681 -33.36 20.34 -41.30
N ALA A 682 -34.06 19.63 -40.40
CA ALA A 682 -35.34 20.09 -39.86
C ALA A 682 -35.16 21.34 -38.99
N VAL A 683 -36.03 22.34 -39.14
CA VAL A 683 -36.00 23.55 -38.30
C VAL A 683 -36.57 23.22 -36.92
N ALA A 684 -35.85 23.56 -35.84
CA ALA A 684 -36.30 23.37 -34.47
C ALA A 684 -37.48 24.28 -34.15
N SER A 685 -38.59 23.72 -33.66
CA SER A 685 -39.79 24.50 -33.29
C SER A 685 -39.73 25.11 -31.89
N ALA A 686 -38.80 24.62 -31.05
CA ALA A 686 -38.45 25.12 -29.72
C ALA A 686 -36.94 24.90 -29.50
N GLU A 687 -36.35 25.43 -28.41
CA GLU A 687 -34.96 25.13 -28.09
C GLU A 687 -34.78 23.63 -27.78
N GLU A 688 -33.86 23.00 -28.50
CA GLU A 688 -33.54 21.58 -28.36
C GLU A 688 -32.13 21.41 -27.78
N HIS A 689 -31.92 20.37 -26.98
CA HIS A 689 -30.64 20.09 -26.32
C HIS A 689 -30.18 18.67 -26.58
N LEU A 690 -28.87 18.50 -26.69
CA LEU A 690 -28.18 17.21 -26.65
C LEU A 690 -26.93 17.39 -25.78
N ILE A 691 -27.03 16.96 -24.52
CA ILE A 691 -26.03 17.20 -23.47
C ILE A 691 -25.46 15.86 -23.05
N LEU A 692 -24.17 15.62 -23.21
CA LEU A 692 -23.55 14.39 -22.72
C LEU A 692 -23.57 14.40 -21.18
N THR A 693 -24.11 13.35 -20.57
CA THR A 693 -24.17 13.16 -19.11
C THR A 693 -23.42 11.92 -18.63
N GLN A 694 -23.09 10.98 -19.52
CA GLN A 694 -22.22 9.85 -19.18
C GLN A 694 -21.48 9.36 -20.43
N LEU A 695 -20.23 8.93 -20.28
CA LEU A 695 -19.41 8.31 -21.33
C LEU A 695 -18.56 7.24 -20.67
N THR A 696 -18.69 6.01 -21.16
CA THR A 696 -17.91 4.87 -20.70
C THR A 696 -17.29 4.17 -21.89
N ALA A 697 -16.06 3.69 -21.71
CA ALA A 697 -15.37 2.84 -22.67
C ALA A 697 -14.86 1.59 -21.93
N ARG A 698 -15.23 0.41 -22.43
CA ARG A 698 -14.79 -0.89 -21.87
C ARG A 698 -14.18 -1.76 -22.94
N ILE A 699 -13.13 -2.51 -22.62
CA ILE A 699 -12.65 -3.56 -23.52
C ILE A 699 -13.67 -4.69 -23.52
N VAL A 700 -14.11 -5.10 -24.70
CA VAL A 700 -15.00 -6.25 -24.88
C VAL A 700 -14.12 -7.50 -24.74
N ALA A 701 -14.08 -8.08 -23.55
CA ALA A 701 -13.36 -9.34 -23.33
C ALA A 701 -14.08 -10.47 -24.07
N SER A 702 -13.33 -11.23 -24.87
CA SER A 702 -13.74 -12.60 -25.19
C SER A 702 -13.18 -13.52 -24.10
N PRO A 703 -13.86 -14.61 -23.70
CA PRO A 703 -13.45 -15.48 -22.58
C PRO A 703 -12.04 -16.11 -22.67
N SER A 704 -11.31 -15.91 -23.77
CA SER A 704 -9.90 -16.27 -23.94
C SER A 704 -8.92 -15.27 -23.33
N ASP A 705 -9.39 -14.16 -22.76
CA ASP A 705 -8.57 -13.02 -22.32
C ASP A 705 -8.35 -12.95 -20.80
N ALA A 706 -8.37 -14.10 -20.11
CA ALA A 706 -7.91 -14.13 -18.72
C ALA A 706 -6.40 -13.85 -18.70
N MET A 707 -6.01 -12.69 -18.19
CA MET A 707 -4.61 -12.38 -17.91
C MET A 707 -4.02 -13.53 -17.07
N THR A 708 -2.90 -14.07 -17.53
CA THR A 708 -2.15 -15.05 -16.76
C THR A 708 -1.66 -14.42 -15.45
N LEU A 709 -1.46 -15.22 -14.40
CA LEU A 709 -0.90 -14.73 -13.13
C LEU A 709 0.46 -14.03 -13.31
N ALA A 710 1.20 -14.37 -14.36
CA ALA A 710 2.44 -13.70 -14.75
C ALA A 710 2.18 -12.31 -15.34
N GLU A 711 1.16 -12.15 -16.19
CA GLU A 711 0.71 -10.86 -16.71
C GLU A 711 0.05 -10.01 -15.62
N GLU A 712 -0.65 -10.61 -14.66
CA GLU A 712 -1.22 -9.95 -13.48
C GLU A 712 -0.13 -9.46 -12.52
N ASN A 713 0.88 -10.28 -12.25
CA ASN A 713 2.03 -9.88 -11.44
C ASN A 713 2.93 -8.85 -12.17
N ALA A 714 3.07 -8.95 -13.49
CA ALA A 714 3.74 -7.94 -14.30
C ALA A 714 2.94 -6.63 -14.34
N LEU A 715 1.60 -6.68 -14.35
CA LEU A 715 0.72 -5.53 -14.24
C LEU A 715 0.76 -4.91 -12.83
N ILE A 716 0.83 -5.70 -11.76
CA ILE A 716 1.00 -5.20 -10.38
C ILE A 716 2.39 -4.59 -10.21
N ALA A 717 3.45 -5.19 -10.78
CA ALA A 717 4.80 -4.64 -10.78
C ALA A 717 4.91 -3.37 -11.63
N ALA A 718 4.30 -3.35 -12.82
CA ALA A 718 4.22 -2.18 -13.69
C ALA A 718 3.33 -1.09 -13.12
N ARG A 719 2.25 -1.40 -12.38
CA ARG A 719 1.44 -0.43 -11.62
C ARG A 719 2.15 0.09 -10.37
N ARG A 720 3.04 -0.70 -9.75
CA ARG A 720 3.93 -0.23 -8.68
C ARG A 720 5.04 0.68 -9.24
N LEU A 721 5.50 0.43 -10.47
CA LEU A 721 6.46 1.28 -11.20
C LEU A 721 5.79 2.53 -11.82
N ALA A 722 4.54 2.41 -12.27
CA ALA A 722 3.71 3.49 -12.79
C ALA A 722 3.11 4.30 -11.64
N ALA A 723 2.77 3.78 -10.47
CA ALA A 723 2.45 4.60 -9.29
C ALA A 723 3.68 5.41 -8.80
N ARG A 724 4.90 4.92 -9.12
CA ARG A 724 6.15 5.69 -8.98
C ARG A 724 6.35 6.72 -10.11
N ALA A 725 5.72 6.56 -11.28
CA ALA A 725 5.84 7.46 -12.44
C ALA A 725 4.60 8.37 -12.72
N ALA A 726 3.43 8.05 -12.20
CA ALA A 726 2.10 8.60 -12.54
C ALA A 726 1.62 9.66 -11.55
N VAL A 727 2.50 10.16 -10.69
CA VAL A 727 2.33 11.51 -10.16
C VAL A 727 3.15 12.42 -11.05
N THR A 728 2.62 12.58 -12.25
CA THR A 728 2.75 13.85 -12.94
C THR A 728 1.40 14.52 -12.78
N ILE A 729 1.19 15.15 -11.62
CA ILE A 729 0.31 16.33 -11.60
C ILE A 729 0.89 17.24 -12.68
N PRO A 730 0.10 17.84 -13.59
CA PRO A 730 0.63 18.74 -14.60
C PRO A 730 1.69 19.62 -13.96
N ALA A 731 2.89 19.57 -14.54
CA ALA A 731 3.96 20.48 -14.20
C ALA A 731 3.38 21.88 -14.45
N ALA A 732 2.77 22.45 -13.41
CA ALA A 732 2.45 23.86 -13.39
C ALA A 732 3.83 24.50 -13.52
N ALA A 733 4.07 25.13 -14.67
CA ALA A 733 5.38 25.52 -15.17
C ALA A 733 6.41 25.70 -14.05
N ASP A 734 7.43 24.84 -14.01
CA ASP A 734 8.52 24.91 -13.02
C ASP A 734 9.41 26.16 -13.19
N THR A 735 8.97 27.10 -14.02
CA THR A 735 9.60 28.40 -14.20
C THR A 735 8.96 29.41 -13.26
N TYR A 736 9.72 29.77 -12.23
CA TYR A 736 9.43 30.95 -11.41
C TYR A 736 9.61 32.21 -12.25
N ALA A 737 8.63 33.11 -12.20
CA ALA A 737 8.76 34.43 -12.83
C ALA A 737 9.77 35.29 -12.07
N VAL A 738 9.86 35.10 -10.75
CA VAL A 738 10.79 35.78 -9.85
C VAL A 738 11.27 34.81 -8.78
N THR A 739 12.58 34.81 -8.51
CA THR A 739 13.18 34.12 -7.34
C THR A 739 13.79 35.17 -6.43
N LEU A 740 13.36 35.20 -5.17
CA LEU A 740 13.89 36.06 -4.12
C LEU A 740 14.81 35.22 -3.23
N LYS A 741 16.09 35.57 -3.18
CA LYS A 741 17.08 34.87 -2.35
C LYS A 741 17.09 35.45 -0.94
N VAL A 742 17.02 34.59 0.06
CA VAL A 742 17.06 34.97 1.48
C VAL A 742 18.31 34.38 2.13
N ARG A 743 19.18 35.24 2.68
CA ARG A 743 20.42 34.84 3.37
C ARG A 743 20.67 35.75 4.58
N GLN A 744 20.86 35.16 5.76
CA GLN A 744 21.06 35.91 7.01
C GLN A 744 22.36 36.74 7.05
N ASP A 745 23.35 36.36 6.25
CA ASP A 745 24.64 37.05 6.14
C ASP A 745 24.58 38.32 5.26
N GLY A 746 23.40 38.66 4.72
CA GLY A 746 23.19 39.81 3.85
C GLY A 746 23.58 39.60 2.38
N THR A 747 23.94 38.37 1.98
CA THR A 747 24.28 38.06 0.58
C THR A 747 23.06 37.78 -0.31
N GLY A 748 21.87 37.68 0.27
CA GLY A 748 20.59 37.52 -0.44
C GLY A 748 19.89 38.85 -0.73
N ASP A 749 18.82 38.80 -1.51
CA ASP A 749 17.91 39.94 -1.74
C ASP A 749 17.24 40.41 -0.44
N PHE A 750 17.03 39.48 0.50
CA PHE A 750 16.50 39.73 1.83
C PHE A 750 17.30 38.97 2.90
N ALA A 751 17.29 39.49 4.14
CA ALA A 751 17.86 38.81 5.30
C ALA A 751 16.82 38.01 6.11
N SER A 752 15.55 38.06 5.71
CA SER A 752 14.39 37.49 6.41
C SER A 752 13.40 36.91 5.41
N VAL A 753 12.85 35.74 5.72
CA VAL A 753 11.83 35.08 4.89
C VAL A 753 10.51 35.85 4.94
N LYS A 754 10.13 36.34 6.13
CA LYS A 754 8.99 37.23 6.33
C LYS A 754 9.10 38.51 5.51
N ALA A 755 10.27 39.15 5.49
CA ALA A 755 10.50 40.36 4.69
C ALA A 755 10.36 40.08 3.18
N ALA A 756 10.90 38.96 2.70
CA ALA A 756 10.76 38.53 1.31
C ALA A 756 9.30 38.30 0.94
N ALA A 757 8.56 37.53 1.75
CA ALA A 757 7.13 37.28 1.55
C ALA A 757 6.32 38.59 1.54
N PHE A 758 6.63 39.50 2.47
CA PHE A 758 5.99 40.81 2.55
C PHE A 758 6.44 41.79 1.47
N SER A 759 7.39 41.46 0.58
CA SER A 759 7.75 42.31 -0.56
C SER A 759 6.88 42.04 -1.80
N ILE A 760 6.26 40.86 -1.87
CA ILE A 760 5.50 40.39 -3.03
C ILE A 760 4.13 41.08 -3.04
N ARG A 761 3.73 41.66 -4.17
CA ARG A 761 2.49 42.44 -4.33
C ARG A 761 1.65 42.07 -5.55
N ASP A 762 2.23 41.39 -6.52
CA ASP A 762 1.62 41.13 -7.84
C ASP A 762 1.75 39.67 -8.30
N SER A 763 1.86 38.74 -7.35
CA SER A 763 1.86 37.32 -7.64
C SER A 763 0.52 36.86 -8.23
N SER A 764 0.56 35.92 -9.18
CA SER A 764 -0.61 35.39 -9.87
C SER A 764 -0.32 34.01 -10.45
N ALA A 765 -1.35 33.35 -10.99
CA ALA A 765 -1.19 32.05 -11.68
C ALA A 765 -0.16 32.10 -12.83
N PHE A 766 0.05 33.28 -13.43
CA PHE A 766 1.03 33.51 -14.50
C PHE A 766 2.35 34.11 -14.02
N LYS A 767 2.42 34.55 -12.76
CA LYS A 767 3.59 35.18 -12.14
C LYS A 767 3.86 34.55 -10.78
N ARG A 768 4.41 33.33 -10.80
CA ARG A 768 4.79 32.60 -9.59
C ARG A 768 6.10 33.12 -9.02
N TYR A 769 6.17 33.19 -7.69
CA TYR A 769 7.36 33.60 -6.94
C TYR A 769 7.98 32.39 -6.23
N ALA A 770 9.31 32.32 -6.23
CA ALA A 770 10.06 31.46 -5.31
C ALA A 770 10.74 32.32 -4.25
N ILE A 771 10.60 31.93 -2.98
CA ILE A 771 11.43 32.42 -1.89
C ILE A 771 12.46 31.33 -1.60
N ASP A 772 13.67 31.51 -2.13
CA ASP A 772 14.81 30.60 -1.96
C ASP A 772 15.56 30.98 -0.68
N PHE A 773 15.51 30.12 0.34
CA PHE A 773 16.13 30.40 1.63
C PHE A 773 17.07 29.31 2.10
N ILE A 774 18.16 29.73 2.74
CA ILE A 774 19.15 28.88 3.41
C ILE A 774 19.46 29.51 4.77
N GLY A 775 19.54 28.70 5.81
CA GLY A 775 19.77 29.09 7.20
C GLY A 775 18.59 28.75 8.12
N THR A 776 18.74 29.09 9.40
CA THR A 776 17.71 28.94 10.43
C THR A 776 17.14 30.29 10.80
N TYR A 777 15.84 30.50 10.56
CA TYR A 777 15.16 31.78 10.77
C TYR A 777 14.17 31.67 11.92
N ASP A 778 14.40 32.45 12.98
CA ASP A 778 13.50 32.60 14.12
C ASP A 778 12.39 33.61 13.79
N GLU A 779 11.37 33.14 13.10
CA GLU A 779 10.29 33.98 12.59
C GLU A 779 8.93 33.31 12.80
N ILE A 780 7.91 34.14 13.05
CA ILE A 780 6.51 33.72 13.22
C ILE A 780 5.59 34.61 12.38
N SER A 781 4.38 34.10 12.11
CA SER A 781 3.34 34.77 11.34
C SER A 781 3.86 35.25 9.98
N ILE A 782 4.57 34.36 9.27
CA ILE A 782 4.98 34.58 7.90
C ILE A 782 3.74 34.35 7.03
N ARG A 783 3.16 35.41 6.48
CA ARG A 783 2.03 35.30 5.56
C ARG A 783 2.53 35.16 4.12
N LEU A 784 2.30 34.00 3.50
CA LEU A 784 2.67 33.75 2.11
C LEU A 784 1.56 34.21 1.15
N PRO A 785 1.87 35.10 0.18
CA PRO A 785 0.91 35.49 -0.85
C PRO A 785 0.58 34.34 -1.81
N ARG A 786 -0.55 34.44 -2.52
CA ARG A 786 -0.96 33.48 -3.57
C ARG A 786 0.17 33.21 -4.55
N PHE A 787 0.31 31.97 -5.01
CA PHE A 787 1.30 31.60 -6.04
C PHE A 787 2.76 31.89 -5.65
N THR A 788 3.05 31.79 -4.35
CA THR A 788 4.40 31.92 -3.79
C THR A 788 4.82 30.59 -3.21
N ASP A 789 6.02 30.17 -3.57
CA ASP A 789 6.57 28.87 -3.18
C ASP A 789 7.78 29.09 -2.24
N LEU A 790 7.85 28.34 -1.14
CA LEU A 790 9.02 28.28 -0.27
C LEU A 790 9.97 27.19 -0.76
N VAL A 791 11.19 27.58 -1.09
CA VAL A 791 12.21 26.69 -1.65
C VAL A 791 13.42 26.65 -0.73
N GLY A 792 13.54 25.56 0.01
CA GLY A 792 14.73 25.26 0.80
C GLY A 792 15.78 24.48 0.00
N HIS A 793 16.89 24.20 0.68
CA HIS A 793 18.02 23.41 0.19
C HIS A 793 18.33 22.24 1.14
N GLY A 794 17.36 21.71 1.86
CA GLY A 794 17.54 20.60 2.78
C GLY A 794 16.89 20.91 4.09
N ILE A 795 16.17 19.94 4.67
CA ILE A 795 15.58 20.05 6.01
C ILE A 795 16.60 20.43 7.10
N ALA A 796 17.88 20.08 6.91
CA ALA A 796 18.97 20.43 7.83
C ALA A 796 19.58 21.82 7.57
N ARG A 797 19.39 22.37 6.36
CA ARG A 797 20.00 23.64 5.92
C ARG A 797 19.02 24.79 5.86
N SER A 798 17.71 24.52 5.85
CA SER A 798 16.66 25.52 5.63
C SER A 798 15.55 25.29 6.64
N TRP A 799 15.55 26.08 7.71
CA TRP A 799 14.66 25.89 8.86
C TRP A 799 13.95 27.20 9.24
N LEU A 800 12.62 27.18 9.20
CA LEU A 800 11.78 28.20 9.81
C LEU A 800 11.35 27.74 11.20
N ARG A 801 11.81 28.45 12.24
CA ARG A 801 11.64 28.08 13.64
C ARG A 801 10.74 29.08 14.36
N GLY A 802 9.45 28.76 14.46
CA GLY A 802 8.48 29.62 15.12
C GLY A 802 8.26 29.26 16.58
N TYR A 803 9.06 29.81 17.50
CA TYR A 803 8.93 29.52 18.94
C TYR A 803 8.51 30.76 19.73
N GLN A 804 7.52 30.59 20.60
CA GLN A 804 7.07 31.62 21.55
C GLN A 804 7.45 31.26 22.99
N ALA A 805 7.63 32.26 23.84
CA ALA A 805 7.96 32.04 25.25
C ALA A 805 6.76 31.42 26.01
N PRO A 806 6.97 30.67 27.11
CA PRO A 806 5.87 30.13 27.92
C PRO A 806 4.92 31.20 28.48
N SER A 807 5.42 32.42 28.70
CA SER A 807 4.66 33.56 29.20
C SER A 807 3.90 34.34 28.11
N THR A 808 3.83 33.81 26.89
CA THR A 808 3.15 34.47 25.77
C THR A 808 1.65 34.59 26.06
N PRO A 809 1.01 35.74 25.79
CA PRO A 809 -0.44 35.89 25.94
C PRO A 809 -1.23 34.81 25.18
N ILE A 810 -2.29 34.29 25.80
CA ILE A 810 -3.08 33.17 25.27
C ILE A 810 -3.68 33.50 23.90
N ASP A 811 -4.11 34.74 23.68
CA ASP A 811 -4.62 35.20 22.38
C ASP A 811 -3.56 35.13 21.28
N GLN A 812 -2.27 35.35 21.59
CA GLN A 812 -1.18 35.20 20.63
C GLN A 812 -0.84 33.73 20.39
N VAL A 813 -0.82 32.91 21.43
CA VAL A 813 -0.66 31.45 21.30
C VAL A 813 -1.76 30.86 20.42
N ASN A 814 -2.99 31.33 20.60
CA ASN A 814 -4.18 30.83 19.89
C ASN A 814 -4.37 31.42 18.49
N ASN A 815 -3.58 32.42 18.06
CA ASN A 815 -3.71 33.06 16.75
C ASN A 815 -2.45 32.97 15.87
N ASN A 816 -1.28 32.70 16.45
CA ASN A 816 -0.04 32.65 15.69
C ASN A 816 0.28 31.24 15.17
N SER A 817 0.88 31.21 13.98
CA SER A 817 1.51 30.05 13.34
C SER A 817 2.92 30.46 12.88
N THR A 818 3.79 29.51 12.54
CA THR A 818 5.09 29.86 11.93
C THR A 818 4.87 30.46 10.54
N VAL A 819 4.09 29.77 9.72
CA VAL A 819 3.67 30.20 8.38
C VAL A 819 2.15 30.15 8.28
N ASP A 820 1.54 31.22 7.79
CA ASP A 820 0.14 31.28 7.38
C ASP A 820 0.10 31.35 5.84
N VAL A 821 -0.64 30.43 5.23
CA VAL A 821 -0.83 30.41 3.78
C VAL A 821 -2.28 30.69 3.45
N ASP A 822 -2.49 31.70 2.61
CA ASP A 822 -3.84 32.13 2.27
C ASP A 822 -4.39 31.36 1.05
N VAL A 823 -3.62 30.53 0.31
CA VAL A 823 -4.02 29.77 -0.92
C VAL A 823 -2.81 29.05 -1.62
N THR A 824 -3.06 28.44 -2.81
CA THR A 824 -2.13 27.86 -3.81
C THR A 824 -0.65 28.24 -3.66
N CYS A 825 0.14 27.30 -3.16
CA CYS A 825 1.58 27.44 -2.88
C CYS A 825 2.31 26.08 -2.96
N ARG A 826 3.64 26.13 -2.88
CA ARG A 826 4.49 24.93 -2.73
C ARG A 826 5.47 25.11 -1.59
N PHE A 827 5.81 23.98 -0.96
CA PHE A 827 6.89 23.86 0.01
C PHE A 827 7.85 22.78 -0.48
N LEU A 828 9.13 23.13 -0.58
CA LEU A 828 10.18 22.26 -1.11
C LEU A 828 11.37 22.24 -0.16
N ASP A 829 11.83 21.03 0.19
CA ASP A 829 13.14 20.77 0.80
C ASP A 829 13.48 21.63 2.03
N CYS A 830 12.53 21.78 2.96
CA CYS A 830 12.70 22.63 4.13
C CYS A 830 12.06 22.06 5.41
N ARG A 831 12.50 22.57 6.56
CA ARG A 831 11.93 22.28 7.86
C ARG A 831 11.15 23.48 8.39
N ILE A 832 9.94 23.26 8.90
CA ILE A 832 9.13 24.29 9.55
C ILE A 832 8.65 23.75 10.89
N THR A 833 8.94 24.44 11.98
CA THR A 833 8.55 24.00 13.33
C THR A 833 7.85 25.07 14.11
N CYS A 834 7.05 24.66 15.10
CA CYS A 834 6.40 25.57 16.01
C CYS A 834 6.42 25.10 17.48
N GLN A 835 6.41 26.02 18.43
CA GLN A 835 6.29 25.75 19.87
C GLN A 835 5.52 26.88 20.54
N ASN A 836 4.64 26.55 21.50
CA ASN A 836 3.82 27.53 22.22
C ASN A 836 2.96 28.40 21.26
N MET A 837 2.37 27.76 20.27
CA MET A 837 1.49 28.38 19.26
C MET A 837 0.56 27.34 18.60
N ARG A 838 -0.19 27.72 17.55
CA ARG A 838 -1.13 26.80 16.91
C ARG A 838 -0.43 25.74 16.05
N TYR A 839 0.26 26.18 14.99
CA TYR A 839 0.69 25.31 13.91
C TYR A 839 2.03 25.75 13.30
N PRO A 840 2.84 24.81 12.75
CA PRO A 840 3.94 25.16 11.86
C PRO A 840 3.44 25.81 10.57
N VAL A 841 2.42 25.22 9.95
CA VAL A 841 1.72 25.80 8.80
C VAL A 841 0.23 25.83 9.08
N HIS A 842 -0.38 26.99 8.85
CA HIS A 842 -1.83 27.17 8.88
C HIS A 842 -2.31 27.57 7.48
N SER A 843 -3.04 26.67 6.83
CA SER A 843 -3.63 26.86 5.50
C SER A 843 -5.14 27.00 5.65
N GLU A 844 -5.69 28.19 5.85
CA GLU A 844 -7.14 28.29 6.04
C GLU A 844 -7.67 29.63 5.52
N THR A 845 -8.74 29.55 4.73
CA THR A 845 -9.47 30.73 4.22
C THR A 845 -10.89 30.81 4.75
N ASN A 846 -11.21 29.99 5.75
CA ASN A 846 -12.53 29.69 6.26
C ASN A 846 -13.50 29.27 5.13
N GLY A 847 -13.00 28.47 4.18
CA GLY A 847 -13.71 28.07 2.96
C GLY A 847 -14.02 29.20 1.97
N ALA A 848 -13.52 30.43 2.19
CA ALA A 848 -13.86 31.58 1.35
C ALA A 848 -13.20 31.55 -0.03
N VAL A 849 -12.10 30.81 -0.20
CA VAL A 849 -11.37 30.74 -1.46
C VAL A 849 -11.41 29.31 -2.03
N PRO A 850 -12.17 29.06 -3.11
CA PRO A 850 -12.17 27.75 -3.76
C PRO A 850 -10.88 27.54 -4.58
N ASP A 851 -10.66 26.31 -5.05
CA ASP A 851 -9.56 25.95 -5.98
C ASP A 851 -8.13 26.18 -5.48
N ILE A 852 -7.92 25.95 -4.19
CA ILE A 852 -6.58 25.97 -3.62
C ILE A 852 -5.81 24.73 -4.11
N ASP A 853 -4.58 24.91 -4.63
CA ASP A 853 -3.68 23.80 -5.01
C ASP A 853 -2.36 23.91 -4.23
N GLU A 854 -2.17 23.03 -3.27
CA GLU A 854 -1.00 23.00 -2.39
C GLU A 854 -0.17 21.74 -2.63
N ARG A 855 1.15 21.92 -2.70
CA ARG A 855 2.07 20.80 -2.89
C ARG A 855 3.28 20.89 -2.00
N VAL A 856 3.60 19.79 -1.34
CA VAL A 856 4.61 19.73 -0.28
C VAL A 856 5.52 18.53 -0.56
N PHE A 857 6.81 18.80 -0.75
CA PHE A 857 7.79 17.78 -1.11
C PHE A 857 9.04 17.87 -0.25
N ASP A 858 9.49 16.72 0.24
CA ASP A 858 10.79 16.57 0.91
C ASP A 858 10.95 17.51 2.13
N CYS A 859 9.85 17.77 2.85
CA CYS A 859 9.80 18.71 3.97
C CYS A 859 9.60 18.02 5.33
N GLU A 860 9.90 18.75 6.41
CA GLU A 860 9.60 18.33 7.78
C GLU A 860 8.78 19.40 8.50
N PHE A 861 7.66 19.00 9.10
CA PHE A 861 6.78 19.84 9.89
C PHE A 861 6.64 19.28 11.30
N GLU A 862 6.94 20.09 12.32
CA GLU A 862 6.90 19.63 13.71
C GLU A 862 6.23 20.64 14.65
N ASN A 863 5.19 20.19 15.35
CA ASN A 863 4.53 20.92 16.42
C ASN A 863 5.02 20.41 17.79
N PHE A 864 5.76 21.26 18.51
CA PHE A 864 6.28 21.00 19.85
C PHE A 864 5.25 21.24 20.97
N GLY A 865 4.02 21.58 20.62
CA GLY A 865 2.91 21.71 21.57
C GLY A 865 3.01 22.93 22.49
N ASN A 866 2.10 22.97 23.46
CA ASN A 866 1.83 24.12 24.32
C ASN A 866 1.93 23.79 25.82
N ASP A 867 2.60 22.69 26.19
CA ASP A 867 2.66 22.21 27.57
C ASP A 867 3.27 23.24 28.52
N GLU A 868 4.30 23.96 28.06
CA GLU A 868 4.94 25.03 28.84
C GLU A 868 4.00 26.21 29.09
N VAL A 869 3.19 26.60 28.10
CA VAL A 869 2.17 27.64 28.25
C VAL A 869 1.09 27.18 29.21
N ARG A 870 0.60 25.93 29.11
CA ARG A 870 -0.39 25.38 30.04
C ARG A 870 0.12 25.39 31.49
N ALA A 871 1.38 24.99 31.69
CA ALA A 871 2.02 25.02 33.00
C ALA A 871 2.16 26.46 33.52
N TYR A 872 2.56 27.41 32.66
CA TYR A 872 2.65 28.82 33.02
C TYR A 872 1.28 29.39 33.40
N VAL A 873 0.23 29.20 32.58
CA VAL A 873 -1.13 29.66 32.86
C VAL A 873 -1.64 29.12 34.19
N SER A 874 -1.43 27.84 34.46
CA SER A 874 -1.78 27.20 35.74
C SER A 874 -1.03 27.84 36.91
N SER A 875 0.26 28.14 36.75
CA SER A 875 1.09 28.81 37.77
C SER A 875 0.63 30.24 38.11
N GLN A 876 -0.05 30.90 37.16
CA GLN A 876 -0.64 32.23 37.34
C GLN A 876 -2.11 32.17 37.83
N GLY A 877 -2.62 30.98 38.15
CA GLY A 877 -4.01 30.77 38.59
C GLY A 877 -5.05 30.85 37.47
N GLY A 878 -4.63 30.80 36.20
CA GLY A 878 -5.54 30.73 35.05
C GLY A 878 -5.96 29.31 34.69
N ASP A 879 -6.94 29.18 33.79
CA ASP A 879 -7.43 27.89 33.30
C ASP A 879 -6.59 27.39 32.10
N PRO A 880 -5.79 26.31 32.25
CA PRO A 880 -4.96 25.78 31.17
C PRO A 880 -5.77 25.22 29.98
N ASN A 881 -7.09 25.01 30.13
CA ASN A 881 -7.95 24.55 29.03
C ASN A 881 -8.24 25.65 28.00
N THR A 882 -7.94 26.91 28.32
CA THR A 882 -8.08 28.04 27.39
C THR A 882 -6.95 28.12 26.34
N VAL A 883 -5.88 27.34 26.54
CA VAL A 883 -4.74 27.23 25.61
C VAL A 883 -5.11 26.31 24.45
N PHE A 884 -4.79 26.74 23.23
CA PHE A 884 -5.08 26.00 21.99
C PHE A 884 -4.68 24.53 22.07
N ALA A 885 -5.61 23.64 21.71
CA ALA A 885 -5.50 22.21 21.92
C ALA A 885 -5.21 21.40 20.67
N THR A 886 -5.43 21.93 19.46
CA THR A 886 -5.17 21.17 18.23
C THR A 886 -3.72 21.33 17.81
N LEU A 887 -2.84 20.39 18.18
CA LEU A 887 -1.40 20.53 17.99
C LEU A 887 -0.88 19.76 16.76
N SER A 888 -1.56 19.93 15.61
CA SER A 888 -1.19 19.27 14.35
C SER A 888 0.04 19.94 13.69
N PRO A 889 0.82 19.20 12.88
CA PRO A 889 1.92 19.76 12.08
C PRO A 889 1.43 20.66 10.93
N TRP A 890 0.17 20.52 10.55
CA TRP A 890 -0.48 21.31 9.51
C TRP A 890 -1.93 21.56 9.91
N GLY A 891 -2.28 22.82 10.14
CA GLY A 891 -3.64 23.22 10.48
C GLY A 891 -4.36 23.72 9.23
N TYR A 892 -5.49 23.11 8.89
CA TYR A 892 -6.36 23.64 7.84
C TYR A 892 -7.75 23.07 7.89
N GLY A 893 -8.72 23.87 7.45
CA GLY A 893 -9.98 23.41 6.88
C GLY A 893 -9.93 23.54 5.37
N CYS A 894 -10.41 22.50 4.71
CA CYS A 894 -10.45 22.46 3.26
C CYS A 894 -11.37 23.56 2.73
N SER A 895 -11.11 23.97 1.50
CA SER A 895 -12.03 24.78 0.70
C SER A 895 -12.61 23.96 -0.45
N SER A 896 -13.74 24.41 -1.00
CA SER A 896 -14.37 23.72 -2.13
C SER A 896 -13.43 23.65 -3.34
N GLY A 897 -13.23 22.45 -3.89
CA GLY A 897 -12.30 22.25 -5.01
C GLY A 897 -10.82 22.15 -4.62
N GLN A 898 -10.47 22.17 -3.32
CA GLN A 898 -9.06 22.17 -2.90
C GLN A 898 -8.35 20.86 -3.22
N THR A 899 -7.09 20.97 -3.68
CA THR A 899 -6.15 19.86 -3.82
C THR A 899 -4.93 20.04 -2.93
N LEU A 900 -4.53 18.99 -2.23
CA LEU A 900 -3.29 18.93 -1.45
C LEU A 900 -2.51 17.66 -1.79
N LEU A 901 -1.23 17.81 -2.15
CA LEU A 901 -0.28 16.70 -2.24
C LEU A 901 0.82 16.87 -1.19
N ILE A 902 0.99 15.86 -0.34
CA ILE A 902 2.15 15.72 0.57
C ILE A 902 2.94 14.48 0.16
N GLU A 903 4.22 14.65 -0.10
CA GLU A 903 5.08 13.55 -0.53
C GLU A 903 6.48 13.58 0.09
N ARG A 904 6.97 12.41 0.51
CA ARG A 904 8.31 12.23 1.11
C ARG A 904 8.57 13.17 2.28
N CYS A 905 7.52 13.51 3.03
CA CYS A 905 7.58 14.44 4.14
C CYS A 905 7.58 13.73 5.49
N THR A 906 8.01 14.44 6.53
CA THR A 906 7.78 14.05 7.93
C THR A 906 6.82 15.04 8.58
N MET A 907 5.71 14.53 9.09
CA MET A 907 4.65 15.30 9.75
C MET A 907 4.56 14.84 11.20
N ARG A 908 4.86 15.73 12.16
CA ARG A 908 4.92 15.40 13.58
C ARG A 908 4.14 16.41 14.43
N GLY A 909 3.24 15.91 15.25
CA GLY A 909 2.47 16.72 16.19
C GLY A 909 1.71 15.83 17.15
N GLU A 910 0.71 16.36 17.84
CA GLU A 910 -0.23 15.51 18.61
C GLU A 910 -0.85 14.43 17.72
N ASN A 911 -1.14 14.81 16.48
CA ASN A 911 -1.49 13.92 15.39
C ASN A 911 -0.58 14.12 14.18
N GLY A 912 -0.38 13.06 13.38
CA GLY A 912 0.53 13.08 12.22
C GLY A 912 -0.06 13.76 10.99
N PHE A 913 -1.35 13.54 10.71
CA PHE A 913 -2.08 14.22 9.64
C PHE A 913 -3.48 14.62 10.13
N TYR A 914 -3.96 15.75 9.64
CA TYR A 914 -5.24 16.34 9.98
C TYR A 914 -5.91 16.82 8.70
N VAL A 915 -7.20 16.58 8.55
CA VAL A 915 -8.00 17.24 7.53
C VAL A 915 -9.42 17.38 8.03
N HIS A 916 -10.02 18.54 7.79
CA HIS A 916 -11.46 18.71 7.92
C HIS A 916 -12.00 19.45 6.70
N ASP A 917 -13.21 19.13 6.25
CA ASP A 917 -13.92 20.04 5.36
C ASP A 917 -14.56 21.18 6.14
N ASN A 918 -15.00 22.20 5.41
CA ASN A 918 -15.87 23.23 5.95
C ASN A 918 -17.30 22.93 5.46
N LYS A 919 -18.21 23.90 5.50
CA LYS A 919 -19.60 23.70 5.06
C LYS A 919 -19.86 24.10 3.61
N ASP A 920 -20.90 23.50 3.02
CA ASP A 920 -21.61 23.96 1.83
C ASP A 920 -20.72 24.13 0.58
N PHE A 921 -19.90 23.12 0.30
CA PHE A 921 -19.06 23.06 -0.88
C PHE A 921 -19.89 22.87 -2.15
N THR A 922 -19.34 23.34 -3.28
CA THR A 922 -19.92 23.17 -4.61
C THR A 922 -19.14 22.19 -5.49
N ARG A 923 -17.96 21.77 -5.00
CA ARG A 923 -17.07 20.78 -5.62
C ARG A 923 -16.29 19.98 -4.57
N PRO A 924 -15.90 18.74 -4.90
CA PRO A 924 -15.06 17.88 -4.06
C PRO A 924 -13.73 18.51 -3.66
N SER A 925 -13.18 18.11 -2.52
CA SER A 925 -11.77 18.35 -2.17
C SER A 925 -10.97 17.04 -2.18
N LYS A 926 -9.68 17.12 -2.49
CA LYS A 926 -8.79 15.96 -2.64
C LYS A 926 -7.44 16.15 -1.94
N HIS A 927 -7.08 15.17 -1.13
CA HIS A 927 -5.86 15.15 -0.35
C HIS A 927 -5.12 13.84 -0.60
N VAL A 928 -3.85 13.93 -1.02
CA VAL A 928 -3.01 12.78 -1.29
C VAL A 928 -1.77 12.88 -0.40
N VAL A 929 -1.54 11.85 0.42
CA VAL A 929 -0.36 11.75 1.27
C VAL A 929 0.37 10.48 0.91
N ARG A 930 1.63 10.60 0.48
CA ARG A 930 2.39 9.43 0.02
C ARG A 930 3.86 9.42 0.44
N ASN A 931 4.38 8.21 0.63
CA ASN A 931 5.79 7.97 0.99
C ASN A 931 6.27 8.82 2.17
N SER A 932 5.36 9.18 3.09
CA SER A 932 5.61 10.15 4.17
C SER A 932 5.54 9.49 5.54
N LYS A 933 6.04 10.17 6.57
CA LYS A 933 5.96 9.76 7.97
C LYS A 933 4.92 10.60 8.70
N LEU A 934 3.87 9.97 9.22
CA LEU A 934 2.79 10.59 9.98
C LEU A 934 2.92 10.15 11.44
N ILE A 935 3.43 11.04 12.28
CA ILE A 935 3.88 10.70 13.63
C ILE A 935 3.05 11.47 14.65
N GLY A 936 2.21 10.76 15.41
CA GLY A 936 1.60 11.29 16.63
C GLY A 936 2.63 11.38 17.78
N ARG A 937 2.40 12.31 18.72
CA ARG A 937 3.32 12.56 19.85
C ARG A 937 3.38 11.42 20.87
N SER A 938 2.32 10.64 20.99
CA SER A 938 2.32 9.41 21.78
C SER A 938 2.33 8.20 20.86
N GLU A 939 2.99 7.12 21.31
CA GLU A 939 3.09 5.83 20.58
C GLU A 939 1.70 5.27 20.21
N TYR A 940 0.68 5.62 20.99
CA TYR A 940 -0.72 5.21 20.82
C TYR A 940 -1.66 6.38 20.47
N GLY A 941 -1.09 7.52 20.06
CA GLY A 941 -1.85 8.71 19.72
C GLY A 941 -2.68 8.56 18.45
N THR A 942 -3.26 9.65 17.99
CA THR A 942 -4.01 9.66 16.74
C THR A 942 -3.06 9.95 15.59
N GLY A 943 -2.81 8.98 14.72
CA GLY A 943 -1.93 9.18 13.56
C GLY A 943 -2.58 10.07 12.51
N ILE A 944 -3.86 9.82 12.23
CA ILE A 944 -4.64 10.53 11.21
C ILE A 944 -5.97 10.95 11.81
N ILE A 945 -6.37 12.21 11.58
CA ILE A 945 -7.70 12.71 11.89
C ILE A 945 -8.36 13.17 10.60
N VAL A 946 -9.59 12.69 10.36
CA VAL A 946 -10.47 13.18 9.30
C VAL A 946 -11.77 13.67 9.93
N GLN A 947 -12.14 14.92 9.66
CA GLN A 947 -13.36 15.52 10.18
C GLN A 947 -14.29 16.01 9.05
N PRO A 948 -15.31 15.24 8.69
CA PRO A 948 -16.38 15.75 7.84
C PRO A 948 -17.29 16.66 8.66
N LEU A 949 -17.38 17.93 8.29
CA LEU A 949 -18.11 18.98 9.00
C LEU A 949 -19.32 19.51 8.21
N GLY A 950 -19.75 18.80 7.17
CA GLY A 950 -20.93 19.12 6.38
C GLY A 950 -20.66 19.90 5.08
N GLY A 951 -19.51 19.64 4.44
CA GLY A 951 -19.21 20.15 3.10
C GLY A 951 -20.24 19.78 2.02
N GLY A 952 -20.98 18.68 2.13
CA GLY A 952 -22.00 18.31 1.12
C GLY A 952 -21.44 17.66 -0.15
N GLU A 953 -20.17 17.91 -0.43
CA GLU A 953 -19.41 17.35 -1.56
C GLU A 953 -18.34 16.36 -1.07
N PRO A 954 -17.90 15.41 -1.92
CA PRO A 954 -16.88 14.43 -1.53
C PRO A 954 -15.58 15.04 -0.98
N LEU A 955 -15.15 14.57 0.19
CA LEU A 955 -13.81 14.77 0.76
C LEU A 955 -12.99 13.50 0.48
N VAL A 956 -12.05 13.61 -0.45
CA VAL A 956 -11.20 12.49 -0.90
C VAL A 956 -9.87 12.52 -0.17
N VAL A 957 -9.48 11.40 0.46
CA VAL A 957 -8.16 11.23 1.10
C VAL A 957 -7.51 9.94 0.61
N GLU A 958 -6.32 10.05 0.03
CA GLU A 958 -5.52 8.93 -0.46
C GLU A 958 -4.23 8.78 0.36
N LEU A 959 -4.01 7.59 0.94
CA LEU A 959 -2.86 7.26 1.78
C LEU A 959 -2.02 6.18 1.12
N ILE A 960 -0.81 6.50 0.67
CA ILE A 960 0.01 5.57 -0.13
C ILE A 960 1.43 5.43 0.43
N GLY A 961 1.84 4.24 0.85
CA GLY A 961 3.24 3.99 1.20
C GLY A 961 3.74 4.73 2.46
N ASN A 962 2.84 5.17 3.35
CA ASN A 962 3.20 6.00 4.49
C ASN A 962 3.60 5.17 5.72
N GLN A 963 4.50 5.71 6.53
CA GLN A 963 4.76 5.24 7.88
C GLN A 963 3.84 5.98 8.85
N ILE A 964 2.92 5.26 9.51
CA ILE A 964 1.89 5.85 10.36
C ILE A 964 2.09 5.35 11.79
N SER A 965 2.17 6.28 12.74
CA SER A 965 2.16 5.98 14.18
C SER A 965 0.85 6.47 14.77
N GLY A 966 0.10 5.55 15.36
CA GLY A 966 -1.22 5.81 15.94
C GLY A 966 -2.40 5.27 15.12
N HIS A 967 -3.61 5.55 15.58
CA HIS A 967 -4.86 5.13 14.93
C HIS A 967 -5.40 6.18 13.94
N PHE A 968 -6.34 5.77 13.09
CA PHE A 968 -7.17 6.65 12.28
C PHE A 968 -8.41 7.05 13.08
N LEU A 969 -8.67 8.35 13.24
CA LEU A 969 -9.86 8.87 13.90
C LEU A 969 -10.77 9.57 12.90
N LEU A 970 -12.01 9.07 12.78
CA LEU A 970 -13.12 9.82 12.22
C LEU A 970 -13.75 10.68 13.32
N SER A 971 -13.69 12.00 13.18
CA SER A 971 -14.25 12.96 14.15
C SER A 971 -15.16 13.99 13.44
N PRO A 972 -16.46 13.71 13.27
CA PRO A 972 -17.38 14.59 12.53
C PRO A 972 -17.83 15.84 13.32
N PHE A 973 -16.92 16.50 14.03
CA PHE A 973 -17.22 17.59 14.98
C PHE A 973 -16.35 18.83 14.75
N PRO A 974 -16.93 20.05 14.81
CA PRO A 974 -18.37 20.36 14.89
C PRO A 974 -19.07 20.24 13.54
N TRP A 975 -20.35 19.84 13.50
CA TRP A 975 -21.13 19.91 12.25
C TRP A 975 -21.46 21.37 11.91
N LEU A 976 -20.96 21.89 10.79
CA LEU A 976 -20.96 23.33 10.51
C LEU A 976 -22.13 23.82 9.66
N THR A 977 -22.59 23.00 8.71
CA THR A 977 -23.66 23.40 7.78
C THR A 977 -24.98 23.64 8.53
N ALA A 978 -25.71 24.66 8.09
CA ALA A 978 -27.08 24.94 8.50
C ALA A 978 -28.10 24.55 7.42
N ASP A 979 -27.64 24.04 6.26
CA ASP A 979 -28.51 23.57 5.20
C ASP A 979 -29.33 22.38 5.71
N PRO A 980 -30.67 22.48 5.73
CA PRO A 980 -31.54 21.38 6.13
C PRO A 980 -31.31 20.09 5.33
N ALA A 981 -30.91 20.19 4.05
CA ALA A 981 -30.64 19.05 3.18
C ALA A 981 -29.38 18.27 3.60
N LEU A 982 -28.45 18.93 4.30
CA LEU A 982 -27.19 18.35 4.78
C LEU A 982 -27.22 18.02 6.29
N GLN A 983 -28.37 18.15 6.95
CA GLN A 983 -28.58 17.65 8.32
C GLN A 983 -28.82 16.13 8.33
N LEU A 984 -27.80 15.38 7.93
CA LEU A 984 -27.84 13.94 7.77
C LEU A 984 -27.31 13.21 9.01
N ALA A 985 -27.89 12.05 9.30
CA ALA A 985 -27.45 11.17 10.38
C ALA A 985 -26.12 10.46 10.07
N ASP A 986 -25.90 10.12 8.81
CA ASP A 986 -24.61 9.62 8.33
C ASP A 986 -23.66 10.81 8.18
N ARG A 987 -22.71 10.94 9.11
CA ARG A 987 -21.70 12.00 9.06
C ARG A 987 -20.52 11.64 8.15
N ALA A 988 -20.44 10.41 7.67
CA ALA A 988 -19.39 9.94 6.78
C ALA A 988 -19.81 9.95 5.29
N PHE A 989 -21.03 10.38 4.95
CA PHE A 989 -21.59 10.29 3.59
C PHE A 989 -20.69 10.94 2.52
N GLN A 990 -19.96 12.00 2.89
CA GLN A 990 -19.06 12.74 2.01
C GLN A 990 -17.64 12.16 1.97
N LEU A 991 -17.27 11.24 2.86
CA LEU A 991 -15.91 10.73 2.94
C LEU A 991 -15.59 9.69 1.87
N ARG A 992 -14.43 9.84 1.23
CA ARG A 992 -13.84 8.86 0.32
C ARG A 992 -12.36 8.68 0.70
N VAL A 993 -12.11 7.80 1.67
CA VAL A 993 -10.75 7.52 2.17
C VAL A 993 -10.27 6.16 1.67
N SER A 994 -9.12 6.12 1.01
CA SER A 994 -8.53 4.88 0.51
C SER A 994 -7.00 4.87 0.56
N GLY A 995 -6.39 3.68 0.47
CA GLY A 995 -4.94 3.58 0.52
C GLY A 995 -4.37 2.19 0.30
N TYR A 996 -3.03 2.12 0.28
CA TYR A 996 -2.25 0.88 0.28
C TYR A 996 -0.78 1.15 0.65
N GLY A 997 -0.07 0.10 1.08
CA GLY A 997 1.36 0.12 1.39
C GLY A 997 1.72 0.92 2.64
N ASN A 998 0.74 1.29 3.46
CA ASN A 998 0.97 2.04 4.69
C ASN A 998 1.37 1.09 5.83
N THR A 999 1.98 1.62 6.89
CA THR A 999 1.99 0.93 8.18
C THR A 999 0.54 0.72 8.63
N PRO A 1000 0.14 -0.50 9.05
CA PRO A 1000 -1.22 -0.74 9.50
C PRO A 1000 -1.61 0.13 10.69
N PHE A 1001 -2.89 0.53 10.72
CA PHE A 1001 -3.46 1.33 11.79
C PHE A 1001 -4.86 0.84 12.15
N ALA A 1002 -5.23 1.00 13.42
CA ALA A 1002 -6.58 0.74 13.88
C ALA A 1002 -7.52 1.91 13.48
N TYR A 1003 -8.81 1.61 13.31
CA TYR A 1003 -9.83 2.62 13.05
C TYR A 1003 -10.59 2.96 14.35
N ASP A 1004 -10.85 4.25 14.55
CA ASP A 1004 -11.75 4.75 15.57
C ASP A 1004 -12.75 5.76 15.00
N CYS A 1005 -13.94 5.79 15.59
CA CYS A 1005 -15.03 6.68 15.21
C CYS A 1005 -15.56 7.37 16.46
N GLN A 1006 -15.46 8.70 16.51
CA GLN A 1006 -16.04 9.46 17.59
C GLN A 1006 -17.58 9.47 17.46
N ASP A 1007 -18.27 8.86 18.43
CA ASP A 1007 -19.73 8.95 18.50
C ASP A 1007 -20.15 10.32 19.06
N LEU A 1008 -20.72 11.15 18.20
CA LEU A 1008 -21.26 12.47 18.57
C LEU A 1008 -22.73 12.43 18.93
N GLY A 1009 -23.34 11.23 18.94
CA GLY A 1009 -24.75 11.01 19.24
C GLY A 1009 -25.68 11.09 18.03
N ALA A 1010 -25.17 11.28 16.80
CA ALA A 1010 -26.02 11.51 15.61
C ALA A 1010 -26.79 10.24 15.27
N ARG A 1011 -28.10 10.34 15.06
CA ARG A 1011 -28.94 9.15 14.83
C ARG A 1011 -29.92 9.32 13.68
N ALA A 1012 -30.15 8.24 12.97
CA ALA A 1012 -31.26 8.04 12.05
C ALA A 1012 -32.40 7.26 12.72
N LEU A 1013 -33.64 7.48 12.28
CA LEU A 1013 -34.75 6.57 12.57
C LEU A 1013 -34.53 5.25 11.82
N ARG A 1014 -34.57 4.12 12.53
CA ARG A 1014 -34.53 2.76 11.97
C ARG A 1014 -35.78 1.99 12.37
N ILE A 1015 -36.32 1.19 11.46
CA ILE A 1015 -37.39 0.22 11.74
C ILE A 1015 -36.92 -1.15 11.28
N GLU A 1016 -36.96 -2.12 12.18
CA GLU A 1016 -36.54 -3.50 11.93
C GLU A 1016 -37.66 -4.51 12.20
N SER A 1017 -37.72 -5.56 11.40
CA SER A 1017 -38.62 -6.70 11.57
C SER A 1017 -38.27 -7.45 12.86
N ALA A 1018 -39.28 -7.95 13.57
CA ALA A 1018 -39.04 -8.84 14.71
C ALA A 1018 -38.53 -10.23 14.26
N SER A 1019 -38.76 -10.60 12.99
CA SER A 1019 -38.36 -11.88 12.41
C SER A 1019 -36.94 -11.84 11.83
N THR A 1020 -36.22 -12.96 11.95
CA THR A 1020 -34.92 -13.22 11.32
C THR A 1020 -35.01 -14.28 10.21
N ALA A 1021 -36.23 -14.64 9.80
CA ALA A 1021 -36.46 -15.64 8.76
C ALA A 1021 -35.89 -15.20 7.39
N ALA A 1022 -35.75 -16.15 6.47
CA ALA A 1022 -35.40 -15.85 5.08
C ALA A 1022 -36.46 -14.92 4.45
N GLY A 1023 -36.01 -13.93 3.67
CA GLY A 1023 -36.92 -12.99 2.99
C GLY A 1023 -37.55 -11.91 3.88
N THR A 1024 -37.01 -11.66 5.08
CA THR A 1024 -37.50 -10.56 5.93
C THR A 1024 -37.20 -9.21 5.31
N ALA A 1025 -38.17 -8.30 5.37
CA ALA A 1025 -38.09 -6.98 4.76
C ALA A 1025 -38.97 -5.99 5.53
N ILE A 1026 -38.58 -4.72 5.50
CA ILE A 1026 -39.43 -3.60 5.91
C ILE A 1026 -39.56 -2.68 4.71
N ALA A 1027 -40.77 -2.20 4.45
CA ALA A 1027 -41.01 -1.10 3.52
C ALA A 1027 -41.82 -0.02 4.23
N VAL A 1028 -41.52 1.24 3.94
CA VAL A 1028 -42.22 2.39 4.54
C VAL A 1028 -42.80 3.29 3.46
N SER A 1029 -43.98 3.84 3.72
CA SER A 1029 -44.66 4.81 2.87
C SER A 1029 -45.53 5.77 3.70
N GLY A 1030 -46.24 6.70 3.05
CA GLY A 1030 -47.09 7.69 3.71
C GLY A 1030 -46.43 9.06 3.86
N SER A 1031 -47.22 10.05 4.28
CA SER A 1031 -46.83 11.48 4.29
C SER A 1031 -45.81 11.83 5.38
N ALA A 1032 -45.62 10.98 6.40
CA ALA A 1032 -44.61 11.19 7.43
C ALA A 1032 -43.18 10.83 6.97
N VAL A 1033 -43.01 9.95 5.96
CA VAL A 1033 -41.70 9.40 5.58
C VAL A 1033 -40.71 10.50 5.20
N ALA A 1034 -41.09 11.44 4.33
CA ALA A 1034 -40.21 12.54 3.94
C ALA A 1034 -39.76 13.41 5.12
N ALA A 1035 -40.59 13.51 6.18
CA ALA A 1035 -40.29 14.33 7.35
C ALA A 1035 -39.33 13.63 8.33
N ILE A 1036 -39.53 12.35 8.63
CA ILE A 1036 -38.79 11.65 9.70
C ILE A 1036 -37.75 10.63 9.21
N PHE A 1037 -37.83 10.21 7.95
CA PHE A 1037 -36.79 9.42 7.29
C PHE A 1037 -35.97 10.27 6.30
N GLY A 1038 -36.66 11.08 5.49
CA GLY A 1038 -36.04 11.68 4.31
C GLY A 1038 -35.88 10.62 3.23
N ALA A 1039 -34.66 10.47 2.70
CA ALA A 1039 -34.34 9.28 1.91
C ALA A 1039 -34.37 8.03 2.79
N VAL A 1040 -34.93 6.94 2.27
CA VAL A 1040 -35.04 5.66 2.96
C VAL A 1040 -34.01 4.70 2.39
N THR A 1041 -33.17 4.15 3.24
CA THR A 1041 -32.23 3.08 2.88
C THR A 1041 -32.74 1.76 3.39
N VAL A 1042 -32.80 0.76 2.51
CA VAL A 1042 -33.07 -0.63 2.88
C VAL A 1042 -31.77 -1.26 3.38
N ASP A 1043 -31.80 -1.76 4.62
CA ASP A 1043 -30.66 -2.44 5.22
C ASP A 1043 -30.55 -3.87 4.68
N ARG A 1044 -29.36 -4.48 4.83
CA ARG A 1044 -29.15 -5.87 4.42
C ARG A 1044 -29.96 -6.83 5.30
N SER A 1045 -30.54 -7.87 4.70
CA SER A 1045 -31.38 -8.85 5.39
C SER A 1045 -31.15 -10.29 4.89
N GLY A 1046 -31.75 -11.27 5.58
CA GLY A 1046 -31.63 -12.69 5.25
C GLY A 1046 -30.53 -13.42 6.04
N GLY A 1047 -30.57 -14.76 6.02
CA GLY A 1047 -29.60 -15.61 6.73
C GLY A 1047 -29.53 -15.41 8.25
N GLY A 1048 -30.63 -15.01 8.90
CA GLY A 1048 -30.64 -14.70 10.34
C GLY A 1048 -30.45 -13.21 10.68
N LEU A 1049 -30.34 -12.33 9.68
CA LEU A 1049 -30.49 -10.88 9.84
C LEU A 1049 -31.95 -10.47 9.74
N ARG A 1050 -32.34 -9.48 10.54
CA ARG A 1050 -33.67 -8.86 10.48
C ARG A 1050 -33.74 -7.90 9.30
N GLY A 1051 -34.81 -7.99 8.50
CA GLY A 1051 -35.12 -6.94 7.52
C GLY A 1051 -35.31 -5.60 8.20
N ALA A 1052 -34.69 -4.53 7.67
CA ALA A 1052 -34.79 -3.20 8.27
C ALA A 1052 -34.69 -2.10 7.21
N VAL A 1053 -35.17 -0.92 7.59
CA VAL A 1053 -34.95 0.34 6.85
C VAL A 1053 -34.50 1.42 7.82
N TYR A 1054 -33.74 2.39 7.34
CA TYR A 1054 -33.36 3.57 8.11
C TYR A 1054 -33.39 4.85 7.25
N GLY A 1055 -33.54 5.98 7.92
CA GLY A 1055 -33.61 7.30 7.29
C GLY A 1055 -32.25 7.96 7.08
N ALA A 1056 -32.21 8.94 6.20
CA ALA A 1056 -31.06 9.82 6.00
C ALA A 1056 -31.00 10.96 7.03
N TRP A 1057 -32.14 11.38 7.58
CA TRP A 1057 -32.21 12.52 8.50
C TRP A 1057 -31.55 12.29 9.85
N GLU A 1058 -30.82 13.31 10.33
CA GLU A 1058 -30.43 13.46 11.72
C GLU A 1058 -31.69 13.72 12.58
N VAL A 1059 -31.96 12.83 13.53
CA VAL A 1059 -33.16 12.90 14.39
C VAL A 1059 -32.84 12.87 15.89
N ALA A 1060 -31.58 12.80 16.30
CA ALA A 1060 -31.19 12.87 17.71
C ALA A 1060 -31.30 14.29 18.27
N GLY A 1061 -31.30 15.30 17.40
CA GLY A 1061 -31.38 16.70 17.82
C GLY A 1061 -30.03 17.20 18.30
N ILE A 1062 -29.00 17.01 17.48
CA ILE A 1062 -27.65 17.52 17.77
C ILE A 1062 -27.52 18.94 17.24
N PRO A 1063 -26.91 19.87 18.01
CA PRO A 1063 -26.67 21.21 17.54
C PRO A 1063 -25.70 21.25 16.35
N PHE A 1064 -25.90 22.21 15.45
CA PHE A 1064 -24.93 22.53 14.40
C PHE A 1064 -24.36 23.95 14.57
N GLY A 1065 -23.38 24.29 13.73
CA GLY A 1065 -22.64 25.54 13.73
C GLY A 1065 -21.50 25.59 14.75
N LEU A 1066 -20.59 26.57 14.59
CA LEU A 1066 -19.41 26.71 15.46
C LEU A 1066 -19.75 26.88 16.95
N SER A 1067 -20.84 27.56 17.27
CA SER A 1067 -21.28 27.78 18.65
C SER A 1067 -22.03 26.60 19.26
N GLN A 1068 -22.41 25.59 18.46
CA GLN A 1068 -23.19 24.42 18.90
C GLN A 1068 -24.51 24.80 19.60
N THR A 1069 -25.15 25.87 19.15
CA THR A 1069 -26.44 26.37 19.70
C THR A 1069 -27.57 26.40 18.68
N ALA A 1070 -27.32 26.05 17.41
CA ALA A 1070 -28.30 26.19 16.34
C ALA A 1070 -29.16 24.93 16.16
N GLY A 1071 -30.48 25.17 15.99
CA GLY A 1071 -31.56 24.28 15.55
C GLY A 1071 -31.40 22.76 15.73
N LEU A 1072 -31.95 22.19 16.79
CA LEU A 1072 -32.10 20.74 16.93
C LEU A 1072 -33.25 20.22 16.05
N THR A 1073 -33.06 19.09 15.38
CA THR A 1073 -34.12 18.44 14.58
C THR A 1073 -34.48 17.06 15.11
N THR A 1074 -35.15 16.99 16.25
CA THR A 1074 -35.71 15.73 16.77
C THR A 1074 -36.85 15.19 15.90
N LEU A 1075 -37.26 13.93 16.11
CA LEU A 1075 -38.43 13.34 15.43
C LEU A 1075 -39.68 14.21 15.59
N GLY A 1076 -39.95 14.71 16.80
CA GLY A 1076 -41.13 15.54 17.09
C GLY A 1076 -41.10 16.88 16.37
N GLN A 1077 -39.93 17.54 16.36
CA GLN A 1077 -39.73 18.80 15.63
C GLN A 1077 -39.88 18.62 14.12
N ARG A 1078 -39.37 17.51 13.56
CA ARG A 1078 -39.53 17.20 12.12
C ARG A 1078 -40.98 16.86 11.74
N LEU A 1079 -41.73 16.20 12.63
CA LEU A 1079 -43.16 15.97 12.43
C LEU A 1079 -43.95 17.29 12.43
N GLY A 1080 -43.66 18.19 13.37
CA GLY A 1080 -44.32 19.48 13.49
C GLY A 1080 -45.73 19.39 14.10
N ASP A 1081 -46.59 20.36 13.77
CA ASP A 1081 -47.99 20.37 14.20
C ASP A 1081 -48.87 19.61 13.19
N CYS A 1082 -49.38 18.46 13.59
CA CYS A 1082 -50.20 17.59 12.73
C CYS A 1082 -51.70 17.69 13.04
N ARG A 1083 -52.16 18.65 13.86
CA ARG A 1083 -53.58 18.77 14.27
C ARG A 1083 -54.52 19.08 13.10
N THR A 1084 -54.07 19.88 12.13
CA THR A 1084 -54.88 20.29 10.97
C THR A 1084 -54.64 19.42 9.75
N THR A 1085 -53.41 18.90 9.60
CA THR A 1085 -53.01 18.03 8.50
C THR A 1085 -52.29 16.80 9.07
N PRO A 1086 -53.04 15.76 9.47
CA PRO A 1086 -52.43 14.55 10.00
C PRO A 1086 -51.44 13.93 9.02
N LYS A 1087 -50.31 13.43 9.55
CA LYS A 1087 -49.30 12.70 8.77
C LYS A 1087 -49.41 11.21 9.04
N THR A 1088 -49.13 10.38 8.04
CA THR A 1088 -49.19 8.92 8.18
C THR A 1088 -47.83 8.29 7.88
N LEU A 1089 -47.43 7.33 8.71
CA LEU A 1089 -46.35 6.38 8.41
C LEU A 1089 -46.99 5.01 8.24
N VAL A 1090 -46.87 4.44 7.05
CA VAL A 1090 -47.31 3.08 6.75
C VAL A 1090 -46.09 2.18 6.71
N VAL A 1091 -46.05 1.15 7.55
CA VAL A 1091 -44.96 0.18 7.63
C VAL A 1091 -45.47 -1.18 7.18
N GLN A 1092 -44.94 -1.67 6.08
CA GLN A 1092 -45.21 -3.03 5.60
C GLN A 1092 -44.11 -3.96 6.11
N VAL A 1093 -44.50 -5.00 6.84
CA VAL A 1093 -43.57 -5.95 7.46
C VAL A 1093 -43.59 -7.27 6.69
N ASN A 1094 -42.42 -7.70 6.20
CA ASN A 1094 -42.18 -8.95 5.47
C ASN A 1094 -43.15 -9.17 4.29
N GLY A 1095 -43.52 -8.12 3.56
CA GLY A 1095 -44.49 -8.18 2.46
C GLY A 1095 -45.94 -8.48 2.88
N GLY A 1096 -46.21 -8.62 4.18
CA GLY A 1096 -47.51 -8.93 4.75
C GLY A 1096 -48.29 -7.69 5.18
N THR A 1097 -48.87 -7.75 6.38
CA THR A 1097 -49.73 -6.70 6.95
C THR A 1097 -49.03 -5.33 6.97
N SER A 1098 -49.78 -4.30 6.57
CA SER A 1098 -49.37 -2.90 6.68
C SER A 1098 -49.89 -2.30 7.99
N TYR A 1099 -48.99 -1.70 8.76
CA TYR A 1099 -49.28 -1.00 10.00
C TYR A 1099 -49.28 0.50 9.74
N THR A 1100 -50.42 1.16 9.97
CA THR A 1100 -50.55 2.61 9.75
C THR A 1100 -50.45 3.34 11.09
N VAL A 1101 -49.41 4.16 11.23
CA VAL A 1101 -49.23 5.10 12.33
C VAL A 1101 -49.78 6.46 11.89
N THR A 1102 -50.75 7.01 12.62
CA THR A 1102 -51.31 8.34 12.33
C THR A 1102 -50.84 9.35 13.38
N PHE A 1103 -50.16 10.39 12.92
CA PHE A 1103 -49.74 11.54 13.72
C PHE A 1103 -50.77 12.66 13.53
N SER A 1104 -51.52 12.98 14.58
CA SER A 1104 -52.63 13.96 14.54
C SER A 1104 -52.58 14.97 15.70
N ALA A 1105 -51.48 14.99 16.45
CA ALA A 1105 -51.25 15.92 17.55
C ALA A 1105 -50.22 16.99 17.18
N ASP A 1106 -49.98 17.94 18.09
CA ASP A 1106 -48.81 18.81 17.99
C ASP A 1106 -47.58 18.07 18.53
N HIS A 1107 -46.64 17.72 17.65
CA HIS A 1107 -45.47 16.93 18.00
C HIS A 1107 -44.23 17.80 18.28
N ARG A 1108 -44.29 19.13 18.10
CA ARG A 1108 -43.13 20.02 18.15
C ARG A 1108 -42.31 19.95 19.44
N ALA A 1109 -42.97 19.69 20.57
CA ALA A 1109 -42.35 19.58 21.90
C ALA A 1109 -42.18 18.14 22.38
N GLN A 1110 -42.52 17.14 21.56
CA GLN A 1110 -42.43 15.74 21.97
C GLN A 1110 -41.00 15.20 21.83
N SER A 1111 -40.55 14.48 22.85
CA SER A 1111 -39.26 13.78 22.83
C SER A 1111 -39.24 12.67 21.78
N ASN A 1112 -38.04 12.26 21.34
CA ASN A 1112 -37.87 11.07 20.51
C ASN A 1112 -38.47 9.82 21.15
N ALA A 1113 -38.34 9.65 22.47
CA ALA A 1113 -38.92 8.51 23.18
C ALA A 1113 -40.45 8.47 23.05
N THR A 1114 -41.11 9.63 23.13
CA THR A 1114 -42.57 9.75 22.94
C THR A 1114 -42.98 9.36 21.51
N VAL A 1115 -42.30 9.88 20.49
CA VAL A 1115 -42.62 9.59 19.09
C VAL A 1115 -42.34 8.13 18.74
N LEU A 1116 -41.23 7.57 19.22
CA LEU A 1116 -40.92 6.14 19.08
C LEU A 1116 -41.95 5.28 19.81
N GLY A 1117 -42.47 5.70 20.97
CA GLY A 1117 -43.56 5.04 21.67
C GLY A 1117 -44.85 4.97 20.84
N ILE A 1118 -45.19 6.04 20.11
CA ILE A 1118 -46.33 6.06 19.18
C ILE A 1118 -46.12 5.06 18.04
N ILE A 1119 -44.93 5.05 17.43
CA ILE A 1119 -44.61 4.13 16.32
C ILE A 1119 -44.63 2.68 16.82
N ASN A 1120 -43.90 2.37 17.90
CA ASN A 1120 -43.80 1.02 18.46
C ASN A 1120 -45.15 0.51 18.98
N GLY A 1121 -45.99 1.38 19.54
CA GLY A 1121 -47.34 1.02 19.95
C GLY A 1121 -48.20 0.53 18.78
N ALA A 1122 -48.04 1.13 17.60
CA ALA A 1122 -48.75 0.70 16.39
C ALA A 1122 -48.13 -0.56 15.75
N LEU A 1123 -46.81 -0.72 15.79
CA LEU A 1123 -46.11 -1.90 15.25
C LEU A 1123 -46.31 -3.16 16.11
N GLY A 1124 -46.46 -3.00 17.43
CA GLY A 1124 -46.61 -4.11 18.37
C GLY A 1124 -45.40 -5.06 18.33
N SER A 1125 -45.66 -6.36 18.30
CA SER A 1125 -44.60 -7.39 18.24
C SER A 1125 -44.07 -7.68 16.82
N ALA A 1126 -44.58 -6.98 15.79
CA ALA A 1126 -44.22 -7.27 14.40
C ALA A 1126 -42.88 -6.65 13.99
N ALA A 1127 -42.56 -5.47 14.51
CA ALA A 1127 -41.36 -4.71 14.20
C ALA A 1127 -41.02 -3.74 15.34
N THR A 1128 -39.78 -3.25 15.35
CA THR A 1128 -39.28 -2.29 16.34
C THR A 1128 -38.70 -1.06 15.63
N ALA A 1129 -39.11 0.12 16.07
CA ALA A 1129 -38.53 1.40 15.72
C ALA A 1129 -37.51 1.85 16.79
N SER A 1130 -36.34 2.28 16.35
CA SER A 1130 -35.23 2.72 17.20
C SER A 1130 -34.40 3.81 16.52
N LEU A 1131 -33.42 4.35 17.25
CA LEU A 1131 -32.43 5.29 16.73
C LEU A 1131 -31.11 4.56 16.47
N MET A 1132 -30.48 4.82 15.32
CA MET A 1132 -29.26 4.14 14.88
C MET A 1132 -28.15 5.14 14.56
N ASP A 1133 -26.92 4.83 15.00
CA ASP A 1133 -25.70 5.48 14.48
C ASP A 1133 -25.33 4.88 13.12
N VAL A 1134 -25.42 5.70 12.07
CA VAL A 1134 -25.07 5.30 10.70
C VAL A 1134 -23.58 5.50 10.44
N THR A 1135 -22.99 6.54 11.04
CA THR A 1135 -21.59 6.94 10.82
C THR A 1135 -20.63 5.84 11.25
N GLU A 1136 -20.92 5.19 12.38
CA GLU A 1136 -20.10 4.10 12.92
C GLU A 1136 -19.99 2.91 11.95
N ARG A 1137 -20.81 2.79 10.90
CA ARG A 1137 -20.65 1.73 9.89
C ARG A 1137 -19.55 2.00 8.86
N TRP A 1138 -19.07 3.23 8.76
CA TRP A 1138 -18.06 3.61 7.78
C TRP A 1138 -16.65 3.16 8.21
N ARG A 1139 -15.82 2.74 7.26
CA ARG A 1139 -14.40 2.40 7.45
C ARG A 1139 -13.62 2.88 6.22
N PRO A 1140 -12.37 3.37 6.38
CA PRO A 1140 -11.50 3.66 5.24
C PRO A 1140 -11.18 2.38 4.46
N ALA A 1141 -10.90 2.48 3.16
CA ALA A 1141 -10.64 1.33 2.31
C ALA A 1141 -9.12 1.12 2.07
N MET A 1142 -8.51 0.17 2.78
CA MET A 1142 -7.08 -0.18 2.63
C MET A 1142 -6.92 -1.47 1.83
N ARG A 1143 -6.50 -1.34 0.57
CA ARG A 1143 -6.59 -2.42 -0.45
C ARG A 1143 -5.70 -3.64 -0.15
N ASP A 1144 -4.65 -3.46 0.62
CA ASP A 1144 -3.72 -4.51 1.03
C ASP A 1144 -4.11 -5.19 2.35
N GLU A 1145 -4.98 -4.57 3.13
CA GLU A 1145 -5.48 -5.07 4.43
C GLU A 1145 -6.91 -5.64 4.36
N GLU A 1146 -7.61 -5.41 3.26
CA GLU A 1146 -8.98 -5.87 3.04
C GLU A 1146 -9.07 -6.88 1.90
N ILE A 1147 -10.08 -7.75 1.98
CA ILE A 1147 -10.53 -8.61 0.88
C ILE A 1147 -12.04 -8.50 0.75
N GLU A 1148 -12.51 -8.79 -0.44
CA GLU A 1148 -13.92 -8.95 -0.73
C GLU A 1148 -14.23 -10.44 -0.86
N VAL A 1149 -15.20 -10.93 -0.10
CA VAL A 1149 -15.53 -12.36 -0.02
C VAL A 1149 -17.02 -12.59 -0.20
N TYR A 1150 -17.37 -13.69 -0.87
CA TYR A 1150 -18.75 -14.10 -1.09
C TYR A 1150 -19.21 -15.04 0.02
N ASN A 1151 -20.33 -14.74 0.68
CA ASN A 1151 -20.91 -15.64 1.67
C ASN A 1151 -21.69 -16.77 0.98
N GLY A 1152 -21.03 -17.92 0.85
CA GLY A 1152 -21.64 -19.13 0.30
C GLY A 1152 -22.43 -19.96 1.31
N GLY A 1153 -22.46 -19.55 2.58
CA GLY A 1153 -23.20 -20.22 3.65
C GLY A 1153 -24.69 -19.87 3.65
N ALA A 1154 -25.45 -20.59 4.49
CA ALA A 1154 -26.89 -20.33 4.70
C ALA A 1154 -27.17 -19.26 5.76
N THR A 1155 -26.15 -18.82 6.49
CA THR A 1155 -26.24 -17.83 7.57
C THR A 1155 -25.45 -16.58 7.24
N ALA A 1156 -25.97 -15.43 7.64
CA ALA A 1156 -25.30 -14.16 7.46
C ALA A 1156 -24.10 -14.05 8.40
N ILE A 1157 -23.01 -13.50 7.86
CA ILE A 1157 -21.86 -13.11 8.65
C ILE A 1157 -22.15 -11.71 9.17
N ARG A 1158 -22.27 -11.55 10.49
CA ARG A 1158 -22.53 -10.23 11.07
C ARG A 1158 -21.26 -9.40 11.10
N ARG A 1159 -21.41 -8.08 10.96
CA ARG A 1159 -20.33 -7.12 11.16
C ARG A 1159 -19.65 -7.35 12.51
N LYS A 1160 -18.33 -7.10 12.58
CA LYS A 1160 -17.47 -7.28 13.77
C LYS A 1160 -17.27 -8.73 14.20
N ARG A 1161 -17.73 -9.71 13.41
CA ARG A 1161 -17.53 -11.14 13.67
C ARG A 1161 -16.37 -11.70 12.85
N ALA A 1162 -15.78 -12.79 13.35
CA ALA A 1162 -14.81 -13.58 12.62
C ALA A 1162 -15.44 -14.26 11.40
N VAL A 1163 -14.65 -14.31 10.33
CA VAL A 1163 -15.01 -14.91 9.06
C VAL A 1163 -14.09 -16.09 8.79
N ALA A 1164 -14.66 -17.23 8.39
CA ALA A 1164 -13.91 -18.39 7.94
C ALA A 1164 -14.04 -18.53 6.42
N TYR A 1165 -12.95 -18.89 5.75
CA TYR A 1165 -13.01 -19.43 4.41
C TYR A 1165 -13.82 -20.73 4.40
N ALA A 1166 -14.62 -20.92 3.36
CA ALA A 1166 -15.41 -22.12 3.16
C ALA A 1166 -14.66 -23.08 2.22
N SER A 1167 -15.31 -23.56 1.16
CA SER A 1167 -14.71 -24.46 0.17
C SER A 1167 -13.58 -23.85 -0.66
N SER A 1168 -13.41 -22.52 -0.63
CA SER A 1168 -12.37 -21.81 -1.35
C SER A 1168 -12.00 -20.50 -0.64
N GLN A 1169 -10.88 -19.88 -1.02
CA GLN A 1169 -10.52 -18.54 -0.55
C GLN A 1169 -11.43 -17.41 -1.09
N ARG A 1170 -12.36 -17.73 -2.00
CA ARG A 1170 -13.35 -16.78 -2.54
C ARG A 1170 -14.72 -16.89 -1.86
N THR A 1171 -14.95 -17.99 -1.14
CA THR A 1171 -16.21 -18.26 -0.44
C THR A 1171 -15.98 -18.25 1.06
N CYS A 1172 -16.91 -17.67 1.81
CA CYS A 1172 -16.81 -17.53 3.25
C CYS A 1172 -18.10 -17.94 3.97
N ARG A 1173 -17.99 -18.09 5.28
CA ARG A 1173 -19.07 -18.38 6.23
C ARG A 1173 -18.72 -17.80 7.60
N PRO A 1174 -19.67 -17.73 8.55
CA PRO A 1174 -19.34 -17.42 9.94
C PRO A 1174 -18.32 -18.42 10.49
N MET A 1175 -17.32 -17.93 11.22
CA MET A 1175 -16.36 -18.77 11.94
C MET A 1175 -16.94 -19.19 13.30
N SER A 1176 -16.67 -20.42 13.73
CA SER A 1176 -16.98 -20.94 15.07
C SER A 1176 -15.72 -21.17 15.90
N ALA A 1177 -15.88 -21.42 17.20
CA ALA A 1177 -14.75 -21.76 18.08
C ALA A 1177 -14.10 -23.12 17.76
N ASP A 1178 -14.80 -24.01 17.06
CA ASP A 1178 -14.28 -25.31 16.64
C ASP A 1178 -13.47 -25.24 15.35
N ASP A 1179 -13.52 -24.11 14.63
CA ASP A 1179 -12.77 -23.93 13.40
C ASP A 1179 -11.27 -23.77 13.69
N PRO A 1180 -10.39 -24.43 12.91
CA PRO A 1180 -8.96 -24.22 13.05
C PRO A 1180 -8.58 -22.80 12.60
N ALA A 1181 -7.55 -22.22 13.22
CA ALA A 1181 -7.04 -20.89 12.86
C ALA A 1181 -6.67 -20.76 11.36
N SER A 1182 -6.34 -21.88 10.69
CA SER A 1182 -5.97 -21.92 9.27
C SER A 1182 -7.09 -21.51 8.31
N VAL A 1183 -8.36 -21.54 8.74
CA VAL A 1183 -9.49 -21.10 7.90
C VAL A 1183 -9.89 -19.65 8.19
N PHE A 1184 -9.25 -18.96 9.13
CA PHE A 1184 -9.57 -17.58 9.45
C PHE A 1184 -9.29 -16.66 8.25
N ALA A 1185 -10.34 -16.01 7.76
CA ALA A 1185 -10.29 -15.07 6.66
C ALA A 1185 -10.16 -13.61 7.13
N GLY A 1186 -10.57 -13.31 8.37
CA GLY A 1186 -10.52 -11.98 8.95
C GLY A 1186 -11.79 -11.57 9.70
N ILE A 1187 -12.01 -10.26 9.82
CA ILE A 1187 -13.16 -9.66 10.53
C ILE A 1187 -14.08 -8.96 9.53
N ALA A 1188 -15.39 -9.23 9.59
CA ALA A 1188 -16.36 -8.60 8.71
C ALA A 1188 -16.55 -7.11 9.07
N TYR A 1189 -16.33 -6.21 8.10
CA TYR A 1189 -16.59 -4.77 8.26
C TYR A 1189 -18.05 -4.39 8.03
N GLU A 1190 -18.86 -5.31 7.54
CA GLU A 1190 -20.28 -5.14 7.27
C GLU A 1190 -21.03 -6.45 7.47
N ASP A 1191 -22.35 -6.37 7.54
CA ASP A 1191 -23.19 -7.57 7.52
C ASP A 1191 -23.17 -8.17 6.10
N ILE A 1192 -22.86 -9.47 5.97
CA ILE A 1192 -22.74 -10.19 4.71
C ILE A 1192 -23.81 -11.30 4.67
N PRO A 1193 -25.00 -11.03 4.09
CA PRO A 1193 -26.04 -12.05 3.94
C PRO A 1193 -25.59 -13.24 3.07
N PRO A 1194 -26.28 -14.39 3.17
CA PRO A 1194 -26.12 -15.50 2.22
C PRO A 1194 -26.29 -15.03 0.78
N GLY A 1195 -25.41 -15.49 -0.11
CA GLY A 1195 -25.48 -15.13 -1.53
C GLY A 1195 -25.00 -13.71 -1.85
N MET A 1196 -24.46 -13.01 -0.86
CA MET A 1196 -23.95 -11.64 -1.02
C MET A 1196 -22.45 -11.59 -0.75
N THR A 1197 -21.86 -10.50 -1.23
CA THR A 1197 -20.44 -10.20 -1.06
C THR A 1197 -20.27 -9.06 -0.05
N GLY A 1198 -19.17 -9.08 0.71
CA GLY A 1198 -18.84 -7.99 1.63
C GLY A 1198 -17.36 -7.92 1.97
N ARG A 1199 -16.95 -6.80 2.58
CA ARG A 1199 -15.56 -6.52 2.97
C ARG A 1199 -15.19 -7.21 4.28
N VAL A 1200 -14.01 -7.81 4.26
CA VAL A 1200 -13.38 -8.45 5.40
C VAL A 1200 -11.98 -7.88 5.59
N LYS A 1201 -11.69 -7.41 6.80
CA LYS A 1201 -10.36 -7.02 7.25
C LYS A 1201 -9.53 -8.29 7.45
N LYS A 1202 -8.54 -8.53 6.59
CA LYS A 1202 -7.71 -9.74 6.60
C LYS A 1202 -6.34 -9.53 7.23
N GLY A 1203 -5.90 -8.30 7.42
CA GLY A 1203 -4.59 -7.97 7.94
C GLY A 1203 -4.58 -6.62 8.66
N GLY A 1204 -3.46 -6.31 9.33
CA GLY A 1204 -3.26 -5.05 10.03
C GLY A 1204 -3.85 -5.02 11.44
N PHE A 1205 -4.27 -3.84 11.89
CA PHE A 1205 -4.76 -3.62 13.25
C PHE A 1205 -6.26 -3.28 13.27
N VAL A 1206 -6.93 -3.66 14.36
CA VAL A 1206 -8.32 -3.29 14.65
C VAL A 1206 -8.46 -2.86 16.10
N ARG A 1207 -9.36 -1.92 16.34
CA ARG A 1207 -9.65 -1.42 17.69
C ARG A 1207 -10.71 -2.29 18.32
N VAL A 1208 -10.43 -2.88 19.48
CA VAL A 1208 -11.31 -3.87 20.11
C VAL A 1208 -12.68 -3.29 20.41
N GLY A 1209 -12.74 -2.08 20.97
CA GLY A 1209 -14.01 -1.40 21.30
C GLY A 1209 -14.85 -1.02 20.06
N THR A 1210 -14.23 -0.90 18.90
CA THR A 1210 -14.87 -0.39 17.67
C THR A 1210 -15.21 -1.52 16.70
N ASP A 1211 -14.33 -2.52 16.55
CA ASP A 1211 -14.40 -3.52 15.48
C ASP A 1211 -14.66 -4.95 15.95
N LEU A 1212 -14.68 -5.22 17.27
CA LEU A 1212 -14.98 -6.55 17.80
C LEU A 1212 -16.25 -6.53 18.65
N VAL A 1213 -17.06 -7.59 18.54
CA VAL A 1213 -18.13 -7.88 19.51
C VAL A 1213 -17.66 -8.98 20.45
N ARG A 1214 -17.43 -8.61 21.71
CA ARG A 1214 -16.92 -9.50 22.74
C ARG A 1214 -18.01 -10.21 23.52
N GLY A 1215 -17.72 -11.45 23.92
CA GLY A 1215 -18.56 -12.22 24.85
C GLY A 1215 -18.15 -12.04 26.31
N ASP A 1216 -16.99 -11.43 26.55
CA ASP A 1216 -16.40 -11.16 27.86
C ASP A 1216 -16.15 -9.64 28.06
N ASN A 1217 -15.89 -9.25 29.31
CA ASN A 1217 -15.51 -7.89 29.69
C ASN A 1217 -14.08 -7.81 30.25
N ALA A 1218 -13.24 -8.80 29.95
CA ALA A 1218 -11.89 -8.88 30.51
C ALA A 1218 -10.97 -7.80 29.93
N GLY A 1219 -10.27 -7.07 30.80
CA GLY A 1219 -9.17 -6.19 30.39
C GLY A 1219 -8.04 -6.99 29.73
N PHE A 1220 -7.31 -6.34 28.83
CA PHE A 1220 -6.22 -6.94 28.08
C PHE A 1220 -5.04 -5.97 27.95
N ILE A 1221 -3.86 -6.54 27.79
CA ILE A 1221 -2.59 -5.84 27.62
C ILE A 1221 -1.88 -6.42 26.40
N ARG A 1222 -0.83 -5.73 25.95
CA ARG A 1222 0.02 -6.20 24.85
C ARG A 1222 0.47 -7.65 25.08
N GLY A 1223 0.31 -8.49 24.07
CA GLY A 1223 0.67 -9.91 24.08
C GLY A 1223 -0.49 -10.87 24.36
N ASP A 1224 -1.59 -10.41 24.97
CA ASP A 1224 -2.79 -11.23 25.16
C ASP A 1224 -3.35 -11.69 23.81
N SER A 1225 -3.94 -12.89 23.75
CA SER A 1225 -4.56 -13.41 22.54
C SER A 1225 -6.08 -13.30 22.58
N PHE A 1226 -6.70 -13.32 21.40
CA PHE A 1226 -8.15 -13.38 21.26
C PHE A 1226 -8.55 -14.50 20.31
N GLY A 1227 -9.64 -15.18 20.61
CA GLY A 1227 -10.31 -16.11 19.71
C GLY A 1227 -11.81 -16.08 19.95
N LEU A 1228 -12.50 -17.18 19.68
CA LEU A 1228 -13.96 -17.23 19.71
C LEU A 1228 -14.51 -18.09 20.84
N ASP A 1229 -15.66 -17.69 21.38
CA ASP A 1229 -16.49 -18.53 22.25
C ASP A 1229 -17.45 -19.42 21.43
N ALA A 1230 -18.23 -20.26 22.12
CA ALA A 1230 -19.21 -21.15 21.50
C ALA A 1230 -20.30 -20.42 20.67
N ASN A 1231 -20.50 -19.12 20.88
CA ASN A 1231 -21.44 -18.27 20.14
C ASN A 1231 -20.74 -17.45 19.03
N GLY A 1232 -19.46 -17.72 18.75
CA GLY A 1232 -18.63 -17.01 17.79
C GLY A 1232 -18.28 -15.58 18.21
N LEU A 1233 -18.44 -15.22 19.50
CA LEU A 1233 -18.05 -13.92 20.07
C LEU A 1233 -16.58 -13.91 20.44
N TRP A 1234 -15.95 -12.74 20.32
CA TRP A 1234 -14.54 -12.60 20.67
C TRP A 1234 -14.36 -12.72 22.19
N ILE A 1235 -13.39 -13.51 22.62
CA ILE A 1235 -12.99 -13.62 24.02
C ILE A 1235 -11.47 -13.63 24.14
N LYS A 1236 -10.96 -13.10 25.25
CA LYS A 1236 -9.54 -13.13 25.57
C LYS A 1236 -9.10 -14.56 25.92
N ASN A 1237 -7.90 -14.93 25.48
CA ASN A 1237 -7.23 -16.20 25.77
C ASN A 1237 -8.08 -17.44 25.43
N ALA A 1238 -8.77 -17.39 24.29
CA ALA A 1238 -9.47 -18.56 23.75
C ALA A 1238 -8.48 -19.69 23.41
N THR A 1239 -8.97 -20.93 23.36
CA THR A 1239 -8.19 -22.12 23.00
C THR A 1239 -7.51 -21.97 21.62
N THR A 1240 -8.20 -21.34 20.66
CA THR A 1240 -7.66 -21.06 19.33
C THR A 1240 -7.41 -19.56 19.18
N PRO A 1241 -6.15 -19.10 19.31
CA PRO A 1241 -5.82 -17.70 19.14
C PRO A 1241 -5.89 -17.32 17.66
N LEU A 1242 -6.62 -16.24 17.37
CA LEU A 1242 -6.83 -15.67 16.05
C LEU A 1242 -6.29 -14.25 15.92
N LEU A 1243 -6.19 -13.49 17.03
CA LEU A 1243 -5.67 -12.12 17.09
C LEU A 1243 -4.76 -11.96 18.32
N TRP A 1244 -3.91 -10.93 18.31
CA TRP A 1244 -3.01 -10.60 19.43
C TRP A 1244 -3.06 -9.12 19.77
N ALA A 1245 -3.20 -8.79 21.05
CA ALA A 1245 -3.15 -7.43 21.55
C ALA A 1245 -1.79 -6.78 21.28
N VAL A 1246 -1.80 -5.61 20.64
CA VAL A 1246 -0.59 -4.78 20.44
C VAL A 1246 -0.47 -3.69 21.51
N ASN A 1247 -1.60 -3.32 22.13
CA ASN A 1247 -1.72 -2.43 23.27
C ASN A 1247 -3.02 -2.75 24.03
N GLU A 1248 -3.46 -1.89 24.95
CA GLU A 1248 -4.68 -2.09 25.77
C GLU A 1248 -6.01 -1.79 25.05
N LEU A 1249 -5.95 -1.37 23.78
CA LEU A 1249 -7.11 -0.95 22.97
C LEU A 1249 -7.23 -1.69 21.64
N ASP A 1250 -6.09 -2.11 21.06
CA ASP A 1250 -5.98 -2.59 19.69
C ASP A 1250 -5.35 -3.99 19.63
N VAL A 1251 -5.77 -4.76 18.61
CA VAL A 1251 -5.25 -6.09 18.31
C VAL A 1251 -4.80 -6.17 16.86
N ALA A 1252 -3.81 -7.02 16.60
CA ALA A 1252 -3.30 -7.33 15.28
C ALA A 1252 -3.91 -8.62 14.73
N LEU A 1253 -4.25 -8.58 13.44
CA LEU A 1253 -4.54 -9.76 12.65
C LEU A 1253 -3.23 -10.48 12.28
N PRO A 1254 -3.22 -11.81 12.27
CA PRO A 1254 -2.07 -12.58 11.85
C PRO A 1254 -1.75 -12.30 10.38
N ASP A 1255 -0.52 -11.90 10.12
CA ASP A 1255 -0.01 -11.88 8.75
C ASP A 1255 -0.06 -13.33 8.21
N LEU A 1256 -0.71 -13.55 7.08
CA LEU A 1256 -0.92 -14.89 6.50
C LEU A 1256 0.42 -15.62 6.25
N GLY A 1257 1.53 -14.88 6.05
CA GLY A 1257 2.88 -15.46 6.00
C GLY A 1257 3.38 -16.00 7.34
N ARG A 1258 2.86 -15.48 8.46
CA ARG A 1258 3.17 -15.87 9.84
C ARG A 1258 2.28 -17.01 10.34
N ILE A 1259 1.08 -17.21 9.79
CA ILE A 1259 0.21 -18.36 10.11
C ILE A 1259 0.83 -19.68 9.63
N ALA A 1260 1.53 -19.68 8.48
CA ALA A 1260 2.28 -20.85 8.04
C ALA A 1260 3.37 -21.23 9.05
N ALA A 1261 4.12 -20.24 9.54
CA ALA A 1261 5.15 -20.45 10.57
C ALA A 1261 4.58 -20.86 11.95
N LEU A 1262 3.44 -20.29 12.36
CA LEU A 1262 2.75 -20.65 13.60
C LEU A 1262 2.06 -22.02 13.53
N ARG A 1263 1.59 -22.43 12.34
CA ARG A 1263 1.02 -23.77 12.09
C ARG A 1263 2.10 -24.85 12.14
N ASP A 1264 3.30 -24.56 11.67
CA ASP A 1264 4.44 -25.48 11.76
C ASP A 1264 4.98 -25.58 13.19
N GLN A 1265 4.94 -24.50 13.96
CA GLN A 1265 5.23 -24.53 15.41
C GLN A 1265 4.20 -25.34 16.21
N LEU A 1266 2.89 -25.13 16.00
CA LEU A 1266 1.85 -25.81 16.78
C LEU A 1266 1.69 -27.30 16.48
N ASN A 1267 2.04 -27.77 15.28
CA ASN A 1267 2.06 -29.20 14.95
C ASN A 1267 3.34 -29.91 15.41
N SER A 1268 4.35 -29.16 15.88
CA SER A 1268 5.59 -29.72 16.42
C SER A 1268 5.54 -29.93 17.95
N SER A 1269 4.42 -29.56 18.58
CA SER A 1269 4.22 -29.60 20.04
C SER A 1269 3.07 -30.53 20.48
N PHE A 1270 2.59 -31.43 19.61
CA PHE A 1270 1.65 -32.50 19.93
C PHE A 1270 2.14 -33.87 19.47
#